data_AF-Q80VA5-F1
#
_entry.id   AF-Q80VA5-F1
#
_cell.length_a   1.000
_cell.length_b   1.000
_cell.length_c   1.000
_cell.angle_alpha   90.00
_cell.angle_beta   90.00
_cell.angle_gamma   90.00
#
_symmetry.space_group_name_H-M   'P 1'
#
loop_
_entity.id
_entity.type
_entity.pdbx_description
1 polymer ?
#
loop_
_entity_poly.entity_id
_entity_poly.type
_entity_poly.pdbx_seq_one_letter_code
_entity_poly.pdbx_strand_id
1 'polypeptide(L)'
;MGGCFCIPGERSLPWGPGKEGSSKDPPGLAEDTSSLENKRKCFLPQNMTQDLVLSFCVKSRSRRCVNAALQEAARRRLWALENEAQEVHALFKDLSARLVSVQSQKDQFLITFKTLEEIWKFSTYLNLGYVSICLEHLFFDHTYWLNSRLVDDTEIQVSVDDNHLENIYLGLLLQEGHFFCRAVCSVAQPADKEGEYLTLCKNELISVLSGGESECEAMSLVTGQRGLVPMSALEPLPVPFHQWFLKNHPGICGLPRKRDWTGSGQIGRGRCKALMDYEQEERDELCFLQGESIDVIGFVIPGLQWFIGKSVSSGEVGFVPTRSIDLDSCSPMSKNSAFFSDEERSSLWSPGSERKAECSGFLCSLAHTDITSIYRLSEFEAIQNLQNDLSASQPEGFREARSGGTWMERQTIGSRRSSGSGDSSPEEDELISASSDSYHLPEPEDLDDPELFMDLSTSLEEDDVEHFAPILAFLDHEGYTDHFKSLYDFSFSFLTSSFYSFSEEDELVAYLETSRKWAKMSHMTWAHARLCFLLGRLSIRKTKLSQARVYFEEAIRVLDGAFEDLSLVAALYINLAAIYLRQRLRHKGPTLLEKAGALLACLPDHEFSTKNELDVVTYVLRQGIVVGSGLLEARSCFLAIRLLLSLGRHEEVVPFAERLQLLSGHPPASEATATMLSSLYDKKYLPHLAVASVQKRGPQSARGMSLSIWQAYLVLQNATKILGVPSSNWCEVSALACPTLRQALAACEELSDQDIQRTLCLILSKMYLQHQSPDGSVHYLSQAHVLGKLLGEEEAFESSLCLAWAYLLGRQTEKALEILEPLLCSLRETECVTQRGVVHNLLGLAFEDEGRTSRAAKSYLRALIRAREMGNIRNQAVSMANLGHLTLKSCMQQSARGYLLQAVRLYSELQASKETDMELVQVLLWLGQASVSGHQLVHSRLCYEMALLFGLRHQHLSSQLQVTKSLCHFYSSVSPNPDACITYHEHWLALAQQLRDREMEGQLLESLGQLYRNLNTSRSLRRSLACIKESLRIFVDLGERDKAAEAWLGAGRLHYLMQEDELVELYLQEAIQTALRSEEPSLALKLYEEAGDVFFNGTRHRHRAVEYYRAGAVPLARRMKALRTELRIFNKLTELQISLEGYEKALEFATLAARLSVLTGDQKQELVAFHRLATVYFSLNMYEMAEDCYLKTLSLCPPWLQSPKEALYYAKVYCRLGRLTFYQLKDAHDATEYFLLALAAAVLMGDEELQNTIKNRLDSICQSPLWHSNPFGCSSERARWLSGGSLAL
;
A
#
# COMPACT_ATOMS: atom_id res chain seq x y z
N MET A 1 2.17 42.72 35.61
CA MET A 1 2.25 42.05 34.30
C MET A 1 2.31 40.52 34.54
N GLY A 2 1.25 39.83 34.92
CA GLY A 2 -0.17 40.21 34.97
C GLY A 2 -0.88 39.79 33.68
N GLY A 3 -1.36 38.54 33.64
CA GLY A 3 -1.97 37.93 32.46
C GLY A 3 -2.16 36.42 32.63
N CYS A 4 -3.19 36.03 33.37
CA CYS A 4 -3.65 34.63 33.42
C CYS A 4 -4.50 34.35 32.18
N PHE A 5 -4.32 33.18 31.55
CA PHE A 5 -5.27 32.66 30.56
C PHE A 5 -6.14 31.55 31.18
N CYS A 6 -7.40 31.51 30.76
CA CYS A 6 -8.45 30.78 31.46
C CYS A 6 -8.58 29.33 30.99
N ILE A 7 -8.89 28.44 31.93
CA ILE A 7 -9.34 27.07 31.65
C ILE A 7 -10.87 27.02 31.82
N PRO A 8 -11.65 26.74 30.77
CA PRO A 8 -12.97 26.15 30.91
C PRO A 8 -12.82 24.62 31.09
N GLY A 9 -13.52 23.94 32.00
CA GLY A 9 -14.58 24.41 32.90
C GLY A 9 -15.46 23.22 33.26
N GLU A 10 -14.96 22.33 34.12
CA GLU A 10 -15.61 21.05 34.44
C GLU A 10 -17.00 21.23 35.06
N ARG A 11 -17.92 20.30 34.74
CA ARG A 11 -19.18 20.11 35.46
C ARG A 11 -19.28 18.68 36.01
N SER A 12 -18.81 18.55 37.24
CA SER A 12 -19.36 17.69 38.31
C SER A 12 -20.05 16.36 37.91
N LEU A 13 -19.40 15.25 38.26
CA LEU A 13 -20.04 13.98 38.59
C LEU A 13 -21.08 14.13 39.73
N PRO A 14 -21.89 13.10 39.99
CA PRO A 14 -21.51 12.25 41.13
C PRO A 14 -21.65 10.73 40.87
N TRP A 15 -20.81 9.94 41.55
CA TRP A 15 -20.92 8.48 41.64
C TRP A 15 -21.97 8.03 42.68
N GLY A 16 -22.53 6.83 42.51
CA GLY A 16 -23.28 6.08 43.52
C GLY A 16 -23.31 4.57 43.16
N PRO A 17 -23.17 3.62 44.09
CA PRO A 17 -22.62 2.29 43.76
C PRO A 17 -23.64 1.13 43.79
N GLY A 18 -23.36 0.09 42.99
CA GLY A 18 -24.29 -1.00 42.67
C GLY A 18 -24.46 -2.14 43.68
N LYS A 19 -25.13 -3.22 43.23
CA LYS A 19 -25.07 -4.56 43.82
C LYS A 19 -25.52 -5.69 42.88
N GLU A 20 -25.37 -6.93 43.35
CA GLU A 20 -25.52 -8.21 42.63
C GLU A 20 -26.97 -8.56 42.23
N GLY A 21 -27.19 -9.41 41.21
CA GLY A 21 -28.53 -9.98 40.94
C GLY A 21 -28.78 -10.69 39.59
N SER A 22 -28.41 -11.97 39.49
CA SER A 22 -28.99 -13.04 38.64
C SER A 22 -29.98 -12.73 37.48
N SER A 23 -29.57 -13.11 36.26
CA SER A 23 -30.37 -13.80 35.20
C SER A 23 -31.87 -13.53 35.04
N LYS A 24 -32.27 -13.04 33.85
CA LYS A 24 -33.10 -13.81 32.89
C LYS A 24 -33.24 -13.12 31.52
N ASP A 25 -33.35 -13.97 30.49
CA ASP A 25 -34.01 -13.85 29.18
C ASP A 25 -33.69 -12.63 28.25
N PRO A 26 -33.49 -12.85 26.92
CA PRO A 26 -33.30 -11.76 25.97
C PRO A 26 -34.62 -11.03 25.67
N PRO A 27 -34.59 -9.73 25.30
CA PRO A 27 -35.81 -8.95 25.10
C PRO A 27 -36.60 -9.41 23.88
N GLY A 28 -37.85 -9.82 24.08
CA GLY A 28 -38.82 -9.96 23.01
C GLY A 28 -39.20 -8.59 22.42
N LEU A 29 -39.48 -8.53 21.12
CA LEU A 29 -39.91 -7.29 20.48
C LEU A 29 -41.32 -6.91 20.93
N ALA A 30 -41.44 -5.88 21.77
CA ALA A 30 -42.67 -5.10 21.88
C ALA A 30 -42.74 -4.11 20.70
N GLU A 31 -43.86 -4.04 19.98
CA GLU A 31 -44.05 -3.07 18.88
C GLU A 31 -44.21 -1.65 19.46
N ASP A 32 -43.11 -0.88 19.47
CA ASP A 32 -43.14 0.54 19.86
C ASP A 32 -43.83 1.38 18.76
N THR A 33 -44.98 1.97 19.11
CA THR A 33 -45.85 2.73 18.19
C THR A 33 -45.32 4.11 17.79
N SER A 34 -44.13 4.48 18.29
CA SER A 34 -43.41 5.72 17.97
C SER A 34 -42.78 5.76 16.58
N SER A 35 -42.63 4.60 15.92
CA SER A 35 -41.92 4.46 14.63
C SER A 35 -42.68 5.00 13.40
N LEU A 36 -44.00 5.24 13.51
CA LEU A 36 -44.85 5.44 12.33
C LEU A 36 -44.75 6.83 11.67
N GLU A 37 -44.46 7.90 12.44
CA GLU A 37 -44.48 9.26 11.90
C GLU A 37 -43.26 9.59 11.01
N ASN A 38 -42.07 9.07 11.35
CA ASN A 38 -40.88 9.28 10.53
C ASN A 38 -40.96 8.58 9.16
N LYS A 39 -41.62 7.42 9.07
CA LYS A 39 -41.78 6.67 7.80
C LYS A 39 -42.70 7.35 6.77
N ARG A 40 -43.43 8.41 7.13
CA ARG A 40 -44.29 9.15 6.17
C ARG A 40 -43.53 9.92 5.07
N LYS A 41 -42.20 9.92 5.06
CA LYS A 41 -41.37 10.69 4.11
C LYS A 41 -40.79 9.88 2.93
N CYS A 42 -40.93 8.55 2.90
CA CYS A 42 -40.15 7.66 2.01
C CYS A 42 -40.26 7.90 0.49
N PHE A 43 -41.17 8.76 0.01
CA PHE A 43 -41.37 9.01 -1.42
C PHE A 43 -41.35 10.49 -1.83
N LEU A 44 -40.94 11.41 -0.93
CA LEU A 44 -40.79 12.83 -1.24
C LEU A 44 -39.31 13.15 -1.58
N PRO A 45 -38.96 13.46 -2.84
CA PRO A 45 -37.59 13.84 -3.19
C PRO A 45 -37.24 15.20 -2.60
N GLN A 46 -36.52 15.20 -1.48
CA GLN A 46 -35.91 16.41 -0.95
C GLN A 46 -34.66 16.77 -1.78
N ASN A 47 -34.36 18.06 -1.92
CA ASN A 47 -33.16 18.55 -2.59
C ASN A 47 -31.90 18.22 -1.77
N MET A 48 -31.48 16.95 -1.83
CA MET A 48 -30.28 16.43 -1.18
C MET A 48 -29.06 16.49 -2.11
N THR A 49 -27.88 16.66 -1.53
CA THR A 49 -26.62 16.49 -2.27
C THR A 49 -26.46 15.02 -2.64
N GLN A 50 -26.08 14.76 -3.90
CA GLN A 50 -25.79 13.41 -4.41
C GLN A 50 -24.51 12.82 -3.78
N ASP A 51 -23.65 13.71 -3.26
CA ASP A 51 -22.38 13.36 -2.64
C ASP A 51 -22.60 12.89 -1.19
N LEU A 52 -22.05 11.73 -0.88
CA LEU A 52 -22.00 11.11 0.44
C LEU A 52 -20.64 11.38 1.10
N VAL A 53 -20.64 11.77 2.37
CA VAL A 53 -19.41 11.94 3.16
C VAL A 53 -19.00 10.61 3.79
N LEU A 54 -17.74 10.24 3.59
CA LEU A 54 -17.09 9.10 4.24
C LEU A 54 -15.92 9.59 5.10
N SER A 55 -16.05 9.49 6.42
CA SER A 55 -15.02 9.85 7.40
C SER A 55 -14.34 8.61 7.98
N PHE A 56 -13.04 8.69 8.26
CA PHE A 56 -12.27 7.59 8.85
C PHE A 56 -11.50 8.00 10.11
N CYS A 57 -11.25 7.01 10.98
CA CYS A 57 -10.52 7.19 12.22
C CYS A 57 -9.63 5.98 12.48
N VAL A 58 -8.31 6.20 12.57
CA VAL A 58 -7.31 5.18 12.92
C VAL A 58 -7.28 5.00 14.45
N LYS A 59 -7.69 3.83 14.91
CA LYS A 59 -7.73 3.45 16.33
C LYS A 59 -6.68 2.38 16.66
N SER A 60 -6.29 2.36 17.93
CA SER A 60 -5.59 1.24 18.56
C SER A 60 -6.62 0.30 19.18
N ARG A 61 -6.57 -0.99 18.84
CA ARG A 61 -7.46 -2.06 19.34
C ARG A 61 -7.26 -2.29 20.84
N SER A 62 -6.00 -2.28 21.30
CA SER A 62 -5.66 -2.45 22.72
C SER A 62 -6.05 -1.24 23.57
N ARG A 63 -5.85 -0.01 23.06
CA ARG A 63 -6.17 1.23 23.80
C ARG A 63 -7.61 1.72 23.61
N ARG A 64 -8.30 1.23 22.57
CA ARG A 64 -9.65 1.64 22.13
C ARG A 64 -9.81 3.14 21.84
N CYS A 65 -8.70 3.84 21.61
CA CYS A 65 -8.64 5.27 21.34
C CYS A 65 -8.00 5.56 19.98
N VAL A 66 -8.12 6.80 19.50
CA VAL A 66 -7.44 7.26 18.28
C VAL A 66 -5.93 7.15 18.44
N ASN A 67 -5.23 6.57 17.48
CA ASN A 67 -3.77 6.60 17.45
C ASN A 67 -3.32 7.87 16.73
N ALA A 68 -3.08 8.94 17.47
CA ALA A 68 -2.79 10.27 16.91
C ALA A 68 -1.62 10.28 15.91
N ALA A 69 -0.56 9.49 16.14
CA ALA A 69 0.57 9.41 15.22
C ALA A 69 0.19 8.80 13.87
N LEU A 70 -0.64 7.76 13.87
CA LEU A 70 -1.10 7.11 12.63
C LEU A 70 -2.26 7.85 11.96
N GLN A 71 -3.11 8.56 12.71
CA GLN A 71 -4.08 9.49 12.15
C GLN A 71 -3.36 10.61 11.39
N GLU A 72 -2.28 11.16 11.94
CA GLU A 72 -1.49 12.20 11.27
C GLU A 72 -0.72 11.65 10.04
N ALA A 73 -0.19 10.43 10.12
CA ALA A 73 0.42 9.76 8.97
C ALA A 73 -0.59 9.52 7.84
N ALA A 74 -1.78 8.99 8.17
CA ALA A 74 -2.86 8.81 7.21
C ALA A 74 -3.33 10.15 6.61
N ARG A 75 -3.43 11.22 7.42
CA ARG A 75 -3.78 12.56 6.93
C ARG A 75 -2.72 13.12 5.97
N ARG A 76 -1.43 12.98 6.27
CA ARG A 76 -0.34 13.39 5.36
C ARG A 76 -0.37 12.63 4.04
N ARG A 77 -0.60 11.32 4.08
CA ARG A 77 -0.73 10.48 2.88
C ARG A 77 -1.98 10.85 2.06
N LEU A 78 -3.11 11.09 2.73
CA LEU A 78 -4.35 11.58 2.13
C LEU A 78 -4.18 12.95 1.47
N TRP A 79 -3.49 13.88 2.15
CA TRP A 79 -3.17 15.21 1.63
C TRP A 79 -2.27 15.13 0.38
N ALA A 80 -1.24 14.27 0.40
CA ALA A 80 -0.38 14.06 -0.77
C ALA A 80 -1.16 13.51 -1.98
N LEU A 81 -2.17 12.67 -1.73
CA LEU A 81 -3.07 12.11 -2.73
C LEU A 81 -4.16 13.08 -3.21
N GLU A 82 -4.43 14.17 -2.49
CA GLU A 82 -5.45 15.18 -2.86
C GLU A 82 -5.11 15.89 -4.19
N ASN A 83 -3.82 15.94 -4.56
CA ASN A 83 -3.35 16.51 -5.83
C ASN A 83 -3.13 15.45 -6.94
N GLU A 84 -2.98 14.16 -6.58
CA GLU A 84 -2.58 13.06 -7.48
C GLU A 84 -3.54 11.85 -7.34
N ALA A 85 -4.84 12.11 -7.52
CA ALA A 85 -5.92 11.21 -7.14
C ALA A 85 -6.04 9.87 -7.93
N GLN A 86 -5.10 9.49 -8.80
CA GLN A 86 -5.21 8.28 -9.63
C GLN A 86 -5.35 6.98 -8.81
N GLU A 87 -4.53 6.81 -7.77
CA GLU A 87 -4.62 5.67 -6.84
C GLU A 87 -5.96 5.65 -6.09
N VAL A 88 -6.44 6.83 -5.66
CA VAL A 88 -7.70 6.99 -4.94
C VAL A 88 -8.90 6.68 -5.85
N HIS A 89 -8.84 7.10 -7.12
CA HIS A 89 -9.84 6.76 -8.14
C HIS A 89 -9.84 5.25 -8.47
N ALA A 90 -8.67 4.60 -8.53
CA ALA A 90 -8.59 3.15 -8.72
C ALA A 90 -9.23 2.40 -7.54
N LEU A 91 -8.88 2.77 -6.31
CA LEU A 91 -9.44 2.17 -5.09
C LEU A 91 -10.96 2.34 -5.00
N PHE A 92 -11.50 3.55 -5.24
CA PHE A 92 -12.97 3.73 -5.19
C PHE A 92 -13.68 3.04 -6.37
N LYS A 93 -13.04 2.93 -7.54
CA LYS A 93 -13.57 2.14 -8.66
C LYS A 93 -13.71 0.66 -8.29
N ASP A 94 -12.70 0.05 -7.66
CA ASP A 94 -12.78 -1.32 -7.11
C ASP A 94 -13.93 -1.44 -6.10
N LEU A 95 -14.05 -0.47 -5.19
CA LEU A 95 -15.15 -0.37 -4.22
C LEU A 95 -16.52 0.00 -4.84
N SER A 96 -16.63 0.12 -6.17
CA SER A 96 -17.84 0.50 -6.91
C SER A 96 -18.44 1.87 -6.55
N ALA A 97 -17.61 2.83 -6.16
CA ALA A 97 -17.98 4.23 -5.86
C ALA A 97 -17.23 5.24 -6.75
N ARG A 98 -17.73 6.48 -6.82
CA ARG A 98 -17.12 7.56 -7.62
C ARG A 98 -16.59 8.66 -6.70
N LEU A 99 -15.27 8.77 -6.57
CA LEU A 99 -14.63 9.88 -5.84
C LEU A 99 -14.98 11.23 -6.49
N VAL A 100 -15.51 12.16 -5.70
CA VAL A 100 -15.78 13.56 -6.09
C VAL A 100 -14.65 14.48 -5.61
N SER A 101 -14.26 14.35 -4.34
CA SER A 101 -13.11 15.07 -3.77
C SER A 101 -12.57 14.39 -2.52
N VAL A 102 -11.31 14.68 -2.21
CA VAL A 102 -10.66 14.39 -0.94
C VAL A 102 -10.75 15.65 -0.06
N GLN A 103 -11.00 15.49 1.25
CA GLN A 103 -10.95 16.59 2.23
C GLN A 103 -9.99 16.22 3.36
N SER A 104 -8.69 16.35 3.09
CA SER A 104 -7.61 15.97 4.03
C SER A 104 -7.75 16.61 5.42
N GLN A 105 -8.10 17.89 5.50
CA GLN A 105 -8.25 18.62 6.78
C GLN A 105 -9.36 18.09 7.71
N LYS A 106 -10.24 17.20 7.22
CA LYS A 106 -11.35 16.62 7.99
C LYS A 106 -11.29 15.09 8.09
N ASP A 107 -10.23 14.47 7.57
CA ASP A 107 -10.11 13.01 7.46
C ASP A 107 -11.32 12.39 6.72
N GLN A 108 -11.68 13.00 5.57
CA GLN A 108 -12.91 12.72 4.81
C GLN A 108 -12.69 12.53 3.30
N PHE A 109 -13.55 11.72 2.69
CA PHE A 109 -13.79 11.65 1.26
C PHE A 109 -15.23 12.05 0.94
N LEU A 110 -15.47 12.64 -0.23
CA LEU A 110 -16.79 12.78 -0.84
C LEU A 110 -16.91 11.82 -2.02
N ILE A 111 -17.92 10.95 -1.98
CA ILE A 111 -18.17 9.92 -3.00
C ILE A 111 -19.61 10.00 -3.52
N THR A 112 -19.82 9.60 -4.78
CA THR A 112 -21.13 9.54 -5.44
C THR A 112 -21.38 8.16 -6.06
N PHE A 113 -22.64 7.90 -6.38
CA PHE A 113 -23.09 6.70 -7.07
C PHE A 113 -24.03 7.11 -8.20
N LYS A 114 -23.85 6.53 -9.40
CA LYS A 114 -24.69 6.78 -10.58
C LYS A 114 -25.71 5.65 -10.82
N THR A 115 -25.49 4.47 -10.26
CA THR A 115 -26.35 3.30 -10.50
C THR A 115 -26.71 2.59 -9.20
N LEU A 116 -27.83 1.86 -9.23
CA LEU A 116 -28.28 1.04 -8.12
C LEU A 116 -27.29 -0.09 -7.78
N GLU A 117 -26.52 -0.58 -8.76
CA GLU A 117 -25.46 -1.56 -8.52
C GLU A 117 -24.21 -0.98 -7.84
N GLU A 118 -23.83 0.25 -8.17
CA GLU A 118 -22.67 0.94 -7.56
C GLU A 118 -22.88 1.07 -6.04
N ILE A 119 -24.02 1.65 -5.62
CA ILE A 119 -24.33 1.85 -4.20
C ILE A 119 -24.55 0.54 -3.44
N TRP A 120 -25.15 -0.48 -4.07
CA TRP A 120 -25.30 -1.80 -3.46
C TRP A 120 -23.95 -2.47 -3.21
N LYS A 121 -23.08 -2.57 -4.22
CA LYS A 121 -21.75 -3.19 -4.07
C LYS A 121 -20.92 -2.46 -3.03
N PHE A 122 -20.91 -1.12 -3.07
CA PHE A 122 -20.27 -0.32 -2.04
C PHE A 122 -20.80 -0.60 -0.62
N SER A 123 -22.13 -0.61 -0.43
CA SER A 123 -22.74 -0.95 0.88
C SER A 123 -22.40 -2.37 1.34
N THR A 124 -22.19 -3.29 0.40
CA THR A 124 -21.78 -4.67 0.68
C THR A 124 -20.32 -4.72 1.15
N TYR A 125 -19.40 -4.02 0.47
CA TYR A 125 -18.00 -3.90 0.88
C TYR A 125 -17.80 -3.12 2.19
N LEU A 126 -18.69 -2.17 2.49
CA LEU A 126 -18.73 -1.45 3.77
C LEU A 126 -19.15 -2.39 4.91
N ASN A 127 -20.24 -3.15 4.73
CA ASN A 127 -20.74 -4.11 5.71
C ASN A 127 -19.80 -5.30 5.94
N LEU A 128 -19.08 -5.75 4.90
CA LEU A 128 -17.99 -6.74 5.03
C LEU A 128 -16.73 -6.16 5.69
N GLY A 129 -16.66 -4.83 5.86
CA GLY A 129 -15.51 -4.14 6.43
C GLY A 129 -14.25 -4.26 5.57
N TYR A 130 -14.42 -4.30 4.24
CA TYR A 130 -13.33 -4.25 3.27
C TYR A 130 -12.90 -2.81 2.99
N VAL A 131 -13.84 -1.85 2.94
CA VAL A 131 -13.54 -0.42 2.73
C VAL A 131 -12.46 0.09 3.71
N SER A 132 -12.56 -0.28 4.99
CA SER A 132 -11.57 0.04 6.02
C SER A 132 -10.18 -0.53 5.74
N ILE A 133 -10.09 -1.74 5.19
CA ILE A 133 -8.81 -2.42 4.90
C ILE A 133 -8.20 -1.90 3.59
N CYS A 134 -9.02 -1.61 2.57
CA CYS A 134 -8.53 -0.97 1.35
C CYS A 134 -7.94 0.43 1.65
N LEU A 135 -8.55 1.19 2.57
CA LEU A 135 -7.96 2.45 3.05
C LEU A 135 -6.65 2.24 3.83
N GLU A 136 -6.50 1.12 4.53
CA GLU A 136 -5.24 0.75 5.20
C GLU A 136 -4.11 0.57 4.18
N HIS A 137 -4.40 -0.05 3.03
CA HIS A 137 -3.45 -0.19 1.89
C HIS A 137 -3.08 1.17 1.28
N LEU A 138 -3.99 2.14 1.30
CA LEU A 138 -3.79 3.47 0.71
C LEU A 138 -2.96 4.39 1.60
N PHE A 139 -3.13 4.27 2.92
CA PHE A 139 -2.59 5.20 3.92
C PHE A 139 -1.22 4.84 4.47
N PHE A 140 -0.84 3.55 4.48
CA PHE A 140 0.35 3.11 5.22
C PHE A 140 1.41 2.42 4.35
N ASP A 141 2.66 2.79 4.60
CA ASP A 141 3.84 2.35 3.87
C ASP A 141 4.53 1.11 4.50
N HIS A 142 5.69 0.75 3.97
CA HIS A 142 6.47 -0.40 4.42
C HIS A 142 6.86 -0.36 5.92
N THR A 143 7.05 0.82 6.52
CA THR A 143 7.41 0.96 7.94
C THR A 143 6.28 0.49 8.86
N TYR A 144 5.03 0.64 8.42
CA TYR A 144 3.85 0.11 9.08
C TYR A 144 3.74 -1.40 8.88
N TRP A 145 3.74 -1.89 7.64
CA TRP A 145 3.45 -3.30 7.34
C TRP A 145 4.48 -4.29 7.90
N LEU A 146 5.73 -3.86 8.07
CA LEU A 146 6.79 -4.66 8.70
C LEU A 146 6.71 -4.64 10.24
N ASN A 147 6.05 -3.65 10.85
CA ASN A 147 5.90 -3.57 12.29
C ASN A 147 4.69 -4.40 12.75
N SER A 148 4.90 -5.70 12.93
CA SER A 148 3.88 -6.68 13.36
C SER A 148 2.95 -6.17 14.48
N ARG A 149 3.53 -5.68 15.58
CA ARG A 149 2.79 -5.16 16.75
C ARG A 149 1.92 -3.94 16.44
N LEU A 150 2.28 -3.17 15.42
CA LEU A 150 1.52 -2.01 14.98
C LEU A 150 0.29 -2.46 14.17
N VAL A 151 0.50 -3.29 13.13
CA VAL A 151 -0.56 -3.85 12.28
C VAL A 151 -1.58 -4.68 13.09
N ASP A 152 -1.08 -5.48 14.03
CA ASP A 152 -1.92 -6.36 14.84
C ASP A 152 -2.76 -5.54 15.87
N ASP A 153 -2.36 -4.31 16.20
CA ASP A 153 -3.05 -3.36 17.09
C ASP A 153 -3.92 -2.32 16.36
N THR A 154 -3.92 -2.21 15.03
CA THR A 154 -4.57 -1.07 14.33
C THR A 154 -5.94 -1.39 13.72
N GLU A 155 -6.83 -0.41 13.76
CA GLU A 155 -8.18 -0.52 13.21
C GLU A 155 -8.60 0.81 12.57
N ILE A 156 -8.83 0.83 11.26
CA ILE A 156 -9.45 1.97 10.60
C ILE A 156 -10.97 1.83 10.74
N GLN A 157 -11.57 2.60 11.65
CA GLN A 157 -13.02 2.72 11.68
C GLN A 157 -13.47 3.69 10.59
N VAL A 158 -14.22 3.19 9.62
CA VAL A 158 -14.93 3.99 8.62
C VAL A 158 -16.31 4.36 9.16
N SER A 159 -16.81 5.53 8.80
CA SER A 159 -18.09 6.09 9.22
C SER A 159 -18.75 6.81 8.04
N VAL A 160 -20.05 6.63 7.93
CA VAL A 160 -20.93 7.11 6.86
C VAL A 160 -22.25 7.53 7.55
N ASP A 161 -22.97 8.52 7.02
CA ASP A 161 -24.36 8.73 7.45
C ASP A 161 -25.25 7.70 6.74
N ASP A 162 -25.62 6.65 7.47
CA ASP A 162 -26.46 5.56 6.95
C ASP A 162 -27.81 6.09 6.42
N ASN A 163 -28.38 7.14 7.02
CA ASN A 163 -29.60 7.76 6.52
C ASN A 163 -29.35 8.44 5.16
N HIS A 164 -28.19 9.08 4.98
CA HIS A 164 -27.84 9.72 3.69
C HIS A 164 -27.58 8.65 2.62
N LEU A 165 -26.90 7.56 2.98
CA LEU A 165 -26.71 6.39 2.10
C LEU A 165 -28.06 5.77 1.69
N GLU A 166 -28.98 5.54 2.62
CA GLU A 166 -30.34 5.06 2.35
C GLU A 166 -31.13 6.05 1.47
N ASN A 167 -31.04 7.36 1.72
CA ASN A 167 -31.72 8.37 0.91
C ASN A 167 -31.17 8.44 -0.54
N ILE A 168 -29.86 8.29 -0.75
CA ILE A 168 -29.28 8.19 -2.11
C ILE A 168 -29.75 6.89 -2.78
N TYR A 169 -29.77 5.78 -2.05
CA TYR A 169 -30.27 4.49 -2.53
C TYR A 169 -31.74 4.57 -2.97
N LEU A 170 -32.64 5.13 -2.13
CA LEU A 170 -34.04 5.40 -2.50
C LEU A 170 -34.13 6.36 -3.71
N GLY A 171 -33.30 7.40 -3.76
CA GLY A 171 -33.28 8.36 -4.87
C GLY A 171 -32.94 7.72 -6.21
N LEU A 172 -31.92 6.87 -6.26
CA LEU A 172 -31.53 6.10 -7.46
C LEU A 172 -32.59 5.04 -7.83
N LEU A 173 -33.18 4.40 -6.82
CA LEU A 173 -34.20 3.36 -6.97
C LEU A 173 -35.54 3.92 -7.50
N LEU A 174 -35.90 5.15 -7.13
CA LEU A 174 -37.03 5.88 -7.70
C LEU A 174 -36.73 6.37 -9.13
N GLN A 175 -35.48 6.73 -9.44
CA GLN A 175 -35.07 7.12 -10.80
C GLN A 175 -35.12 5.95 -11.81
N GLU A 176 -34.99 4.69 -11.37
CA GLU A 176 -35.20 3.53 -12.24
C GLU A 176 -36.69 3.26 -12.56
N GLY A 177 -37.63 3.84 -11.80
CA GLY A 177 -39.09 3.75 -12.01
C GLY A 177 -39.73 2.38 -11.71
N HIS A 178 -39.00 1.29 -11.88
CA HIS A 178 -39.42 -0.08 -11.56
C HIS A 178 -38.57 -0.67 -10.44
N PHE A 179 -39.18 -0.94 -9.28
CA PHE A 179 -38.50 -1.40 -8.07
C PHE A 179 -39.41 -2.29 -7.21
N PHE A 180 -38.83 -2.97 -6.21
CA PHE A 180 -39.57 -3.87 -5.33
C PHE A 180 -39.77 -3.29 -3.92
N CYS A 181 -40.89 -3.64 -3.28
CA CYS A 181 -41.32 -3.15 -1.98
C CYS A 181 -41.86 -4.28 -1.07
N ARG A 182 -42.02 -3.98 0.21
CA ARG A 182 -42.96 -4.67 1.12
C ARG A 182 -44.15 -3.78 1.44
N ALA A 183 -45.31 -4.40 1.68
CA ALA A 183 -46.46 -3.75 2.30
C ALA A 183 -46.22 -3.56 3.81
N VAL A 184 -46.22 -2.31 4.28
CA VAL A 184 -46.10 -1.97 5.71
C VAL A 184 -47.38 -2.30 6.48
N CYS A 185 -48.52 -2.15 5.79
CA CYS A 185 -49.86 -2.35 6.32
C CYS A 185 -50.66 -3.31 5.43
N SER A 186 -51.64 -4.00 5.99
CA SER A 186 -52.63 -4.74 5.19
C SER A 186 -53.53 -3.76 4.44
N VAL A 187 -53.68 -3.94 3.12
CA VAL A 187 -54.57 -3.13 2.27
C VAL A 187 -55.76 -4.00 1.86
N ALA A 188 -56.96 -3.61 2.29
CA ALA A 188 -58.21 -4.19 1.81
C ALA A 188 -58.76 -3.37 0.62
N GLN A 189 -59.48 -4.01 -0.29
CA GLN A 189 -60.18 -3.29 -1.36
C GLN A 189 -61.29 -2.39 -0.75
N PRO A 190 -61.39 -1.11 -1.16
CA PRO A 190 -62.55 -0.29 -0.86
C PRO A 190 -63.79 -0.88 -1.54
N ALA A 191 -64.90 -0.99 -0.81
CA ALA A 191 -66.14 -1.58 -1.33
C ALA A 191 -66.70 -0.83 -2.56
N ASP A 192 -66.42 0.47 -2.68
CA ASP A 192 -66.87 1.31 -3.78
C ASP A 192 -66.00 1.17 -5.05
N LYS A 193 -64.95 0.34 -5.03
CA LYS A 193 -63.96 0.19 -6.12
C LYS A 193 -63.43 -1.25 -6.26
N GLU A 194 -64.32 -2.21 -6.48
CA GLU A 194 -63.93 -3.59 -6.81
C GLU A 194 -63.09 -3.63 -8.11
N GLY A 195 -61.95 -4.34 -8.07
CA GLY A 195 -61.10 -4.60 -9.23
C GLY A 195 -59.97 -3.59 -9.50
N GLU A 196 -60.04 -2.34 -9.02
CA GLU A 196 -58.94 -1.37 -9.22
C GLU A 196 -57.76 -1.58 -8.26
N TYR A 197 -58.02 -1.82 -6.97
CA TYR A 197 -56.99 -1.84 -5.92
C TYR A 197 -56.49 -3.24 -5.63
N LEU A 198 -55.19 -3.37 -5.35
CA LEU A 198 -54.59 -4.63 -4.95
C LEU A 198 -54.85 -4.92 -3.46
N THR A 199 -55.49 -6.04 -3.14
CA THR A 199 -55.51 -6.55 -1.76
C THR A 199 -54.11 -7.02 -1.34
N LEU A 200 -53.66 -6.66 -0.14
CA LEU A 200 -52.31 -6.97 0.37
C LEU A 200 -52.32 -7.33 1.86
N CYS A 201 -51.49 -8.30 2.24
CA CYS A 201 -51.15 -8.59 3.64
C CYS A 201 -49.94 -7.76 4.14
N LYS A 202 -49.87 -7.44 5.44
CA LYS A 202 -48.62 -6.94 6.09
C LYS A 202 -47.42 -7.83 5.71
N ASN A 203 -46.30 -7.21 5.34
CA ASN A 203 -45.07 -7.83 4.84
C ASN A 203 -45.18 -8.59 3.49
N GLU A 204 -46.29 -8.50 2.74
CA GLU A 204 -46.39 -9.03 1.35
C GLU A 204 -45.43 -8.27 0.42
N LEU A 205 -44.85 -8.99 -0.56
CA LEU A 205 -43.72 -8.50 -1.37
C LEU A 205 -44.21 -8.16 -2.79
N ILE A 206 -43.80 -7.00 -3.30
CA ILE A 206 -44.49 -6.26 -4.36
C ILE A 206 -43.48 -5.76 -5.40
N SER A 207 -43.85 -5.78 -6.67
CA SER A 207 -43.19 -5.10 -7.79
C SER A 207 -43.98 -3.83 -8.14
N VAL A 208 -43.34 -2.67 -8.08
CA VAL A 208 -43.91 -1.40 -8.57
C VAL A 208 -43.58 -1.27 -10.06
N LEU A 209 -44.59 -1.05 -10.89
CA LEU A 209 -44.49 -1.04 -12.35
C LEU A 209 -44.50 0.37 -12.93
N SER A 210 -45.22 1.29 -12.29
CA SER A 210 -45.25 2.71 -12.63
C SER A 210 -45.71 3.54 -11.41
N GLY A 211 -44.95 4.57 -11.07
CA GLY A 211 -45.20 5.42 -9.89
C GLY A 211 -46.00 6.68 -10.22
N GLY A 212 -47.15 6.85 -9.57
CA GLY A 212 -47.86 8.13 -9.44
C GLY A 212 -47.61 8.77 -8.06
N GLU A 213 -47.96 10.05 -7.91
CA GLU A 213 -47.66 10.84 -6.68
C GLU A 213 -48.39 10.32 -5.42
N SER A 214 -49.47 9.55 -5.57
CA SER A 214 -50.28 9.02 -4.47
C SER A 214 -50.55 7.51 -4.60
N GLU A 215 -50.80 7.03 -5.82
CA GLU A 215 -51.10 5.64 -6.14
C GLU A 215 -50.19 5.16 -7.27
N CYS A 216 -49.74 3.91 -7.20
CA CYS A 216 -48.87 3.27 -8.20
C CYS A 216 -49.50 1.98 -8.75
N GLU A 217 -49.25 1.65 -10.02
CA GLU A 217 -49.56 0.31 -10.54
C GLU A 217 -48.52 -0.68 -10.00
N ALA A 218 -48.98 -1.73 -9.33
CA ALA A 218 -48.12 -2.70 -8.67
C ALA A 218 -48.61 -4.15 -8.87
N MET A 219 -47.70 -5.11 -8.70
CA MET A 219 -47.95 -6.55 -8.74
C MET A 219 -47.52 -7.22 -7.44
N SER A 220 -48.37 -8.07 -6.86
CA SER A 220 -47.97 -8.97 -5.76
C SER A 220 -47.09 -10.09 -6.30
N LEU A 221 -45.89 -10.28 -5.75
CA LEU A 221 -45.00 -11.41 -6.07
C LEU A 221 -45.47 -12.73 -5.44
N VAL A 222 -46.45 -12.68 -4.54
CA VAL A 222 -47.09 -13.85 -3.95
C VAL A 222 -48.18 -14.39 -4.87
N THR A 223 -49.13 -13.53 -5.26
CA THR A 223 -50.33 -13.93 -6.00
C THR A 223 -50.27 -13.69 -7.51
N GLY A 224 -49.33 -12.88 -7.99
CA GLY A 224 -49.23 -12.46 -9.40
C GLY A 224 -50.32 -11.49 -9.87
N GLN A 225 -51.22 -11.07 -8.98
CA GLN A 225 -52.26 -10.07 -9.27
C GLN A 225 -51.63 -8.68 -9.46
N ARG A 226 -52.23 -7.88 -10.36
CA ARG A 226 -51.92 -6.45 -10.57
C ARG A 226 -53.08 -5.57 -10.10
N GLY A 227 -52.77 -4.34 -9.70
CA GLY A 227 -53.73 -3.33 -9.28
C GLY A 227 -53.04 -2.08 -8.73
N LEU A 228 -53.85 -1.08 -8.38
CA LEU A 228 -53.38 0.14 -7.73
C LEU A 228 -53.08 -0.10 -6.23
N VAL A 229 -52.03 0.53 -5.74
CA VAL A 229 -51.65 0.53 -4.32
C VAL A 229 -51.29 1.97 -3.90
N PRO A 230 -51.77 2.47 -2.74
CA PRO A 230 -51.34 3.77 -2.23
C PRO A 230 -49.87 3.71 -1.79
N MET A 231 -49.06 4.64 -2.27
CA MET A 231 -47.62 4.69 -2.00
C MET A 231 -47.30 4.75 -0.49
N SER A 232 -48.18 5.35 0.31
CA SER A 232 -48.05 5.42 1.78
C SER A 232 -48.16 4.07 2.51
N ALA A 233 -48.54 2.98 1.82
CA ALA A 233 -48.57 1.63 2.37
C ALA A 233 -47.31 0.79 2.02
N LEU A 234 -46.39 1.35 1.23
CA LEU A 234 -45.20 0.68 0.71
C LEU A 234 -43.92 1.12 1.42
N GLU A 235 -42.99 0.19 1.56
CA GLU A 235 -41.62 0.44 2.00
C GLU A 235 -40.66 -0.29 1.02
N PRO A 236 -39.69 0.41 0.39
CA PRO A 236 -38.68 -0.23 -0.46
C PRO A 236 -37.91 -1.32 0.31
N LEU A 237 -37.44 -2.36 -0.37
CA LEU A 237 -36.67 -3.41 0.32
C LEU A 237 -35.35 -2.84 0.86
N PRO A 238 -35.06 -2.95 2.17
CA PRO A 238 -33.87 -2.34 2.77
C PRO A 238 -32.57 -3.12 2.50
N VAL A 239 -32.66 -4.30 1.88
CA VAL A 239 -31.50 -5.12 1.49
C VAL A 239 -31.32 -4.98 -0.02
N PRO A 240 -30.28 -4.25 -0.52
CA PRO A 240 -30.16 -3.99 -1.96
C PRO A 240 -29.96 -5.23 -2.82
N PHE A 241 -29.35 -6.30 -2.27
CA PHE A 241 -29.28 -7.61 -2.92
C PHE A 241 -30.67 -8.17 -3.30
N HIS A 242 -31.73 -7.90 -2.52
CA HIS A 242 -33.09 -8.34 -2.87
C HIS A 242 -33.63 -7.61 -4.09
N GLN A 243 -33.33 -6.32 -4.27
CA GLN A 243 -33.69 -5.59 -5.51
C GLN A 243 -32.98 -6.20 -6.72
N TRP A 244 -31.66 -6.34 -6.64
CA TRP A 244 -30.82 -6.89 -7.70
C TRP A 244 -31.28 -8.30 -8.10
N PHE A 245 -31.50 -9.17 -7.11
CA PHE A 245 -31.94 -10.54 -7.33
C PHE A 245 -33.32 -10.61 -7.99
N LEU A 246 -34.31 -9.87 -7.48
CA LEU A 246 -35.68 -9.87 -8.03
C LEU A 246 -35.74 -9.24 -9.42
N LYS A 247 -34.86 -8.27 -9.73
CA LYS A 247 -34.74 -7.62 -11.05
C LYS A 247 -34.15 -8.56 -12.09
N ASN A 248 -33.10 -9.30 -11.74
CA ASN A 248 -32.41 -10.21 -12.68
C ASN A 248 -33.07 -11.60 -12.78
N HIS A 249 -33.78 -12.04 -11.73
CA HIS A 249 -34.53 -13.29 -11.70
C HIS A 249 -36.02 -13.04 -11.44
N PRO A 250 -36.76 -12.42 -12.39
CA PRO A 250 -38.17 -12.11 -12.24
C PRO A 250 -39.04 -13.38 -12.18
N GLY A 251 -39.94 -13.45 -11.20
CA GLY A 251 -40.84 -14.59 -11.01
C GLY A 251 -41.83 -14.38 -9.86
N ILE A 252 -42.82 -15.27 -9.76
CA ILE A 252 -43.90 -15.25 -8.75
C ILE A 252 -43.72 -16.50 -7.87
N CYS A 253 -43.98 -16.39 -6.57
CA CYS A 253 -43.79 -17.51 -5.63
C CYS A 253 -45.01 -18.42 -5.46
N GLY A 254 -46.24 -17.95 -5.72
CA GLY A 254 -47.45 -18.79 -5.65
C GLY A 254 -47.88 -19.23 -4.24
N LEU A 255 -47.23 -18.71 -3.20
CA LEU A 255 -47.48 -19.05 -1.79
C LEU A 255 -48.90 -18.64 -1.34
N PRO A 256 -49.51 -19.37 -0.38
CA PRO A 256 -50.78 -18.95 0.24
C PRO A 256 -50.61 -17.66 1.06
N ARG A 257 -51.66 -16.81 1.13
CA ARG A 257 -51.62 -15.52 1.83
C ARG A 257 -51.60 -15.63 3.38
N LYS A 258 -51.98 -16.77 3.95
CA LYS A 258 -51.85 -17.03 5.40
C LYS A 258 -50.43 -17.48 5.72
N ARG A 259 -49.82 -16.87 6.74
CA ARG A 259 -48.47 -17.20 7.23
C ARG A 259 -48.58 -17.84 8.60
N ASP A 260 -48.79 -19.15 8.62
CA ASP A 260 -49.01 -19.90 9.86
C ASP A 260 -47.68 -20.52 10.37
N TRP A 261 -46.54 -19.89 10.05
CA TRP A 261 -45.20 -20.26 10.55
C TRP A 261 -45.01 -19.75 11.98
N THR A 262 -45.20 -20.64 12.96
CA THR A 262 -45.12 -20.33 14.40
C THR A 262 -43.96 -21.01 15.13
N GLY A 263 -43.23 -21.94 14.49
CA GLY A 263 -42.10 -22.66 15.09
C GLY A 263 -40.84 -21.82 15.25
N SER A 264 -39.88 -22.33 16.04
CA SER A 264 -38.61 -21.64 16.27
C SER A 264 -37.79 -21.49 14.98
N GLY A 265 -37.17 -20.31 14.81
CA GLY A 265 -36.46 -19.91 13.57
C GLY A 265 -35.08 -20.55 13.40
N GLN A 266 -34.98 -21.88 13.53
CA GLN A 266 -33.75 -22.68 13.42
C GLN A 266 -33.95 -23.86 12.45
N ILE A 267 -32.86 -24.44 11.96
CA ILE A 267 -32.94 -25.64 11.11
C ILE A 267 -33.06 -26.87 12.02
N GLY A 268 -34.11 -27.66 11.82
CA GLY A 268 -34.38 -28.89 12.56
C GLY A 268 -33.78 -30.13 11.88
N ARG A 269 -33.29 -31.08 12.68
CA ARG A 269 -32.87 -32.43 12.24
C ARG A 269 -33.40 -33.50 13.20
N GLY A 270 -33.21 -34.77 12.86
CA GLY A 270 -33.44 -35.90 13.76
C GLY A 270 -34.89 -36.37 13.72
N ARG A 271 -35.51 -36.57 14.88
CA ARG A 271 -36.87 -37.07 15.02
C ARG A 271 -37.80 -35.95 15.44
N CYS A 272 -39.02 -35.95 14.92
CA CYS A 272 -40.07 -34.98 15.23
C CYS A 272 -41.40 -35.69 15.54
N LYS A 273 -42.37 -34.95 16.09
CA LYS A 273 -43.71 -35.48 16.44
C LYS A 273 -44.83 -34.81 15.69
N ALA A 274 -45.77 -35.60 15.15
CA ALA A 274 -47.00 -35.09 14.57
C ALA A 274 -47.88 -34.41 15.62
N LEU A 275 -48.33 -33.18 15.33
CA LEU A 275 -49.26 -32.41 16.18
C LEU A 275 -50.74 -32.73 15.90
N MET A 276 -51.03 -33.34 14.75
CA MET A 276 -52.36 -33.64 14.24
C MET A 276 -52.27 -34.84 13.29
N ASP A 277 -53.38 -35.55 13.11
CA ASP A 277 -53.51 -36.58 12.07
C ASP A 277 -53.39 -35.94 10.69
N TYR A 278 -52.79 -36.66 9.73
CA TYR A 278 -52.70 -36.23 8.33
C TYR A 278 -53.02 -37.39 7.38
N GLU A 279 -54.03 -37.19 6.54
CA GLU A 279 -54.35 -38.04 5.39
C GLU A 279 -53.71 -37.42 4.14
N GLN A 280 -53.03 -38.25 3.33
CA GLN A 280 -52.31 -37.82 2.13
C GLN A 280 -53.24 -37.26 1.03
N GLU A 281 -52.95 -36.07 0.48
CA GLU A 281 -53.69 -35.51 -0.67
C GLU A 281 -53.17 -36.09 -2.00
N GLU A 282 -51.84 -36.24 -2.13
CA GLU A 282 -51.15 -36.90 -3.25
C GLU A 282 -50.37 -38.14 -2.73
N ARG A 283 -50.14 -39.15 -3.60
CA ARG A 283 -49.55 -40.45 -3.20
C ARG A 283 -48.09 -40.42 -2.73
N ASP A 284 -47.41 -39.30 -2.93
CA ASP A 284 -46.05 -39.04 -2.48
C ASP A 284 -45.99 -38.38 -1.09
N GLU A 285 -47.13 -38.14 -0.44
CA GLU A 285 -47.22 -37.60 0.91
C GLU A 285 -47.37 -38.70 1.96
N LEU A 286 -46.72 -38.52 3.11
CA LEU A 286 -46.74 -39.49 4.21
C LEU A 286 -48.04 -39.36 5.01
N CYS A 287 -48.82 -40.45 5.15
CA CYS A 287 -49.87 -40.54 6.18
C CYS A 287 -49.27 -40.75 7.57
N PHE A 288 -49.83 -40.11 8.60
CA PHE A 288 -49.41 -40.29 10.00
C PHE A 288 -50.49 -39.85 10.99
N LEU A 289 -50.42 -40.38 12.21
CA LEU A 289 -51.36 -40.09 13.31
C LEU A 289 -50.81 -39.07 14.31
N GLN A 290 -51.69 -38.39 15.05
CA GLN A 290 -51.31 -37.45 16.10
C GLN A 290 -50.41 -38.11 17.17
N GLY A 291 -49.29 -37.47 17.48
CA GLY A 291 -48.29 -37.96 18.45
C GLY A 291 -47.32 -39.00 17.88
N GLU A 292 -47.49 -39.43 16.63
CA GLU A 292 -46.55 -40.30 15.92
C GLU A 292 -45.16 -39.67 15.80
N SER A 293 -44.13 -40.52 15.81
CA SER A 293 -42.74 -40.09 15.57
C SER A 293 -42.38 -40.23 14.10
N ILE A 294 -41.83 -39.16 13.53
CA ILE A 294 -41.36 -39.10 12.15
C ILE A 294 -39.86 -38.79 12.19
N ASP A 295 -39.04 -39.62 11.52
CA ASP A 295 -37.62 -39.34 11.33
C ASP A 295 -37.41 -38.44 10.10
N VAL A 296 -36.78 -37.29 10.29
CA VAL A 296 -36.50 -36.29 9.25
C VAL A 296 -35.36 -36.81 8.36
N ILE A 297 -35.65 -36.98 7.06
CA ILE A 297 -34.63 -37.29 6.05
C ILE A 297 -34.09 -35.97 5.52
N GLY A 298 -32.81 -35.70 5.81
CA GLY A 298 -32.21 -34.39 5.61
C GLY A 298 -32.56 -33.44 6.76
N PHE A 299 -33.24 -32.34 6.45
CA PHE A 299 -33.46 -31.21 7.37
C PHE A 299 -34.84 -30.58 7.21
N VAL A 300 -35.29 -29.85 8.24
CA VAL A 300 -36.45 -28.95 8.16
C VAL A 300 -35.96 -27.50 8.20
N ILE A 301 -36.20 -26.74 7.13
CA ILE A 301 -35.72 -25.35 6.99
C ILE A 301 -36.91 -24.38 7.12
N PRO A 302 -36.83 -23.36 8.00
CA PRO A 302 -37.88 -22.37 8.16
C PRO A 302 -38.27 -21.69 6.84
N GLY A 303 -39.55 -21.77 6.48
CA GLY A 303 -40.15 -21.14 5.30
C GLY A 303 -40.55 -22.07 4.15
N LEU A 304 -40.18 -23.35 4.18
CA LEU A 304 -40.64 -24.36 3.21
C LEU A 304 -41.92 -25.06 3.74
N GLN A 305 -42.90 -25.33 2.87
CA GLN A 305 -44.13 -26.02 3.29
C GLN A 305 -43.94 -27.54 3.49
N TRP A 306 -42.87 -28.12 2.96
CA TRP A 306 -42.61 -29.56 2.94
C TRP A 306 -41.15 -29.89 3.27
N PHE A 307 -40.93 -31.15 3.68
CA PHE A 307 -39.64 -31.84 3.71
C PHE A 307 -39.89 -33.36 3.58
N ILE A 308 -38.84 -34.18 3.53
CA ILE A 308 -38.96 -35.64 3.45
C ILE A 308 -38.88 -36.25 4.86
N GLY A 309 -39.86 -37.06 5.23
CA GLY A 309 -39.89 -37.76 6.52
C GLY A 309 -40.18 -39.25 6.35
N LYS A 310 -39.77 -40.03 7.35
CA LYS A 310 -40.04 -41.47 7.46
C LYS A 310 -40.92 -41.73 8.67
N SER A 311 -42.05 -42.43 8.48
CA SER A 311 -42.86 -42.92 9.61
C SER A 311 -42.04 -43.94 10.41
N VAL A 312 -42.00 -43.81 11.74
CA VAL A 312 -41.43 -44.83 12.63
C VAL A 312 -42.40 -46.02 12.81
N SER A 313 -43.67 -45.88 12.41
CA SER A 313 -44.72 -46.90 12.57
C SER A 313 -44.86 -47.81 11.36
N SER A 314 -45.01 -47.24 10.15
CA SER A 314 -45.11 -48.01 8.90
C SER A 314 -43.75 -48.26 8.25
N GLY A 315 -42.77 -47.39 8.52
CA GLY A 315 -41.47 -47.41 7.85
C GLY A 315 -41.49 -46.75 6.47
N GLU A 316 -42.63 -46.28 5.99
CA GLU A 316 -42.78 -45.56 4.72
C GLU A 316 -42.09 -44.20 4.76
N VAL A 317 -41.73 -43.69 3.58
CA VAL A 317 -41.07 -42.39 3.37
C VAL A 317 -41.96 -41.55 2.46
N GLY A 318 -42.10 -40.26 2.75
CA GLY A 318 -42.88 -39.35 1.92
C GLY A 318 -42.67 -37.87 2.26
N PHE A 319 -43.34 -37.00 1.51
CA PHE A 319 -43.44 -35.59 1.84
C PHE A 319 -44.29 -35.39 3.10
N VAL A 320 -43.80 -34.55 4.01
CA VAL A 320 -44.48 -34.22 5.26
C VAL A 320 -44.69 -32.70 5.34
N PRO A 321 -45.92 -32.22 5.61
CA PRO A 321 -46.17 -30.78 5.76
C PRO A 321 -45.47 -30.24 7.02
N THR A 322 -44.73 -29.13 6.91
CA THR A 322 -44.06 -28.51 8.08
C THR A 322 -45.03 -27.96 9.14
N ARG A 323 -46.28 -27.71 8.74
CA ARG A 323 -47.36 -27.17 9.60
C ARG A 323 -47.96 -28.17 10.59
N SER A 324 -47.81 -29.47 10.37
CA SER A 324 -48.50 -30.54 11.13
C SER A 324 -47.64 -31.17 12.23
N ILE A 325 -46.55 -30.51 12.65
CA ILE A 325 -45.45 -31.13 13.42
C ILE A 325 -44.89 -30.19 14.48
N ASP A 326 -44.49 -30.76 15.62
CA ASP A 326 -43.76 -30.08 16.68
C ASP A 326 -42.29 -29.87 16.26
N LEU A 327 -42.00 -28.70 15.69
CA LEU A 327 -40.64 -28.31 15.28
C LEU A 327 -39.66 -28.19 16.46
N ASP A 328 -40.14 -27.92 17.67
CA ASP A 328 -39.30 -27.82 18.86
C ASP A 328 -38.96 -29.21 19.44
N SER A 329 -39.55 -30.28 18.89
CA SER A 329 -39.14 -31.68 19.16
C SER A 329 -37.94 -32.15 18.30
N CYS A 330 -37.63 -31.46 17.20
CA CYS A 330 -36.41 -31.70 16.42
C CYS A 330 -35.15 -31.39 17.24
N SER A 331 -34.01 -32.01 16.89
CA SER A 331 -32.72 -31.50 17.36
C SER A 331 -32.35 -30.24 16.56
N PRO A 332 -32.16 -29.07 17.21
CA PRO A 332 -31.79 -27.86 16.51
C PRO A 332 -30.33 -27.93 16.06
N MET A 333 -30.08 -27.61 14.80
CA MET A 333 -28.71 -27.33 14.33
C MET A 333 -28.15 -26.07 14.99
N SER A 334 -26.83 -25.89 14.93
CA SER A 334 -26.19 -24.68 15.47
C SER A 334 -26.79 -23.42 14.82
N LYS A 335 -27.11 -22.40 15.61
CA LYS A 335 -28.02 -21.31 15.22
C LYS A 335 -27.68 -20.58 13.91
N ASN A 336 -26.42 -20.59 13.50
CA ASN A 336 -25.90 -19.87 12.32
C ASN A 336 -25.15 -20.78 11.30
N SER A 337 -25.38 -22.11 11.28
CA SER A 337 -24.72 -22.99 10.29
C SER A 337 -25.41 -22.98 8.93
N ALA A 338 -24.82 -22.30 7.94
CA ALA A 338 -25.28 -22.27 6.55
C ALA A 338 -24.98 -23.56 5.74
N PHE A 339 -24.14 -24.46 6.29
CA PHE A 339 -23.73 -25.73 5.69
C PHE A 339 -24.11 -26.89 6.61
N PHE A 340 -24.49 -28.02 6.02
CA PHE A 340 -25.03 -29.18 6.74
C PHE A 340 -23.95 -30.23 7.10
N SER A 341 -22.89 -30.31 6.28
CA SER A 341 -21.71 -31.15 6.50
C SER A 341 -20.43 -30.32 6.30
N ASP A 342 -19.29 -30.83 6.80
CA ASP A 342 -17.98 -30.25 6.44
C ASP A 342 -17.59 -30.61 4.99
N GLU A 343 -18.19 -31.65 4.42
CA GLU A 343 -18.09 -32.01 3.00
C GLU A 343 -18.73 -30.92 2.13
N GLU A 344 -19.98 -30.50 2.41
CA GLU A 344 -20.62 -29.33 1.77
C GLU A 344 -19.77 -28.07 1.87
N ARG A 345 -19.21 -27.77 3.06
CA ARG A 345 -18.30 -26.64 3.29
C ARG A 345 -17.06 -26.73 2.41
N SER A 346 -16.45 -27.91 2.30
CA SER A 346 -15.26 -28.13 1.46
C SER A 346 -15.58 -28.06 -0.04
N SER A 347 -16.79 -28.47 -0.45
CA SER A 347 -17.23 -28.51 -1.84
C SER A 347 -17.34 -27.11 -2.49
N LEU A 348 -17.42 -26.05 -1.67
CA LEU A 348 -17.38 -24.67 -2.13
C LEU A 348 -16.01 -24.30 -2.71
N TRP A 349 -14.93 -24.62 -1.99
CA TRP A 349 -13.58 -24.24 -2.38
C TRP A 349 -12.52 -25.06 -1.64
N SER A 350 -12.06 -26.15 -2.27
CA SER A 350 -10.78 -26.76 -1.93
C SER A 350 -9.67 -26.15 -2.81
N PRO A 351 -8.51 -25.75 -2.23
CA PRO A 351 -7.31 -25.53 -3.03
C PRO A 351 -6.80 -26.90 -3.50
N GLY A 352 -7.18 -27.28 -4.74
CA GLY A 352 -6.77 -28.54 -5.35
C GLY A 352 -5.25 -28.72 -5.38
N SER A 353 -4.77 -29.97 -5.36
CA SER A 353 -3.35 -30.32 -5.19
C SER A 353 -2.43 -29.59 -6.19
N GLU A 354 -2.87 -29.46 -7.44
CA GLU A 354 -2.19 -28.70 -8.50
C GLU A 354 -1.85 -27.26 -8.09
N ARG A 355 -2.77 -26.56 -7.41
CA ARG A 355 -2.52 -25.21 -6.90
C ARG A 355 -1.56 -25.18 -5.72
N LYS A 356 -1.43 -26.25 -4.90
CA LYS A 356 -0.34 -26.30 -3.91
C LYS A 356 1.00 -26.27 -4.64
N ALA A 357 1.17 -27.10 -5.68
CA ALA A 357 2.38 -27.15 -6.48
C ALA A 357 2.69 -25.82 -7.19
N GLU A 358 1.68 -25.20 -7.81
CA GLU A 358 1.80 -23.86 -8.42
C GLU A 358 2.23 -22.79 -7.39
N CYS A 359 1.55 -22.72 -6.24
CA CYS A 359 1.86 -21.75 -5.20
C CYS A 359 3.25 -21.99 -4.60
N SER A 360 3.66 -23.24 -4.35
CA SER A 360 5.01 -23.54 -3.87
C SER A 360 6.06 -23.21 -4.92
N GLY A 361 5.81 -23.49 -6.21
CA GLY A 361 6.74 -23.12 -7.29
C GLY A 361 6.94 -21.61 -7.40
N PHE A 362 5.87 -20.83 -7.28
CA PHE A 362 5.92 -19.36 -7.24
C PHE A 362 6.63 -18.82 -5.98
N LEU A 363 6.37 -19.37 -4.81
CA LEU A 363 7.08 -18.96 -3.59
C LEU A 363 8.57 -19.32 -3.67
N CYS A 364 8.93 -20.50 -4.19
CA CYS A 364 10.32 -20.88 -4.41
C CYS A 364 11.03 -19.99 -5.43
N SER A 365 10.36 -19.52 -6.49
CA SER A 365 10.96 -18.57 -7.45
C SER A 365 11.15 -17.17 -6.86
N LEU A 366 10.27 -16.72 -5.95
CA LEU A 366 10.47 -15.48 -5.17
C LEU A 366 11.58 -15.62 -4.11
N ALA A 367 11.69 -16.78 -3.47
CA ALA A 367 12.71 -17.09 -2.46
C ALA A 367 14.10 -17.28 -3.07
N HIS A 368 14.20 -17.67 -4.34
CA HIS A 368 15.46 -17.97 -5.03
C HIS A 368 16.48 -16.84 -4.87
N THR A 369 17.72 -17.23 -4.52
CA THR A 369 18.87 -16.35 -4.39
C THR A 369 20.02 -16.82 -5.28
N ASP A 370 20.78 -15.86 -5.80
CA ASP A 370 22.01 -16.09 -6.57
C ASP A 370 23.26 -16.17 -5.68
N ILE A 371 23.10 -16.04 -4.34
CA ILE A 371 24.20 -15.82 -3.38
C ILE A 371 25.28 -16.92 -3.43
N THR A 372 24.91 -18.15 -3.76
CA THR A 372 25.80 -19.32 -3.85
C THR A 372 26.68 -19.30 -5.11
N SER A 373 26.38 -18.44 -6.08
CA SER A 373 26.96 -18.46 -7.43
C SER A 373 27.52 -17.11 -7.91
N ILE A 374 26.92 -15.99 -7.49
CA ILE A 374 27.29 -14.64 -7.92
C ILE A 374 27.94 -13.88 -6.75
N TYR A 375 29.06 -13.21 -7.04
CA TYR A 375 29.81 -12.45 -6.06
C TYR A 375 29.15 -11.09 -5.81
N ARG A 376 29.27 -10.55 -4.60
CA ARG A 376 28.74 -9.23 -4.24
C ARG A 376 29.78 -8.11 -4.39
N LEU A 377 29.32 -6.95 -4.83
CA LEU A 377 30.09 -5.70 -4.86
C LEU A 377 30.07 -5.02 -3.48
N SER A 378 31.16 -4.36 -3.12
CA SER A 378 31.20 -3.50 -1.93
C SER A 378 30.18 -2.37 -2.02
N GLU A 379 29.52 -2.04 -0.91
CA GLU A 379 28.53 -0.95 -0.74
C GLU A 379 27.30 -0.94 -1.69
N PHE A 380 27.20 -1.86 -2.65
CA PHE A 380 26.27 -1.80 -3.78
C PHE A 380 24.77 -1.89 -3.41
N GLU A 381 24.40 -2.73 -2.44
CA GLU A 381 22.99 -2.89 -2.04
C GLU A 381 22.51 -1.75 -1.10
N ALA A 382 23.41 -1.11 -0.35
CA ALA A 382 23.10 0.12 0.40
C ALA A 382 22.71 1.29 -0.52
N ILE A 383 23.07 1.20 -1.80
CA ILE A 383 22.92 2.23 -2.82
C ILE A 383 21.64 2.07 -3.64
N GLN A 384 21.16 0.84 -3.85
CA GLN A 384 19.86 0.59 -4.51
C GLN A 384 18.68 1.12 -3.67
N ASN A 385 18.83 1.15 -2.35
CA ASN A 385 17.74 1.43 -1.41
C ASN A 385 17.79 2.87 -0.82
N LEU A 386 18.63 3.77 -1.34
CA LEU A 386 19.04 5.00 -0.63
C LEU A 386 18.01 6.15 -0.72
N GLN A 387 16.98 6.11 0.13
CA GLN A 387 15.91 7.13 0.21
C GLN A 387 15.86 7.93 1.52
N ASN A 388 16.58 7.57 2.60
CA ASN A 388 16.45 8.24 3.91
C ASN A 388 17.80 8.54 4.61
N ASP A 389 18.64 9.36 3.99
CA ASP A 389 19.97 9.77 4.53
C ASP A 389 20.03 11.30 4.81
N LEU A 390 18.92 11.87 5.30
CA LEU A 390 18.73 13.33 5.46
C LEU A 390 18.12 13.75 6.83
N SER A 391 17.95 12.85 7.79
CA SER A 391 17.26 13.13 9.07
C SER A 391 18.02 12.64 10.32
N ALA A 392 19.35 12.81 10.34
CA ALA A 392 20.23 12.40 11.44
C ALA A 392 20.16 13.29 12.71
N SER A 393 18.97 13.61 13.20
CA SER A 393 18.78 14.11 14.57
C SER A 393 18.96 12.96 15.57
N GLN A 394 19.98 13.03 16.42
CA GLN A 394 20.33 11.93 17.33
C GLN A 394 19.25 11.67 18.40
N PRO A 395 18.79 10.42 18.59
CA PRO A 395 18.30 10.00 19.89
C PRO A 395 19.51 9.75 20.81
N GLU A 396 19.72 10.62 21.80
CA GLU A 396 20.70 10.35 22.86
C GLU A 396 20.29 9.11 23.66
N GLY A 397 20.96 7.97 23.48
CA GLY A 397 20.37 6.73 23.98
C GLY A 397 21.18 5.44 24.06
N PHE A 398 22.53 5.41 23.93
CA PHE A 398 23.37 4.42 24.64
C PHE A 398 24.86 4.80 24.59
N ARG A 399 25.59 4.53 25.68
CA ARG A 399 27.04 4.76 25.82
C ARG A 399 27.70 3.52 26.41
N GLU A 400 28.72 3.01 25.72
CA GLU A 400 29.91 2.24 26.17
C GLU A 400 30.37 1.30 25.04
N ALA A 401 31.66 1.15 24.69
CA ALA A 401 32.83 1.99 24.94
C ALA A 401 33.90 1.84 23.82
N ARG A 402 34.83 2.81 23.74
CA ARG A 402 35.97 3.00 22.80
C ARG A 402 36.86 1.75 22.61
N SER A 403 37.71 1.56 21.58
CA SER A 403 38.48 2.48 20.66
C SER A 403 39.08 1.70 19.46
N GLY A 404 39.53 2.28 18.33
CA GLY A 404 39.50 3.68 17.85
C GLY A 404 40.62 4.03 16.83
N GLY A 405 40.27 4.78 15.77
CA GLY A 405 41.18 5.44 14.79
C GLY A 405 41.72 4.57 13.63
N THR A 406 42.17 5.11 12.48
CA THR A 406 42.07 6.49 11.89
C THR A 406 42.58 6.49 10.43
N TRP A 407 41.81 7.04 9.47
CA TRP A 407 42.24 7.84 8.29
C TRP A 407 43.10 7.18 7.16
N MET A 408 43.02 7.51 5.85
CA MET A 408 42.07 8.30 5.02
C MET A 408 42.35 8.14 3.48
N GLU A 409 41.29 8.02 2.63
CA GLU A 409 41.28 8.24 1.14
C GLU A 409 42.24 7.36 0.26
N ARG A 410 42.43 7.37 -1.10
CA ARG A 410 41.93 8.06 -2.32
C ARG A 410 42.27 7.34 -3.69
N GLN A 411 41.85 7.95 -4.83
CA GLN A 411 42.29 7.98 -6.28
C GLN A 411 42.62 6.73 -7.16
N THR A 412 43.35 6.95 -8.29
CA THR A 412 43.38 6.22 -9.60
C THR A 412 44.62 6.44 -10.47
N ILE A 413 44.82 5.59 -11.52
CA ILE A 413 45.00 5.86 -12.98
C ILE A 413 45.83 4.77 -13.68
N GLY A 414 45.24 4.09 -14.68
CA GLY A 414 45.84 3.10 -15.61
C GLY A 414 44.75 2.57 -16.57
N SER A 415 45.05 2.13 -17.81
CA SER A 415 44.04 2.18 -18.91
C SER A 415 43.86 0.93 -19.83
N ARG A 416 43.06 1.14 -20.88
CA ARG A 416 42.57 0.25 -21.95
C ARG A 416 43.48 0.27 -23.22
N ARG A 417 43.69 -0.87 -23.90
CA ARG A 417 43.14 -1.31 -25.24
C ARG A 417 44.21 -1.25 -26.36
N SER A 418 44.08 -1.86 -27.55
CA SER A 418 43.02 -2.67 -28.24
C SER A 418 43.59 -3.45 -29.45
N SER A 419 42.77 -4.33 -30.08
CA SER A 419 42.67 -4.64 -31.55
C SER A 419 43.89 -5.25 -32.27
N GLY A 420 43.79 -5.99 -33.38
CA GLY A 420 42.71 -6.44 -34.29
C GLY A 420 43.33 -7.31 -35.42
N SER A 421 42.71 -7.73 -36.53
CA SER A 421 41.32 -7.68 -37.06
C SER A 421 41.22 -8.41 -38.42
N GLY A 422 40.00 -8.77 -38.87
CA GLY A 422 39.66 -9.10 -40.28
C GLY A 422 39.71 -10.58 -40.68
N ASP A 423 39.02 -11.07 -41.73
CA ASP A 423 38.01 -10.51 -42.69
C ASP A 423 37.45 -11.69 -43.55
N SER A 424 36.32 -11.69 -44.29
CA SER A 424 35.20 -10.75 -44.57
C SER A 424 33.91 -11.53 -44.97
N SER A 425 32.84 -10.84 -45.44
CA SER A 425 31.59 -11.37 -46.05
C SER A 425 31.66 -11.31 -47.63
N PRO A 426 30.59 -11.28 -48.51
CA PRO A 426 29.18 -10.82 -48.36
C PRO A 426 28.03 -11.59 -49.15
N GLU A 427 26.77 -11.13 -48.96
CA GLU A 427 25.64 -10.82 -49.91
C GLU A 427 25.31 -11.67 -51.19
N GLU A 428 24.07 -11.81 -51.74
CA GLU A 428 22.69 -11.31 -51.41
C GLU A 428 21.54 -12.15 -52.09
N ASP A 429 20.27 -11.70 -51.99
CA ASP A 429 18.98 -12.39 -52.31
C ASP A 429 18.51 -12.48 -53.80
N GLU A 430 17.56 -13.40 -54.11
CA GLU A 430 16.19 -13.08 -54.63
C GLU A 430 15.25 -14.32 -54.83
N LEU A 431 13.95 -14.08 -55.14
CA LEU A 431 12.81 -15.06 -55.22
C LEU A 431 12.28 -15.19 -56.69
N ILE A 432 11.33 -16.05 -57.13
CA ILE A 432 9.86 -16.12 -56.88
C ILE A 432 9.21 -17.28 -57.71
N SER A 433 8.23 -18.04 -57.15
CA SER A 433 7.12 -18.83 -57.82
C SER A 433 7.43 -20.07 -58.71
N ALA A 434 6.53 -21.05 -58.95
CA ALA A 434 5.31 -21.57 -58.27
C ALA A 434 4.78 -22.89 -58.91
N SER A 435 3.71 -23.48 -58.34
CA SER A 435 2.87 -24.63 -58.77
C SER A 435 3.47 -26.06 -58.61
N SER A 436 2.72 -27.11 -58.22
CA SER A 436 1.28 -27.18 -57.83
C SER A 436 0.93 -28.36 -56.90
N ASP A 437 -0.08 -28.14 -56.06
CA ASP A 437 -1.14 -29.05 -55.57
C ASP A 437 -0.87 -30.42 -54.89
N SER A 438 -1.33 -30.46 -53.63
CA SER A 438 -2.20 -31.50 -53.03
C SER A 438 -1.60 -32.70 -52.25
N TYR A 439 -2.45 -33.21 -51.33
CA TYR A 439 -2.40 -34.34 -50.37
C TYR A 439 -1.22 -35.35 -50.41
N HIS A 440 -0.76 -35.97 -49.31
CA HIS A 440 -1.50 -36.58 -48.18
C HIS A 440 -0.62 -36.76 -46.91
N LEU A 441 -1.26 -37.02 -45.76
CA LEU A 441 -0.71 -37.75 -44.59
C LEU A 441 -0.95 -39.27 -44.76
N PRO A 442 -0.51 -40.15 -43.83
CA PRO A 442 0.44 -40.00 -42.71
C PRO A 442 1.83 -40.63 -43.02
N GLU A 443 2.48 -41.68 -42.45
CA GLU A 443 2.31 -42.70 -41.37
C GLU A 443 3.71 -43.00 -40.75
N PRO A 444 3.80 -43.74 -39.62
CA PRO A 444 4.39 -45.09 -39.73
C PRO A 444 3.60 -46.21 -39.01
N GLU A 445 3.16 -47.18 -39.82
CA GLU A 445 2.96 -48.60 -39.49
C GLU A 445 4.28 -49.22 -38.92
N ASP A 446 4.32 -50.31 -38.14
CA ASP A 446 3.37 -51.42 -37.94
C ASP A 446 3.40 -52.00 -36.49
N LEU A 447 2.24 -52.50 -36.03
CA LEU A 447 1.91 -53.82 -35.41
C LEU A 447 2.88 -54.51 -34.38
N ASP A 448 2.46 -55.36 -33.42
CA ASP A 448 1.32 -56.30 -33.34
C ASP A 448 0.52 -56.23 -32.00
N ASP A 449 -0.80 -56.00 -32.09
CA ASP A 449 -1.93 -56.93 -31.82
C ASP A 449 -1.95 -57.96 -30.63
N PRO A 450 -3.14 -58.53 -30.25
CA PRO A 450 -4.45 -58.44 -30.93
C PRO A 450 -5.69 -58.02 -30.09
N GLU A 451 -6.63 -57.42 -30.81
CA GLU A 451 -8.08 -57.70 -30.90
C GLU A 451 -8.81 -58.50 -29.79
N LEU A 452 -10.03 -58.05 -29.46
CA LEU A 452 -11.19 -58.95 -29.36
C LEU A 452 -12.49 -58.22 -29.75
N PHE A 453 -13.19 -58.75 -30.76
CA PHE A 453 -14.40 -58.18 -31.35
C PHE A 453 -15.65 -58.35 -30.48
N MET A 454 -16.62 -57.44 -30.65
CA MET A 454 -18.02 -57.84 -30.85
C MET A 454 -18.67 -56.96 -31.93
N ASP A 455 -18.82 -57.52 -33.13
CA ASP A 455 -19.76 -57.00 -34.13
C ASP A 455 -21.20 -57.15 -33.63
N LEU A 456 -22.00 -56.11 -33.78
CA LEU A 456 -23.47 -56.19 -33.72
C LEU A 456 -24.11 -55.26 -34.76
N SER A 457 -23.69 -55.42 -36.01
CA SER A 457 -24.34 -54.85 -37.20
C SER A 457 -25.60 -55.65 -37.58
N THR A 458 -26.51 -55.85 -36.61
CA THR A 458 -27.83 -56.46 -36.84
C THR A 458 -28.86 -55.39 -37.19
N SER A 459 -29.63 -55.65 -38.24
CA SER A 459 -30.75 -54.81 -38.66
C SER A 459 -31.87 -54.83 -37.61
N LEU A 460 -32.43 -53.65 -37.31
CA LEU A 460 -33.64 -53.53 -36.48
C LEU A 460 -34.86 -54.16 -37.18
N GLU A 461 -35.15 -55.41 -36.86
CA GLU A 461 -36.51 -55.97 -36.90
C GLU A 461 -37.11 -55.89 -35.48
N GLU A 462 -38.40 -55.57 -35.35
CA GLU A 462 -38.93 -54.93 -34.12
C GLU A 462 -39.21 -55.86 -32.91
N ASP A 463 -38.95 -57.18 -33.00
CA ASP A 463 -39.55 -58.19 -32.11
C ASP A 463 -38.62 -58.87 -31.06
N ASP A 464 -37.28 -58.76 -31.14
CA ASP A 464 -36.38 -59.55 -30.27
C ASP A 464 -36.15 -58.96 -28.86
N VAL A 465 -36.64 -59.68 -27.84
CA VAL A 465 -36.69 -59.25 -26.43
C VAL A 465 -35.31 -59.21 -25.75
N GLU A 466 -34.40 -60.11 -26.13
CA GLU A 466 -33.15 -60.36 -25.37
C GLU A 466 -32.17 -59.17 -25.38
N HIS A 467 -32.21 -58.33 -26.42
CA HIS A 467 -31.29 -57.18 -26.60
C HIS A 467 -31.45 -56.07 -25.55
N PHE A 468 -32.56 -56.05 -24.81
CA PHE A 468 -32.82 -55.07 -23.75
C PHE A 468 -32.62 -55.62 -22.34
N ALA A 469 -32.61 -56.95 -22.17
CA ALA A 469 -32.63 -57.59 -20.85
C ALA A 469 -31.49 -57.17 -19.90
N PRO A 470 -30.22 -57.02 -20.34
CA PRO A 470 -29.12 -56.65 -19.43
C PRO A 470 -29.26 -55.23 -18.87
N ILE A 471 -29.64 -54.27 -19.72
CA ILE A 471 -29.78 -52.87 -19.29
C ILE A 471 -31.08 -52.62 -18.55
N LEU A 472 -32.16 -53.35 -18.88
CA LEU A 472 -33.37 -53.36 -18.07
C LEU A 472 -33.09 -53.92 -16.67
N ALA A 473 -32.40 -55.06 -16.54
CA ALA A 473 -32.05 -55.63 -15.24
C ALA A 473 -31.14 -54.70 -14.40
N PHE A 474 -30.20 -53.98 -15.02
CA PHE A 474 -29.41 -52.95 -14.33
C PHE A 474 -30.28 -51.78 -13.85
N LEU A 475 -31.17 -51.27 -14.72
CA LEU A 475 -32.00 -50.10 -14.41
C LEU A 475 -33.19 -50.41 -13.49
N ASP A 476 -33.57 -51.68 -13.31
CA ASP A 476 -34.69 -52.09 -12.45
C ASP A 476 -34.30 -52.37 -10.99
N HIS A 477 -33.03 -52.18 -10.61
CA HIS A 477 -32.60 -52.39 -9.23
C HIS A 477 -33.35 -51.45 -8.27
N GLU A 478 -34.08 -52.01 -7.32
CA GLU A 478 -34.83 -51.26 -6.32
C GLU A 478 -33.89 -50.41 -5.45
N GLY A 479 -34.24 -49.13 -5.30
CA GLY A 479 -33.47 -48.16 -4.52
C GLY A 479 -32.13 -47.69 -5.11
N TYR A 480 -31.51 -46.74 -4.39
CA TYR A 480 -30.23 -46.15 -4.78
C TYR A 480 -29.03 -47.07 -4.49
N THR A 481 -28.07 -47.09 -5.43
CA THR A 481 -26.72 -47.63 -5.24
C THR A 481 -25.71 -46.67 -5.88
N ASP A 482 -24.45 -46.67 -5.42
CA ASP A 482 -23.41 -45.75 -5.93
C ASP A 482 -23.16 -45.90 -7.44
N HIS A 483 -23.49 -47.05 -8.04
CA HIS A 483 -23.43 -47.28 -9.48
C HIS A 483 -24.39 -46.38 -10.29
N PHE A 484 -25.47 -45.86 -9.68
CA PHE A 484 -26.37 -44.91 -10.34
C PHE A 484 -25.90 -43.45 -10.27
N LYS A 485 -24.81 -43.14 -9.55
CA LYS A 485 -24.27 -41.77 -9.47
C LYS A 485 -24.00 -41.16 -10.85
N SER A 486 -23.38 -41.93 -11.76
CA SER A 486 -23.11 -41.53 -13.16
C SER A 486 -24.36 -41.36 -14.02
N LEU A 487 -25.50 -41.91 -13.60
CA LEU A 487 -26.79 -41.81 -14.30
C LEU A 487 -27.51 -40.49 -13.98
N TYR A 488 -27.36 -40.02 -12.73
CA TYR A 488 -27.92 -38.76 -12.24
C TYR A 488 -26.99 -37.55 -12.46
N ASP A 489 -25.69 -37.78 -12.70
CA ASP A 489 -24.66 -36.74 -12.75
C ASP A 489 -24.92 -35.61 -13.77
N PHE A 490 -24.30 -34.45 -13.57
CA PHE A 490 -24.39 -33.33 -14.50
C PHE A 490 -23.87 -33.66 -15.92
N SER A 491 -22.84 -34.50 -15.99
CA SER A 491 -22.00 -34.74 -17.18
C SER A 491 -22.68 -35.59 -18.27
N PHE A 492 -23.77 -36.31 -17.94
CA PHE A 492 -24.25 -37.46 -18.72
C PHE A 492 -23.19 -38.57 -18.84
N SER A 493 -22.41 -38.81 -17.78
CA SER A 493 -21.29 -39.76 -17.84
C SER A 493 -21.76 -41.18 -18.16
N PHE A 494 -22.86 -41.66 -17.57
CA PHE A 494 -23.45 -42.96 -17.89
C PHE A 494 -23.78 -43.13 -19.39
N LEU A 495 -24.40 -42.12 -20.02
CA LEU A 495 -24.67 -42.22 -21.48
C LEU A 495 -23.38 -42.23 -22.28
N THR A 496 -22.38 -41.44 -21.87
CA THR A 496 -21.09 -41.34 -22.57
C THR A 496 -20.24 -42.60 -22.41
N SER A 497 -20.26 -43.25 -21.23
CA SER A 497 -19.48 -44.45 -20.93
C SER A 497 -20.13 -45.75 -21.41
N SER A 498 -21.46 -45.81 -21.41
CA SER A 498 -22.21 -47.07 -21.62
C SER A 498 -22.89 -47.17 -22.98
N PHE A 499 -22.91 -46.09 -23.78
CA PHE A 499 -23.49 -46.06 -25.13
C PHE A 499 -22.53 -45.44 -26.17
N TYR A 500 -21.22 -45.53 -25.96
CA TYR A 500 -20.19 -44.98 -26.86
C TYR A 500 -20.24 -45.56 -28.29
N SER A 501 -20.95 -46.67 -28.50
CA SER A 501 -21.18 -47.32 -29.79
C SER A 501 -22.20 -46.60 -30.69
N PHE A 502 -23.03 -45.72 -30.14
CA PHE A 502 -24.03 -44.97 -30.92
C PHE A 502 -23.40 -43.71 -31.51
N SER A 503 -23.36 -43.63 -32.84
CA SER A 503 -22.77 -42.51 -33.58
C SER A 503 -23.72 -41.29 -33.64
N GLU A 504 -25.04 -41.52 -33.77
CA GLU A 504 -26.04 -40.45 -33.76
C GLU A 504 -26.96 -40.47 -32.54
N GLU A 505 -27.18 -39.30 -31.94
CA GLU A 505 -27.99 -39.13 -30.72
C GLU A 505 -29.49 -39.38 -30.94
N ASP A 506 -29.98 -39.53 -32.17
CA ASP A 506 -31.37 -39.95 -32.43
C ASP A 506 -31.53 -41.49 -32.45
N GLU A 507 -30.48 -42.25 -32.81
CA GLU A 507 -30.47 -43.72 -32.67
C GLU A 507 -30.49 -44.14 -31.19
N LEU A 508 -29.68 -43.48 -30.35
CA LEU A 508 -29.68 -43.67 -28.91
C LEU A 508 -31.06 -43.36 -28.29
N VAL A 509 -31.73 -42.30 -28.76
CA VAL A 509 -33.10 -41.98 -28.32
C VAL A 509 -34.07 -43.08 -28.75
N ALA A 510 -33.97 -43.61 -29.97
CA ALA A 510 -34.82 -44.71 -30.43
C ALA A 510 -34.62 -45.99 -29.59
N TYR A 511 -33.37 -46.38 -29.29
CA TYR A 511 -33.05 -47.51 -28.42
C TYR A 511 -33.60 -47.33 -26.99
N LEU A 512 -33.49 -46.13 -26.42
CA LEU A 512 -34.04 -45.85 -25.09
C LEU A 512 -35.58 -45.79 -25.10
N GLU A 513 -36.21 -45.36 -26.19
CA GLU A 513 -37.67 -45.39 -26.36
C GLU A 513 -38.22 -46.81 -26.55
N THR A 514 -37.52 -47.72 -27.24
CA THR A 514 -37.90 -49.15 -27.29
C THR A 514 -37.64 -49.84 -25.96
N SER A 515 -36.49 -49.59 -25.32
CA SER A 515 -36.21 -50.04 -23.94
C SER A 515 -37.34 -49.65 -22.98
N ARG A 516 -37.83 -48.40 -23.07
CA ARG A 516 -38.93 -47.89 -22.24
C ARG A 516 -40.26 -48.60 -22.50
N LYS A 517 -40.57 -48.95 -23.76
CA LYS A 517 -41.76 -49.75 -24.10
C LYS A 517 -41.68 -51.13 -23.44
N TRP A 518 -40.51 -51.78 -23.53
CA TRP A 518 -40.27 -53.09 -22.92
C TRP A 518 -40.35 -53.06 -21.40
N ALA A 519 -39.67 -52.12 -20.72
CA ALA A 519 -39.76 -51.96 -19.26
C ALA A 519 -41.22 -51.86 -18.79
N LYS A 520 -42.01 -51.05 -19.50
CA LYS A 520 -43.45 -50.81 -19.23
C LYS A 520 -44.32 -52.04 -19.46
N MET A 521 -44.01 -52.88 -20.45
CA MET A 521 -44.74 -54.13 -20.71
C MET A 521 -44.33 -55.26 -19.76
N SER A 522 -43.07 -55.29 -19.33
CA SER A 522 -42.53 -56.25 -18.36
C SER A 522 -42.81 -55.88 -16.90
N HIS A 523 -43.54 -54.79 -16.64
CA HIS A 523 -43.83 -54.23 -15.30
C HIS A 523 -42.58 -53.88 -14.47
N MET A 524 -41.46 -53.56 -15.13
CA MET A 524 -40.19 -53.16 -14.54
C MET A 524 -40.24 -51.67 -14.18
N THR A 525 -40.73 -51.35 -12.98
CA THR A 525 -41.07 -49.99 -12.53
C THR A 525 -39.86 -49.07 -12.43
N TRP A 526 -38.77 -49.55 -11.83
CA TRP A 526 -37.54 -48.77 -11.63
C TRP A 526 -36.83 -48.54 -12.97
N ALA A 527 -36.79 -49.54 -13.85
CA ALA A 527 -36.25 -49.39 -15.20
C ALA A 527 -37.08 -48.42 -16.04
N HIS A 528 -38.42 -48.53 -15.98
CA HIS A 528 -39.33 -47.62 -16.70
C HIS A 528 -39.16 -46.17 -16.21
N ALA A 529 -39.04 -45.95 -14.89
CA ALA A 529 -38.77 -44.63 -14.32
C ALA A 529 -37.39 -44.07 -14.72
N ARG A 530 -36.31 -44.85 -14.59
CA ARG A 530 -34.93 -44.42 -14.94
C ARG A 530 -34.78 -44.17 -16.45
N LEU A 531 -35.42 -44.97 -17.32
CA LEU A 531 -35.44 -44.74 -18.77
C LEU A 531 -36.23 -43.48 -19.15
N CYS A 532 -37.38 -43.23 -18.51
CA CYS A 532 -38.11 -41.98 -18.68
C CYS A 532 -37.25 -40.77 -18.25
N PHE A 533 -36.50 -40.88 -17.15
CA PHE A 533 -35.57 -39.83 -16.72
C PHE A 533 -34.48 -39.53 -17.78
N LEU A 534 -33.81 -40.57 -18.32
CA LEU A 534 -32.78 -40.41 -19.35
C LEU A 534 -33.35 -39.79 -20.64
N LEU A 535 -34.50 -40.27 -21.13
CA LEU A 535 -35.21 -39.69 -22.28
C LEU A 535 -35.65 -38.25 -22.03
N GLY A 536 -36.03 -37.90 -20.80
CA GLY A 536 -36.34 -36.53 -20.38
C GLY A 536 -35.12 -35.62 -20.43
N ARG A 537 -33.95 -36.09 -19.95
CA ARG A 537 -32.68 -35.34 -20.04
C ARG A 537 -32.20 -35.15 -21.48
N LEU A 538 -32.27 -36.17 -22.33
CA LEU A 538 -31.97 -36.06 -23.77
C LEU A 538 -32.94 -35.10 -24.48
N SER A 539 -34.22 -35.14 -24.12
CA SER A 539 -35.23 -34.18 -24.61
C SER A 539 -34.93 -32.74 -24.18
N ILE A 540 -34.42 -32.52 -22.96
CA ILE A 540 -33.89 -31.21 -22.54
C ILE A 540 -32.67 -30.81 -23.39
N ARG A 541 -31.73 -31.73 -23.64
CA ARG A 541 -30.50 -31.47 -24.42
C ARG A 541 -30.85 -31.00 -25.84
N LYS A 542 -31.82 -31.67 -26.48
CA LYS A 542 -32.40 -31.30 -27.79
C LYS A 542 -33.45 -30.16 -27.71
N THR A 543 -33.56 -29.46 -26.58
CA THR A 543 -34.50 -28.34 -26.30
C THR A 543 -36.01 -28.65 -26.41
N LYS A 544 -36.39 -29.92 -26.56
CA LYS A 544 -37.77 -30.44 -26.63
C LYS A 544 -38.45 -30.47 -25.25
N LEU A 545 -38.54 -29.31 -24.58
CA LEU A 545 -39.02 -29.18 -23.19
C LEU A 545 -40.42 -29.77 -22.95
N SER A 546 -41.31 -29.72 -23.94
CA SER A 546 -42.65 -30.34 -23.86
C SER A 546 -42.60 -31.87 -23.84
N GLN A 547 -41.65 -32.49 -24.56
CA GLN A 547 -41.44 -33.94 -24.54
C GLN A 547 -40.77 -34.37 -23.22
N ALA A 548 -39.76 -33.61 -22.77
CA ALA A 548 -39.11 -33.83 -21.49
C ALA A 548 -40.11 -33.83 -20.32
N ARG A 549 -41.05 -32.88 -20.33
CA ARG A 549 -42.15 -32.80 -19.36
C ARG A 549 -42.96 -34.09 -19.31
N VAL A 550 -43.38 -34.62 -20.46
CA VAL A 550 -44.17 -35.85 -20.54
C VAL A 550 -43.40 -37.04 -19.97
N TYR A 551 -42.10 -37.16 -20.25
CA TYR A 551 -41.29 -38.25 -19.69
C TYR A 551 -41.10 -38.14 -18.17
N PHE A 552 -40.88 -36.94 -17.61
CA PHE A 552 -40.80 -36.81 -16.14
C PHE A 552 -42.17 -36.96 -15.45
N GLU A 553 -43.27 -36.47 -16.05
CA GLU A 553 -44.64 -36.71 -15.57
C GLU A 553 -45.03 -38.21 -15.64
N GLU A 554 -44.48 -38.97 -16.60
CA GLU A 554 -44.64 -40.43 -16.65
C GLU A 554 -43.81 -41.13 -15.58
N ALA A 555 -42.53 -40.77 -15.40
CA ALA A 555 -41.64 -41.38 -14.40
C ALA A 555 -42.20 -41.24 -12.96
N ILE A 556 -42.65 -40.05 -12.57
CA ILE A 556 -43.22 -39.81 -11.23
C ILE A 556 -44.49 -40.66 -11.01
N ARG A 557 -45.31 -40.84 -12.05
CA ARG A 557 -46.51 -41.71 -12.00
C ARG A 557 -46.21 -43.20 -11.97
N VAL A 558 -45.03 -43.62 -12.43
CA VAL A 558 -44.59 -45.03 -12.40
C VAL A 558 -44.00 -45.38 -11.04
N LEU A 559 -43.33 -44.43 -10.37
CA LEU A 559 -42.88 -44.58 -8.99
C LEU A 559 -44.05 -44.58 -7.99
N ASP A 560 -45.15 -43.87 -8.29
CA ASP A 560 -46.44 -43.94 -7.56
C ASP A 560 -46.38 -43.66 -6.04
N GLY A 561 -45.30 -43.04 -5.57
CA GLY A 561 -45.00 -42.80 -4.14
C GLY A 561 -43.72 -43.48 -3.63
N ALA A 562 -42.98 -44.23 -4.45
CA ALA A 562 -41.70 -44.84 -4.09
C ALA A 562 -40.58 -43.81 -3.86
N PHE A 563 -39.77 -44.01 -2.82
CA PHE A 563 -38.70 -43.09 -2.36
C PHE A 563 -37.35 -43.79 -2.09
N GLU A 564 -37.23 -45.08 -2.41
CA GLU A 564 -36.03 -45.91 -2.19
C GLU A 564 -34.81 -45.37 -2.97
N ASP A 565 -35.02 -44.72 -4.12
CA ASP A 565 -34.02 -43.93 -4.84
C ASP A 565 -34.36 -42.44 -4.75
N LEU A 566 -34.05 -41.86 -3.59
CA LEU A 566 -34.27 -40.44 -3.30
C LEU A 566 -33.51 -39.50 -4.25
N SER A 567 -32.41 -39.97 -4.86
CA SER A 567 -31.64 -39.24 -5.88
C SER A 567 -32.42 -39.14 -7.19
N LEU A 568 -33.02 -40.23 -7.66
CA LEU A 568 -33.93 -40.24 -8.80
C LEU A 568 -35.15 -39.34 -8.56
N VAL A 569 -35.78 -39.44 -7.38
CA VAL A 569 -36.96 -38.63 -7.03
C VAL A 569 -36.61 -37.14 -7.00
N ALA A 570 -35.50 -36.76 -6.36
CA ALA A 570 -34.98 -35.38 -6.40
C ALA A 570 -34.79 -34.89 -7.84
N ALA A 571 -34.05 -35.64 -8.66
CA ALA A 571 -33.76 -35.24 -10.03
C ALA A 571 -35.04 -35.14 -10.90
N LEU A 572 -36.03 -36.02 -10.70
CA LEU A 572 -37.31 -35.96 -11.41
C LEU A 572 -38.13 -34.71 -11.06
N TYR A 573 -38.38 -34.48 -9.76
CA TYR A 573 -39.17 -33.33 -9.30
C TYR A 573 -38.51 -32.00 -9.69
N ILE A 574 -37.19 -31.87 -9.51
CA ILE A 574 -36.47 -30.61 -9.76
C ILE A 574 -36.38 -30.32 -11.27
N ASN A 575 -36.19 -31.31 -12.15
CA ASN A 575 -36.21 -31.06 -13.60
C ASN A 575 -37.61 -30.74 -14.13
N LEU A 576 -38.66 -31.38 -13.61
CA LEU A 576 -40.05 -31.06 -13.98
C LEU A 576 -40.44 -29.64 -13.51
N ALA A 577 -40.06 -29.28 -12.27
CA ALA A 577 -40.19 -27.92 -11.73
C ALA A 577 -39.47 -26.87 -12.61
N ALA A 578 -38.23 -27.13 -13.03
CA ALA A 578 -37.48 -26.24 -13.92
C ALA A 578 -38.19 -26.03 -15.28
N ILE A 579 -38.80 -27.07 -15.85
CA ILE A 579 -39.60 -26.96 -17.08
C ILE A 579 -40.87 -26.13 -16.83
N TYR A 580 -41.59 -26.35 -15.72
CA TYR A 580 -42.79 -25.59 -15.37
C TYR A 580 -42.50 -24.09 -15.22
N LEU A 581 -41.37 -23.73 -14.59
CA LEU A 581 -40.90 -22.34 -14.46
C LEU A 581 -40.59 -21.73 -15.83
N ARG A 582 -39.83 -22.41 -16.69
CA ARG A 582 -39.49 -21.92 -18.04
C ARG A 582 -40.69 -21.80 -18.97
N GLN A 583 -41.61 -22.77 -18.94
CA GLN A 583 -42.85 -22.73 -19.72
C GLN A 583 -43.93 -21.82 -19.09
N ARG A 584 -43.66 -21.23 -17.90
CA ARG A 584 -44.57 -20.35 -17.15
C ARG A 584 -45.94 -20.98 -16.90
N LEU A 585 -45.99 -22.28 -16.60
CA LEU A 585 -47.23 -23.07 -16.45
C LEU A 585 -47.89 -22.87 -15.07
N ARG A 586 -48.51 -21.70 -14.88
CA ARG A 586 -49.02 -21.20 -13.58
C ARG A 586 -50.05 -22.08 -12.86
N HIS A 587 -50.76 -22.97 -13.58
CA HIS A 587 -52.04 -23.54 -13.10
C HIS A 587 -51.97 -24.99 -12.60
N LYS A 588 -50.84 -25.67 -12.75
CA LYS A 588 -50.67 -27.11 -12.43
C LYS A 588 -49.41 -27.46 -11.64
N GLY A 589 -48.67 -26.45 -11.16
CA GLY A 589 -47.36 -26.63 -10.56
C GLY A 589 -47.09 -26.14 -9.13
N PRO A 590 -47.98 -25.48 -8.36
CA PRO A 590 -47.56 -24.86 -7.09
C PRO A 590 -47.09 -25.89 -6.05
N THR A 591 -47.85 -26.97 -5.83
CA THR A 591 -47.47 -28.09 -4.94
C THR A 591 -46.15 -28.72 -5.39
N LEU A 592 -46.03 -29.05 -6.69
CA LEU A 592 -44.83 -29.64 -7.26
C LEU A 592 -43.60 -28.73 -7.16
N LEU A 593 -43.75 -27.41 -7.28
CA LEU A 593 -42.65 -26.44 -7.10
C LEU A 593 -42.20 -26.35 -5.65
N GLU A 594 -43.11 -26.48 -4.67
CA GLU A 594 -42.75 -26.53 -3.25
C GLU A 594 -42.12 -27.88 -2.86
N LYS A 595 -42.66 -28.99 -3.35
CA LYS A 595 -42.10 -30.36 -3.18
C LYS A 595 -40.70 -30.46 -3.79
N ALA A 596 -40.49 -29.95 -5.01
CA ALA A 596 -39.17 -29.85 -5.64
C ALA A 596 -38.22 -28.89 -4.90
N GLY A 597 -38.73 -27.76 -4.41
CA GLY A 597 -37.96 -26.82 -3.59
C GLY A 597 -37.51 -27.42 -2.26
N ALA A 598 -38.35 -28.26 -1.64
CA ALA A 598 -38.01 -29.03 -0.45
C ALA A 598 -36.91 -30.07 -0.73
N LEU A 599 -37.05 -30.90 -1.76
CA LEU A 599 -36.01 -31.85 -2.17
C LEU A 599 -34.66 -31.16 -2.42
N LEU A 600 -34.66 -30.07 -3.18
CA LEU A 600 -33.46 -29.29 -3.53
C LEU A 600 -32.78 -28.64 -2.31
N ALA A 601 -33.55 -28.13 -1.35
CA ALA A 601 -33.02 -27.36 -0.23
C ALA A 601 -32.70 -28.20 1.01
N CYS A 602 -33.56 -29.17 1.33
CA CYS A 602 -33.56 -29.92 2.59
C CYS A 602 -32.70 -31.19 2.56
N LEU A 603 -32.27 -31.67 1.40
CA LEU A 603 -31.33 -32.78 1.32
C LEU A 603 -29.87 -32.28 1.47
N PRO A 604 -29.01 -32.99 2.24
CA PRO A 604 -27.57 -32.74 2.24
C PRO A 604 -26.95 -33.11 0.89
N ASP A 605 -25.87 -32.41 0.53
CA ASP A 605 -24.91 -32.83 -0.50
C ASP A 605 -25.48 -33.06 -1.93
N HIS A 606 -26.72 -32.59 -2.21
CA HIS A 606 -27.43 -32.66 -3.50
C HIS A 606 -26.52 -32.46 -4.71
N GLU A 607 -26.60 -33.36 -5.69
CA GLU A 607 -25.83 -33.30 -6.94
C GLU A 607 -26.72 -32.83 -8.09
N PHE A 608 -26.32 -31.74 -8.73
CA PHE A 608 -27.08 -31.11 -9.81
C PHE A 608 -27.04 -31.97 -11.07
N SER A 609 -28.20 -32.46 -11.51
CA SER A 609 -28.37 -33.26 -12.72
C SER A 609 -28.45 -32.41 -14.00
N THR A 610 -28.93 -31.17 -13.93
CA THR A 610 -28.92 -30.24 -15.08
C THR A 610 -28.68 -28.77 -14.74
N LYS A 611 -28.22 -28.01 -15.74
CA LYS A 611 -28.08 -26.54 -15.66
C LYS A 611 -29.40 -25.77 -15.47
N ASN A 612 -30.54 -26.46 -15.55
CA ASN A 612 -31.86 -25.84 -15.42
C ASN A 612 -32.33 -25.75 -13.97
N GLU A 613 -31.69 -26.49 -13.05
CA GLU A 613 -32.01 -26.46 -11.62
C GLU A 613 -31.82 -25.07 -11.00
N LEU A 614 -31.01 -24.19 -11.63
CA LEU A 614 -30.86 -22.79 -11.24
C LEU A 614 -32.21 -22.03 -11.24
N ASP A 615 -33.13 -22.37 -12.14
CA ASP A 615 -34.48 -21.79 -12.14
C ASP A 615 -35.24 -22.17 -10.85
N VAL A 616 -35.05 -23.39 -10.34
CA VAL A 616 -35.63 -23.85 -9.06
C VAL A 616 -34.88 -23.25 -7.86
N VAL A 617 -33.54 -23.19 -7.88
CA VAL A 617 -32.75 -22.51 -6.84
C VAL A 617 -33.20 -21.04 -6.69
N THR A 618 -33.40 -20.33 -7.80
CA THR A 618 -33.89 -18.94 -7.74
C THR A 618 -35.37 -18.85 -7.34
N TYR A 619 -36.19 -19.88 -7.57
CA TYR A 619 -37.53 -19.96 -6.97
C TYR A 619 -37.48 -20.09 -5.45
N VAL A 620 -36.65 -20.99 -4.91
CA VAL A 620 -36.49 -21.18 -3.44
C VAL A 620 -35.88 -19.94 -2.78
N LEU A 621 -34.88 -19.31 -3.39
CA LEU A 621 -34.32 -18.03 -2.91
C LEU A 621 -35.41 -16.94 -2.85
N ARG A 622 -36.29 -16.87 -3.86
CA ARG A 622 -37.42 -15.93 -3.88
C ARG A 622 -38.43 -16.23 -2.77
N GLN A 623 -38.72 -17.50 -2.48
CA GLN A 623 -39.54 -17.88 -1.32
C GLN A 623 -38.88 -17.44 0.01
N GLY A 624 -37.57 -17.68 0.19
CA GLY A 624 -36.82 -17.25 1.37
C GLY A 624 -36.92 -15.74 1.62
N ILE A 625 -36.76 -14.94 0.56
CA ILE A 625 -36.90 -13.47 0.61
C ILE A 625 -38.35 -13.06 0.96
N VAL A 626 -39.36 -13.68 0.35
CA VAL A 626 -40.79 -13.40 0.61
C VAL A 626 -41.18 -13.69 2.06
N VAL A 627 -40.83 -14.89 2.55
CA VAL A 627 -41.06 -15.32 3.94
C VAL A 627 -40.28 -14.45 4.92
N GLY A 628 -39.03 -14.08 4.57
CA GLY A 628 -38.08 -13.41 5.47
C GLY A 628 -37.13 -14.39 6.18
N SER A 629 -36.95 -15.60 5.66
CA SER A 629 -36.08 -16.62 6.24
C SER A 629 -34.64 -16.46 5.74
N GLY A 630 -33.78 -15.84 6.57
CA GLY A 630 -32.35 -15.70 6.28
C GLY A 630 -31.61 -17.04 6.18
N LEU A 631 -32.13 -18.10 6.83
CA LEU A 631 -31.58 -19.47 6.73
C LEU A 631 -31.88 -20.09 5.36
N LEU A 632 -33.12 -19.94 4.86
CA LEU A 632 -33.48 -20.38 3.51
C LEU A 632 -32.79 -19.54 2.43
N GLU A 633 -32.61 -18.24 2.67
CA GLU A 633 -31.81 -17.35 1.83
C GLU A 633 -30.36 -17.86 1.73
N ALA A 634 -29.71 -18.14 2.88
CA ALA A 634 -28.34 -18.67 2.92
C ALA A 634 -28.21 -20.04 2.21
N ARG A 635 -29.12 -21.00 2.47
CA ARG A 635 -29.11 -22.30 1.80
C ARG A 635 -29.26 -22.15 0.27
N SER A 636 -30.13 -21.25 -0.17
CA SER A 636 -30.35 -21.01 -1.61
C SER A 636 -29.14 -20.32 -2.26
N CYS A 637 -28.49 -19.38 -1.58
CA CYS A 637 -27.22 -18.80 -2.03
C CYS A 637 -26.12 -19.88 -2.15
N PHE A 638 -25.97 -20.77 -1.16
CA PHE A 638 -25.02 -21.91 -1.22
C PHE A 638 -25.25 -22.80 -2.46
N LEU A 639 -26.50 -23.18 -2.73
CA LEU A 639 -26.86 -24.01 -3.88
C LEU A 639 -26.63 -23.26 -5.21
N ALA A 640 -26.95 -21.96 -5.28
CA ALA A 640 -26.68 -21.12 -6.44
C ALA A 640 -25.17 -21.05 -6.73
N ILE A 641 -24.35 -20.91 -5.69
CA ILE A 641 -22.89 -20.88 -5.78
C ILE A 641 -22.34 -22.21 -6.32
N ARG A 642 -22.71 -23.37 -5.73
CA ARG A 642 -22.23 -24.69 -6.21
C ARG A 642 -22.58 -24.91 -7.70
N LEU A 643 -23.81 -24.58 -8.11
CA LEU A 643 -24.24 -24.74 -9.50
C LEU A 643 -23.59 -23.73 -10.45
N LEU A 644 -23.43 -22.46 -10.08
CA LEU A 644 -22.77 -21.48 -10.93
C LEU A 644 -21.25 -21.77 -11.07
N LEU A 645 -20.63 -22.37 -10.05
CA LEU A 645 -19.24 -22.83 -10.12
C LEU A 645 -19.08 -24.06 -11.03
N SER A 646 -19.95 -25.07 -10.96
CA SER A 646 -19.90 -26.22 -11.88
C SER A 646 -20.20 -25.83 -13.33
N LEU A 647 -20.95 -24.74 -13.54
CA LEU A 647 -21.16 -24.12 -14.85
C LEU A 647 -20.01 -23.19 -15.32
N GLY A 648 -18.96 -22.98 -14.50
CA GLY A 648 -17.86 -22.05 -14.80
C GLY A 648 -18.23 -20.55 -14.80
N ARG A 649 -19.47 -20.20 -14.40
CA ARG A 649 -20.05 -18.84 -14.47
C ARG A 649 -19.61 -17.96 -13.30
N HIS A 650 -18.29 -17.87 -13.07
CA HIS A 650 -17.67 -17.22 -11.91
C HIS A 650 -18.16 -15.79 -11.65
N GLU A 651 -18.47 -15.01 -12.69
CA GLU A 651 -18.89 -13.62 -12.51
C GLU A 651 -20.22 -13.46 -11.78
N GLU A 652 -21.14 -14.41 -11.96
CA GLU A 652 -22.47 -14.42 -11.36
C GLU A 652 -22.47 -15.01 -9.94
N VAL A 653 -21.41 -15.72 -9.55
CA VAL A 653 -21.25 -16.29 -8.20
C VAL A 653 -21.12 -15.19 -7.15
N VAL A 654 -20.43 -14.09 -7.48
CA VAL A 654 -20.00 -13.04 -6.54
C VAL A 654 -21.15 -12.49 -5.68
N PRO A 655 -22.31 -12.04 -6.22
CA PRO A 655 -23.44 -11.56 -5.41
C PRO A 655 -24.00 -12.58 -4.42
N PHE A 656 -24.09 -13.85 -4.81
CA PHE A 656 -24.58 -14.92 -3.93
C PHE A 656 -23.56 -15.24 -2.84
N ALA A 657 -22.26 -15.22 -3.16
CA ALA A 657 -21.18 -15.44 -2.20
C ALA A 657 -21.05 -14.26 -1.20
N GLU A 658 -21.17 -13.01 -1.69
CA GLU A 658 -21.24 -11.80 -0.86
C GLU A 658 -22.44 -11.84 0.10
N ARG A 659 -23.62 -12.22 -0.39
CA ARG A 659 -24.81 -12.36 0.46
C ARG A 659 -24.66 -13.50 1.47
N LEU A 660 -24.12 -14.64 1.05
CA LEU A 660 -23.88 -15.78 1.93
C LEU A 660 -22.85 -15.43 3.02
N GLN A 661 -21.82 -14.64 2.69
CA GLN A 661 -20.85 -14.12 3.66
C GLN A 661 -21.53 -13.28 4.75
N LEU A 662 -22.42 -12.36 4.36
CA LEU A 662 -23.18 -11.52 5.28
C LEU A 662 -24.18 -12.30 6.15
N LEU A 663 -24.72 -13.42 5.65
CA LEU A 663 -25.61 -14.31 6.40
C LEU A 663 -24.85 -15.33 7.27
N SER A 664 -23.57 -15.59 6.99
CA SER A 664 -22.75 -16.61 7.66
C SER A 664 -22.18 -16.12 8.99
N GLY A 665 -23.05 -15.87 9.97
CA GLY A 665 -22.67 -15.35 11.30
C GLY A 665 -21.89 -16.31 12.23
N HIS A 666 -21.15 -17.30 11.70
CA HIS A 666 -20.31 -18.21 12.48
C HIS A 666 -18.96 -18.45 11.78
N PRO A 667 -17.80 -18.40 12.48
CA PRO A 667 -16.48 -18.38 11.85
C PRO A 667 -16.22 -19.45 10.77
N PRO A 668 -16.40 -20.77 11.00
CA PRO A 668 -16.05 -21.76 9.99
C PRO A 668 -16.95 -21.69 8.74
N ALA A 669 -18.16 -21.13 8.82
CA ALA A 669 -18.99 -20.88 7.64
C ALA A 669 -18.52 -19.63 6.88
N SER A 670 -18.30 -18.54 7.62
CA SER A 670 -17.74 -17.26 7.15
C SER A 670 -16.36 -17.40 6.52
N GLU A 671 -15.59 -18.43 6.89
CA GLU A 671 -14.22 -18.63 6.42
C GLU A 671 -14.17 -19.21 5.00
N ALA A 672 -14.89 -20.30 4.71
CA ALA A 672 -14.87 -20.95 3.39
C ALA A 672 -15.38 -20.01 2.28
N THR A 673 -16.43 -19.24 2.60
CA THR A 673 -17.03 -18.24 1.72
C THR A 673 -16.08 -17.05 1.47
N ALA A 674 -15.36 -16.56 2.49
CA ALA A 674 -14.38 -15.50 2.30
C ALA A 674 -13.23 -15.91 1.37
N THR A 675 -12.79 -17.17 1.42
CA THR A 675 -11.74 -17.68 0.52
C THR A 675 -12.20 -17.98 -0.90
N MET A 676 -13.51 -18.19 -1.10
CA MET A 676 -14.07 -18.14 -2.45
C MET A 676 -14.12 -16.69 -2.95
N LEU A 677 -14.59 -15.74 -2.14
CA LEU A 677 -14.66 -14.34 -2.52
C LEU A 677 -13.28 -13.79 -2.92
N SER A 678 -12.22 -14.12 -2.17
CA SER A 678 -10.87 -13.67 -2.52
C SER A 678 -10.39 -14.21 -3.89
N SER A 679 -10.74 -15.45 -4.28
CA SER A 679 -10.41 -15.98 -5.61
C SER A 679 -11.29 -15.40 -6.73
N LEU A 680 -12.54 -15.05 -6.43
CA LEU A 680 -13.45 -14.41 -7.39
C LEU A 680 -13.09 -12.94 -7.64
N TYR A 681 -12.65 -12.20 -6.61
CA TYR A 681 -12.17 -10.82 -6.77
C TYR A 681 -10.86 -10.76 -7.57
N ASP A 682 -9.93 -11.69 -7.35
CA ASP A 682 -8.72 -11.82 -8.17
C ASP A 682 -9.06 -12.09 -9.64
N LYS A 683 -9.95 -13.06 -9.91
CA LYS A 683 -10.46 -13.35 -11.27
C LYS A 683 -11.17 -12.17 -11.93
N LYS A 684 -11.83 -11.30 -11.16
CA LYS A 684 -12.45 -10.05 -11.64
C LYS A 684 -11.48 -8.87 -11.76
N TYR A 685 -10.19 -9.05 -11.49
CA TYR A 685 -9.18 -7.98 -11.47
C TYR A 685 -9.55 -6.84 -10.50
N LEU A 686 -10.04 -7.20 -9.31
CA LEU A 686 -10.36 -6.28 -8.20
C LEU A 686 -9.34 -6.46 -7.06
N PRO A 687 -8.07 -6.07 -7.25
CA PRO A 687 -6.97 -6.48 -6.38
C PRO A 687 -7.10 -5.94 -4.95
N HIS A 688 -7.67 -4.75 -4.74
CA HIS A 688 -7.89 -4.22 -3.39
C HIS A 688 -8.87 -5.08 -2.60
N LEU A 689 -9.94 -5.57 -3.23
CA LEU A 689 -10.91 -6.48 -2.62
C LEU A 689 -10.30 -7.87 -2.41
N ALA A 690 -9.50 -8.38 -3.35
CA ALA A 690 -8.79 -9.66 -3.21
C ALA A 690 -7.87 -9.67 -1.97
N VAL A 691 -7.07 -8.62 -1.77
CA VAL A 691 -6.20 -8.51 -0.57
C VAL A 691 -7.04 -8.27 0.70
N ALA A 692 -8.03 -7.37 0.67
CA ALA A 692 -8.84 -7.04 1.85
C ALA A 692 -9.67 -8.23 2.37
N SER A 693 -10.20 -9.06 1.47
CA SER A 693 -10.96 -10.27 1.83
C SER A 693 -10.11 -11.36 2.49
N VAL A 694 -8.82 -11.45 2.15
CA VAL A 694 -7.86 -12.28 2.89
C VAL A 694 -7.56 -11.67 4.26
N GLN A 695 -7.13 -10.40 4.30
CA GLN A 695 -6.70 -9.73 5.54
C GLN A 695 -7.82 -9.50 6.57
N LYS A 696 -9.10 -9.59 6.18
CA LYS A 696 -10.23 -9.52 7.12
C LYS A 696 -10.33 -10.72 8.07
N ARG A 697 -9.68 -11.86 7.75
CA ARG A 697 -9.60 -13.02 8.65
C ARG A 697 -8.71 -12.70 9.86
N GLY A 698 -9.25 -12.89 11.06
CA GLY A 698 -8.44 -12.88 12.29
C GLY A 698 -7.44 -14.04 12.34
N PRO A 699 -6.34 -13.93 13.11
CA PRO A 699 -5.24 -14.90 13.10
C PRO A 699 -5.63 -16.33 13.54
N GLN A 700 -6.76 -16.50 14.23
CA GLN A 700 -7.25 -17.80 14.70
C GLN A 700 -7.89 -18.69 13.61
N SER A 701 -7.96 -18.20 12.37
CA SER A 701 -8.59 -18.85 11.20
C SER A 701 -7.69 -19.88 10.47
N ALA A 702 -6.48 -20.16 10.99
CA ALA A 702 -5.41 -20.85 10.27
C ALA A 702 -5.56 -22.40 10.15
N ARG A 703 -6.78 -22.95 10.05
CA ARG A 703 -6.99 -24.39 9.80
C ARG A 703 -6.73 -24.77 8.33
N GLY A 704 -5.46 -24.73 7.93
CA GLY A 704 -4.98 -25.23 6.65
C GLY A 704 -3.69 -24.57 6.17
N MET A 705 -2.59 -25.33 6.15
CA MET A 705 -1.31 -24.92 5.57
C MET A 705 -1.45 -24.57 4.07
N SER A 706 -2.09 -25.43 3.27
CA SER A 706 -2.34 -25.18 1.84
C SER A 706 -3.16 -23.90 1.59
N LEU A 707 -4.11 -23.58 2.47
CA LEU A 707 -4.94 -22.40 2.37
C LEU A 707 -4.15 -21.11 2.68
N SER A 708 -3.31 -21.16 3.72
CA SER A 708 -2.49 -20.02 4.15
C SER A 708 -1.40 -19.69 3.13
N ILE A 709 -0.82 -20.72 2.50
CA ILE A 709 0.11 -20.59 1.37
C ILE A 709 -0.57 -19.96 0.15
N TRP A 710 -1.76 -20.46 -0.22
CA TRP A 710 -2.52 -19.90 -1.34
C TRP A 710 -2.95 -18.44 -1.07
N GLN A 711 -3.28 -18.09 0.16
CA GLN A 711 -3.56 -16.71 0.58
C GLN A 711 -2.31 -15.80 0.44
N ALA A 712 -1.12 -16.27 0.83
CA ALA A 712 0.12 -15.53 0.64
C ALA A 712 0.45 -15.33 -0.86
N TYR A 713 0.31 -16.36 -1.69
CA TYR A 713 0.40 -16.27 -3.15
C TYR A 713 -0.56 -15.20 -3.71
N LEU A 714 -1.84 -15.26 -3.31
CA LEU A 714 -2.88 -14.36 -3.81
C LEU A 714 -2.59 -12.89 -3.46
N VAL A 715 -2.13 -12.62 -2.24
CA VAL A 715 -1.76 -11.26 -1.82
C VAL A 715 -0.50 -10.77 -2.53
N LEU A 716 0.51 -11.61 -2.71
CA LEU A 716 1.70 -11.26 -3.50
C LEU A 716 1.36 -10.92 -4.95
N GLN A 717 0.52 -11.73 -5.60
CA GLN A 717 0.07 -11.52 -6.98
C GLN A 717 -0.81 -10.27 -7.15
N ASN A 718 -1.55 -9.85 -6.12
CA ASN A 718 -2.41 -8.66 -6.18
C ASN A 718 -1.71 -7.38 -5.68
N ALA A 719 -0.72 -7.48 -4.79
CA ALA A 719 0.07 -6.34 -4.34
C ALA A 719 0.90 -5.70 -5.47
N THR A 720 1.41 -6.50 -6.42
CA THR A 720 2.07 -5.97 -7.63
C THR A 720 1.10 -5.21 -8.54
N LYS A 721 -0.14 -5.72 -8.69
CA LYS A 721 -1.23 -5.03 -9.42
C LYS A 721 -1.59 -3.68 -8.77
N ILE A 722 -1.69 -3.62 -7.44
CA ILE A 722 -1.99 -2.39 -6.68
C ILE A 722 -0.89 -1.34 -6.87
N LEU A 723 0.38 -1.74 -6.82
CA LEU A 723 1.51 -0.82 -6.96
C LEU A 723 1.81 -0.40 -8.41
N GLY A 724 1.10 -0.96 -9.40
CA GLY A 724 1.30 -0.65 -10.83
C GLY A 724 2.65 -1.07 -11.40
N VAL A 725 3.43 -1.88 -10.68
CA VAL A 725 4.78 -2.30 -11.08
C VAL A 725 4.65 -3.36 -12.20
N PRO A 726 5.35 -3.19 -13.35
CA PRO A 726 5.28 -4.16 -14.44
C PRO A 726 5.81 -5.54 -14.00
N SER A 727 5.14 -6.60 -14.45
CA SER A 727 5.37 -8.00 -14.08
C SER A 727 6.68 -8.61 -14.62
N SER A 728 7.67 -7.78 -14.96
CA SER A 728 9.05 -8.18 -15.24
C SER A 728 9.96 -8.08 -14.01
N ASN A 729 9.50 -7.44 -12.92
CA ASN A 729 10.35 -7.04 -11.79
C ASN A 729 10.05 -7.82 -10.48
N TRP A 730 9.75 -9.13 -10.58
CA TRP A 730 9.36 -10.01 -9.46
C TRP A 730 10.36 -10.13 -8.29
N CYS A 731 11.56 -9.53 -8.40
CA CYS A 731 12.51 -9.50 -7.29
C CYS A 731 12.03 -8.64 -6.11
N GLU A 732 11.22 -7.61 -6.34
CA GLU A 732 10.70 -6.69 -5.31
C GLU A 732 9.42 -7.25 -4.67
N VAL A 733 9.44 -7.47 -3.35
CA VAL A 733 8.37 -8.16 -2.62
C VAL A 733 7.65 -7.17 -1.72
N SER A 734 6.43 -6.78 -2.09
CA SER A 734 5.66 -5.73 -1.42
C SER A 734 5.42 -5.99 0.07
N ALA A 735 5.79 -5.02 0.92
CA ALA A 735 5.60 -5.05 2.36
C ALA A 735 4.17 -5.42 2.80
N LEU A 736 3.14 -5.08 1.99
CA LEU A 736 1.73 -5.41 2.21
C LEU A 736 1.48 -6.92 2.40
N ALA A 737 2.33 -7.78 1.84
CA ALA A 737 2.24 -9.23 2.00
C ALA A 737 2.79 -9.76 3.34
N CYS A 738 3.48 -8.94 4.14
CA CYS A 738 4.15 -9.38 5.37
C CYS A 738 3.20 -10.03 6.40
N PRO A 739 2.01 -9.49 6.71
CA PRO A 739 1.09 -10.14 7.65
C PRO A 739 0.64 -11.54 7.20
N THR A 740 0.32 -11.69 5.91
CA THR A 740 -0.09 -12.98 5.33
C THR A 740 1.06 -13.98 5.20
N LEU A 741 2.29 -13.52 4.94
CA LEU A 741 3.48 -14.37 4.95
C LEU A 741 3.83 -14.84 6.37
N ARG A 742 3.69 -13.98 7.39
CA ARG A 742 3.80 -14.37 8.81
C ARG A 742 2.74 -15.43 9.19
N GLN A 743 1.50 -15.25 8.73
CA GLN A 743 0.42 -16.21 8.97
C GLN A 743 0.66 -17.56 8.28
N ALA A 744 1.15 -17.54 7.03
CA ALA A 744 1.53 -18.75 6.32
C ALA A 744 2.70 -19.48 7.01
N LEU A 745 3.71 -18.75 7.50
CA LEU A 745 4.83 -19.33 8.24
C LEU A 745 4.36 -20.06 9.51
N ALA A 746 3.54 -19.40 10.34
CA ALA A 746 2.98 -20.01 11.55
C ALA A 746 2.11 -21.25 11.25
N ALA A 747 1.29 -21.21 10.19
CA ALA A 747 0.50 -22.37 9.75
C ALA A 747 1.35 -23.54 9.21
N CYS A 748 2.57 -23.27 8.72
CA CYS A 748 3.54 -24.30 8.35
C CYS A 748 4.35 -24.79 9.55
N GLU A 749 4.62 -23.96 10.56
CA GLU A 749 5.26 -24.34 11.83
C GLU A 749 4.45 -25.41 12.58
N GLU A 750 3.12 -25.23 12.71
CA GLU A 750 2.21 -26.20 13.33
C GLU A 750 2.23 -27.59 12.66
N LEU A 751 2.59 -27.66 11.37
CA LEU A 751 2.50 -28.87 10.54
C LEU A 751 3.87 -29.38 10.05
N SER A 752 4.97 -28.80 10.51
CA SER A 752 6.35 -29.28 10.31
C SER A 752 6.86 -29.39 8.85
N ASP A 753 6.27 -28.66 7.89
CA ASP A 753 6.77 -28.59 6.50
C ASP A 753 7.99 -27.65 6.41
N GLN A 754 9.18 -28.21 6.61
CA GLN A 754 10.44 -27.46 6.79
C GLN A 754 10.90 -26.75 5.51
N ASP A 755 10.65 -27.33 4.32
CA ASP A 755 10.95 -26.72 3.03
C ASP A 755 10.19 -25.40 2.85
N ILE A 756 8.86 -25.42 3.04
CA ILE A 756 8.04 -24.24 2.81
C ILE A 756 8.22 -23.21 3.94
N GLN A 757 8.49 -23.64 5.19
CA GLN A 757 8.95 -22.73 6.25
C GLN A 757 10.24 -21.99 5.83
N ARG A 758 11.25 -22.71 5.31
CA ARG A 758 12.51 -22.11 4.85
C ARG A 758 12.27 -21.10 3.72
N THR A 759 11.47 -21.47 2.72
CA THR A 759 11.08 -20.60 1.60
C THR A 759 10.39 -19.32 2.08
N LEU A 760 9.44 -19.42 3.03
CA LEU A 760 8.74 -18.27 3.59
C LEU A 760 9.68 -17.35 4.40
N CYS A 761 10.59 -17.91 5.19
CA CYS A 761 11.62 -17.15 5.91
C CYS A 761 12.58 -16.42 4.95
N LEU A 762 12.98 -17.05 3.84
CA LEU A 762 13.80 -16.40 2.80
C LEU A 762 13.05 -15.21 2.16
N ILE A 763 11.78 -15.38 1.74
CA ILE A 763 10.95 -14.29 1.20
C ILE A 763 10.82 -13.14 2.20
N LEU A 764 10.46 -13.43 3.45
CA LEU A 764 10.36 -12.43 4.50
C LEU A 764 11.71 -11.69 4.67
N SER A 765 12.83 -12.40 4.78
CA SER A 765 14.14 -11.77 4.93
C SER A 765 14.52 -10.83 3.77
N LYS A 766 14.10 -11.15 2.55
CA LYS A 766 14.29 -10.35 1.32
C LYS A 766 13.50 -9.04 1.40
N MET A 767 12.26 -9.08 1.90
CA MET A 767 11.43 -7.88 2.15
C MET A 767 12.08 -6.93 3.16
N TYR A 768 12.58 -7.46 4.29
CA TYR A 768 13.21 -6.64 5.32
C TYR A 768 14.53 -6.00 4.83
N LEU A 769 15.30 -6.66 3.94
CA LEU A 769 16.48 -6.03 3.31
C LEU A 769 16.11 -4.92 2.32
N GLN A 770 15.08 -5.13 1.49
CA GLN A 770 14.58 -4.13 0.55
C GLN A 770 14.13 -2.84 1.27
N HIS A 771 13.56 -2.99 2.47
CA HIS A 771 13.10 -1.89 3.32
C HIS A 771 14.04 -1.58 4.50
N GLN A 772 15.36 -1.62 4.25
CA GLN A 772 16.43 -1.16 5.16
C GLN A 772 16.36 -1.63 6.64
N SER A 773 15.76 -2.79 6.93
CA SER A 773 15.51 -3.26 8.30
C SER A 773 16.29 -4.55 8.61
N PRO A 774 17.63 -4.48 8.74
CA PRO A 774 18.50 -5.65 8.78
C PRO A 774 18.21 -6.59 9.96
N ASP A 775 17.83 -6.08 11.13
CA ASP A 775 17.51 -6.92 12.29
C ASP A 775 16.33 -7.89 12.04
N GLY A 776 15.32 -7.43 11.29
CA GLY A 776 14.19 -8.29 10.88
C GLY A 776 14.61 -9.34 9.85
N SER A 777 15.52 -8.98 8.93
CA SER A 777 16.09 -9.94 7.98
C SER A 777 16.94 -11.00 8.69
N VAL A 778 17.83 -10.59 9.58
CA VAL A 778 18.66 -11.47 10.43
C VAL A 778 17.79 -12.42 11.25
N HIS A 779 16.64 -11.96 11.77
CA HIS A 779 15.70 -12.83 12.49
C HIS A 779 15.20 -13.99 11.61
N TYR A 780 14.59 -13.72 10.46
CA TYR A 780 14.09 -14.76 9.57
C TYR A 780 15.20 -15.61 8.94
N LEU A 781 16.38 -15.04 8.68
CA LEU A 781 17.55 -15.80 8.19
C LEU A 781 18.14 -16.72 9.25
N SER A 782 18.08 -16.35 10.54
CA SER A 782 18.46 -17.26 11.62
C SER A 782 17.55 -18.50 11.70
N GLN A 783 16.25 -18.33 11.42
CA GLN A 783 15.31 -19.44 11.30
C GLN A 783 15.58 -20.26 10.03
N ALA A 784 15.73 -19.62 8.86
CA ALA A 784 16.06 -20.31 7.60
C ALA A 784 17.37 -21.10 7.68
N HIS A 785 18.38 -20.60 8.42
CA HIS A 785 19.64 -21.29 8.68
C HIS A 785 19.48 -22.53 9.57
N VAL A 786 18.60 -22.51 10.57
CA VAL A 786 18.26 -23.69 11.38
C VAL A 786 17.51 -24.72 10.54
N LEU A 787 16.55 -24.29 9.72
CA LEU A 787 15.77 -25.17 8.84
C LEU A 787 16.63 -25.79 7.73
N GLY A 788 17.50 -25.01 7.08
CA GLY A 788 18.41 -25.52 6.05
C GLY A 788 19.30 -26.67 6.56
N LYS A 789 19.76 -26.60 7.81
CA LYS A 789 20.54 -27.67 8.47
C LYS A 789 19.78 -28.98 8.72
N LEU A 790 18.44 -28.97 8.62
CA LEU A 790 17.61 -30.17 8.73
C LEU A 790 17.29 -30.79 7.36
N LEU A 791 17.35 -29.98 6.30
CA LEU A 791 17.04 -30.38 4.93
C LEU A 791 18.25 -30.98 4.20
N GLY A 792 19.38 -30.27 4.18
CA GLY A 792 20.56 -30.71 3.45
C GLY A 792 21.75 -29.75 3.50
N GLU A 793 22.89 -30.18 2.94
CA GLU A 793 24.13 -29.39 2.99
C GLU A 793 24.08 -28.15 2.09
N GLU A 794 23.38 -28.20 0.94
CA GLU A 794 23.24 -27.06 0.02
C GLU A 794 22.28 -26.00 0.59
N GLU A 795 21.16 -26.44 1.18
CA GLU A 795 20.17 -25.60 1.84
C GLU A 795 20.75 -24.92 3.08
N ALA A 796 21.55 -25.66 3.87
CA ALA A 796 22.31 -25.10 4.98
C ALA A 796 23.34 -24.09 4.48
N PHE A 797 24.06 -24.37 3.39
CA PHE A 797 25.08 -23.48 2.82
C PHE A 797 24.48 -22.16 2.32
N GLU A 798 23.46 -22.19 1.45
CA GLU A 798 22.77 -21.00 0.95
C GLU A 798 22.24 -20.14 2.11
N SER A 799 21.56 -20.76 3.07
CA SER A 799 20.94 -20.03 4.20
C SER A 799 22.01 -19.40 5.10
N SER A 800 23.17 -20.05 5.25
CA SER A 800 24.32 -19.50 5.98
C SER A 800 24.94 -18.30 5.26
N LEU A 801 25.07 -18.35 3.93
CA LEU A 801 25.55 -17.22 3.14
C LEU A 801 24.59 -16.02 3.19
N CYS A 802 23.28 -16.26 3.09
CA CYS A 802 22.28 -15.20 3.22
C CYS A 802 22.36 -14.53 4.59
N LEU A 803 22.47 -15.30 5.68
CA LEU A 803 22.62 -14.78 7.04
C LEU A 803 23.91 -13.96 7.21
N ALA A 804 25.04 -14.45 6.69
CA ALA A 804 26.30 -13.70 6.68
C ALA A 804 26.20 -12.39 5.87
N TRP A 805 25.49 -12.41 4.73
CA TRP A 805 25.26 -11.21 3.92
C TRP A 805 24.40 -10.17 4.65
N ALA A 806 23.31 -10.58 5.30
CA ALA A 806 22.48 -9.70 6.12
C ALA A 806 23.27 -9.08 7.30
N TYR A 807 24.18 -9.83 7.93
CA TYR A 807 25.08 -9.26 8.95
C TYR A 807 26.06 -8.23 8.40
N LEU A 808 26.57 -8.40 7.17
CA LEU A 808 27.42 -7.38 6.52
C LEU A 808 26.64 -6.11 6.19
N LEU A 809 25.43 -6.24 5.63
CA LEU A 809 24.54 -5.10 5.38
C LEU A 809 24.15 -4.37 6.68
N GLY A 810 23.90 -5.13 7.76
CA GLY A 810 23.69 -4.60 9.12
C GLY A 810 24.95 -4.11 9.84
N ARG A 811 26.12 -4.08 9.18
CA ARG A 811 27.44 -3.68 9.73
C ARG A 811 27.91 -4.47 10.96
N GLN A 812 27.38 -5.68 11.18
CA GLN A 812 27.75 -6.60 12.25
C GLN A 812 28.84 -7.58 11.77
N THR A 813 29.99 -7.04 11.36
CA THR A 813 31.08 -7.76 10.66
C THR A 813 31.62 -8.97 11.43
N GLU A 814 31.74 -8.88 12.75
CA GLU A 814 32.26 -9.97 13.59
C GLU A 814 31.40 -11.24 13.44
N LYS A 815 30.07 -11.11 13.49
CA LYS A 815 29.12 -12.23 13.29
C LYS A 815 29.14 -12.80 11.87
N ALA A 816 29.43 -11.96 10.87
CA ALA A 816 29.63 -12.43 9.50
C ALA A 816 30.90 -13.28 9.38
N LEU A 817 32.00 -12.90 10.06
CA LEU A 817 33.22 -13.69 10.12
C LEU A 817 33.03 -15.02 10.88
N GLU A 818 32.29 -15.01 11.99
CA GLU A 818 31.92 -16.22 12.76
C GLU A 818 31.19 -17.28 11.92
N ILE A 819 30.47 -16.86 10.86
CA ILE A 819 29.82 -17.77 9.90
C ILE A 819 30.75 -18.12 8.73
N LEU A 820 31.42 -17.13 8.14
CA LEU A 820 32.18 -17.29 6.90
C LEU A 820 33.51 -18.03 7.07
N GLU A 821 34.21 -17.87 8.21
CA GLU A 821 35.48 -18.60 8.44
C GLU A 821 35.25 -20.12 8.59
N PRO A 822 34.26 -20.62 9.37
CA PRO A 822 33.93 -22.05 9.39
C PRO A 822 33.44 -22.61 8.04
N LEU A 823 32.60 -21.87 7.29
CA LEU A 823 32.15 -22.28 5.96
C LEU A 823 33.31 -22.46 4.97
N LEU A 824 34.33 -21.61 5.05
CA LEU A 824 35.53 -21.76 4.23
C LEU A 824 36.32 -23.03 4.58
N CYS A 825 36.32 -23.43 5.85
CA CYS A 825 37.01 -24.62 6.34
C CYS A 825 36.27 -25.94 6.05
N SER A 826 34.95 -25.93 5.92
CA SER A 826 34.17 -27.14 5.58
C SER A 826 34.27 -27.52 4.10
N LEU A 827 34.35 -26.54 3.19
CA LEU A 827 34.46 -26.77 1.75
C LEU A 827 35.80 -27.44 1.38
N ARG A 828 35.78 -28.72 0.97
CA ARG A 828 36.98 -29.49 0.58
C ARG A 828 37.55 -29.05 -0.77
N GLU A 829 38.75 -29.53 -1.13
CA GLU A 829 39.46 -29.04 -2.32
C GLU A 829 38.81 -29.40 -3.66
N THR A 830 38.01 -30.47 -3.69
CA THR A 830 37.30 -30.99 -4.88
C THR A 830 35.86 -30.51 -5.01
N GLU A 831 35.29 -29.88 -3.98
CA GLU A 831 33.86 -29.60 -3.88
C GLU A 831 33.57 -28.10 -4.14
N CYS A 832 32.79 -27.86 -5.19
CA CYS A 832 32.32 -26.57 -5.70
C CYS A 832 33.28 -25.35 -5.59
N VAL A 833 34.16 -25.21 -6.58
CA VAL A 833 35.09 -24.06 -6.75
C VAL A 833 34.34 -22.71 -6.69
N THR A 834 33.12 -22.63 -7.22
CA THR A 834 32.27 -21.43 -7.21
C THR A 834 31.92 -20.99 -5.79
N GLN A 835 31.43 -21.90 -4.95
CA GLN A 835 31.05 -21.64 -3.55
C GLN A 835 32.24 -21.14 -2.72
N ARG A 836 33.41 -21.79 -2.88
CA ARG A 836 34.68 -21.35 -2.25
C ARG A 836 35.06 -19.92 -2.68
N GLY A 837 34.80 -19.58 -3.94
CA GLY A 837 34.98 -18.24 -4.49
C GLY A 837 34.03 -17.18 -3.89
N VAL A 838 32.75 -17.52 -3.70
CA VAL A 838 31.77 -16.67 -3.00
C VAL A 838 32.20 -16.39 -1.57
N VAL A 839 32.54 -17.43 -0.80
CA VAL A 839 32.98 -17.25 0.60
C VAL A 839 34.22 -16.36 0.67
N HIS A 840 35.15 -16.49 -0.28
CA HIS A 840 36.29 -15.56 -0.39
C HIS A 840 35.90 -14.13 -0.80
N ASN A 841 34.86 -13.91 -1.60
CA ASN A 841 34.35 -12.58 -1.89
C ASN A 841 33.70 -11.93 -0.65
N LEU A 842 32.84 -12.66 0.07
CA LEU A 842 32.18 -12.17 1.29
C LEU A 842 33.16 -11.94 2.45
N LEU A 843 34.16 -12.82 2.63
CA LEU A 843 35.28 -12.57 3.56
C LEU A 843 36.10 -11.33 3.17
N GLY A 844 36.20 -11.03 1.87
CA GLY A 844 36.83 -9.80 1.40
C GLY A 844 36.08 -8.55 1.86
N LEU A 845 34.74 -8.57 1.76
CA LEU A 845 33.85 -7.50 2.22
C LEU A 845 33.90 -7.34 3.74
N ALA A 846 33.85 -8.45 4.49
CA ALA A 846 33.98 -8.45 5.95
C ALA A 846 35.28 -7.81 6.43
N PHE A 847 36.42 -8.18 5.81
CA PHE A 847 37.72 -7.58 6.14
C PHE A 847 37.91 -6.16 5.59
N GLU A 848 37.11 -5.71 4.61
CA GLU A 848 37.09 -4.32 4.13
C GLU A 848 36.41 -3.40 5.16
N ASP A 849 35.26 -3.82 5.68
CA ASP A 849 34.52 -3.07 6.71
C ASP A 849 35.24 -3.06 8.07
N GLU A 850 35.97 -4.12 8.44
CA GLU A 850 36.92 -4.08 9.58
C GLU A 850 38.15 -3.18 9.33
N GLY A 851 38.33 -2.63 8.13
CA GLY A 851 39.52 -1.86 7.74
C GLY A 851 40.80 -2.71 7.58
N ARG A 852 40.70 -4.05 7.62
CA ARG A 852 41.83 -4.99 7.49
C ARG A 852 42.23 -5.19 6.03
N THR A 853 42.60 -4.10 5.34
CA THR A 853 42.89 -4.04 3.90
C THR A 853 43.76 -5.18 3.35
N SER A 854 44.83 -5.58 4.04
CA SER A 854 45.70 -6.69 3.60
C SER A 854 45.00 -8.06 3.60
N ARG A 855 44.03 -8.29 4.49
CA ARG A 855 43.20 -9.51 4.47
C ARG A 855 42.14 -9.42 3.38
N ALA A 856 41.43 -8.29 3.27
CA ALA A 856 40.43 -8.05 2.22
C ALA A 856 41.02 -8.29 0.81
N ALA A 857 42.17 -7.69 0.51
CA ALA A 857 42.86 -7.87 -0.77
C ALA A 857 43.23 -9.34 -1.06
N LYS A 858 43.70 -10.09 -0.04
CA LYS A 858 44.01 -11.53 -0.19
C LYS A 858 42.76 -12.37 -0.46
N SER A 859 41.64 -12.05 0.21
CA SER A 859 40.36 -12.73 0.00
C SER A 859 39.80 -12.45 -1.40
N TYR A 860 39.75 -11.18 -1.83
CA TYR A 860 39.34 -10.83 -3.21
C TYR A 860 40.26 -11.42 -4.29
N LEU A 861 41.58 -11.50 -4.07
CA LEU A 861 42.51 -12.16 -4.99
C LEU A 861 42.24 -13.68 -5.09
N ARG A 862 41.90 -14.35 -3.99
CA ARG A 862 41.47 -15.76 -4.01
C ARG A 862 40.14 -15.95 -4.74
N ALA A 863 39.16 -15.07 -4.50
CA ALA A 863 37.89 -15.06 -5.23
C ALA A 863 38.11 -14.89 -6.75
N LEU A 864 38.97 -13.94 -7.16
CA LEU A 864 39.34 -13.72 -8.56
C LEU A 864 39.99 -14.95 -9.21
N ILE A 865 40.83 -15.69 -8.48
CA ILE A 865 41.45 -16.93 -8.98
C ILE A 865 40.38 -18.01 -9.21
N ARG A 866 39.46 -18.22 -8.25
CA ARG A 866 38.34 -19.17 -8.36
C ARG A 866 37.39 -18.80 -9.52
N ALA A 867 37.11 -17.51 -9.71
CA ALA A 867 36.29 -17.01 -10.82
C ALA A 867 36.97 -17.18 -12.20
N ARG A 868 38.31 -17.21 -12.25
CA ARG A 868 39.08 -17.52 -13.47
C ARG A 868 39.08 -19.01 -13.78
N GLU A 869 39.30 -19.85 -12.78
CA GLU A 869 39.25 -21.32 -12.91
C GLU A 869 37.87 -21.79 -13.41
N MET A 870 36.79 -21.13 -12.97
CA MET A 870 35.41 -21.39 -13.43
C MET A 870 35.01 -20.65 -14.71
N GLY A 871 35.87 -19.83 -15.31
CA GLY A 871 35.55 -19.02 -16.51
C GLY A 871 34.46 -17.96 -16.33
N ASN A 872 33.97 -17.70 -15.11
CA ASN A 872 32.84 -16.80 -14.86
C ASN A 872 33.27 -15.32 -14.94
N ILE A 873 32.96 -14.69 -16.08
CA ILE A 873 33.35 -13.30 -16.39
C ILE A 873 32.75 -12.29 -15.39
N ARG A 874 31.49 -12.45 -14.97
CA ARG A 874 30.83 -11.53 -14.00
C ARG A 874 31.53 -11.57 -12.65
N ASN A 875 31.82 -12.76 -12.12
CA ASN A 875 32.52 -12.90 -10.83
C ASN A 875 33.98 -12.40 -10.89
N GLN A 876 34.64 -12.49 -12.05
CA GLN A 876 35.93 -11.83 -12.27
C GLN A 876 35.80 -10.30 -12.28
N ALA A 877 34.74 -9.76 -12.91
CA ALA A 877 34.47 -8.33 -12.95
C ALA A 877 34.20 -7.77 -11.54
N VAL A 878 33.34 -8.43 -10.75
CA VAL A 878 33.08 -8.09 -9.33
C VAL A 878 34.36 -8.15 -8.49
N SER A 879 35.16 -9.21 -8.63
CA SER A 879 36.42 -9.34 -7.86
C SER A 879 37.43 -8.23 -8.20
N MET A 880 37.54 -7.87 -9.47
CA MET A 880 38.36 -6.74 -9.93
C MET A 880 37.81 -5.40 -9.42
N ALA A 881 36.50 -5.22 -9.44
CA ALA A 881 35.84 -4.01 -8.96
C ALA A 881 36.09 -3.79 -7.46
N ASN A 882 35.93 -4.83 -6.63
CA ASN A 882 36.19 -4.74 -5.19
C ASN A 882 37.68 -4.50 -4.87
N LEU A 883 38.62 -5.10 -5.63
CA LEU A 883 40.05 -4.74 -5.52
C LEU A 883 40.32 -3.28 -5.87
N GLY A 884 39.62 -2.75 -6.88
CA GLY A 884 39.64 -1.34 -7.25
C GLY A 884 39.08 -0.42 -6.16
N HIS A 885 37.96 -0.80 -5.53
CA HIS A 885 37.35 -0.05 -4.44
C HIS A 885 38.23 -0.03 -3.17
N LEU A 886 38.78 -1.18 -2.80
CA LEU A 886 39.68 -1.32 -1.66
C LEU A 886 40.97 -0.51 -1.83
N THR A 887 41.49 -0.41 -3.05
CA THR A 887 42.67 0.43 -3.35
C THR A 887 42.33 1.93 -3.40
N LEU A 888 41.14 2.29 -3.89
CA LEU A 888 40.56 3.65 -3.80
C LEU A 888 40.34 4.11 -2.34
N LYS A 889 40.00 3.19 -1.42
CA LYS A 889 39.91 3.47 0.03
C LYS A 889 41.28 3.61 0.73
N SER A 890 42.41 3.34 0.05
CA SER A 890 43.74 3.23 0.67
C SER A 890 44.88 3.99 -0.05
N CYS A 891 44.53 5.02 -0.81
CA CYS A 891 45.44 6.08 -1.31
C CYS A 891 46.52 5.62 -2.31
N MET A 892 46.38 4.39 -2.82
CA MET A 892 47.30 3.81 -3.81
C MET A 892 46.79 4.07 -5.22
N GLN A 893 46.88 5.35 -5.60
CA GLN A 893 46.16 5.94 -6.71
C GLN A 893 46.19 5.07 -7.98
N GLN A 894 47.36 4.94 -8.63
CA GLN A 894 47.46 4.42 -10.00
C GLN A 894 46.85 3.01 -10.16
N SER A 895 47.01 2.15 -9.15
CA SER A 895 46.47 0.79 -9.07
C SER A 895 44.94 0.71 -9.22
N ALA A 896 44.18 1.57 -8.54
CA ALA A 896 42.72 1.40 -8.40
C ALA A 896 41.98 1.46 -9.74
N ARG A 897 42.26 2.46 -10.57
CA ARG A 897 41.68 2.55 -11.94
C ARG A 897 42.25 1.50 -12.89
N GLY A 898 43.42 0.92 -12.62
CA GLY A 898 43.88 -0.28 -13.31
C GLY A 898 42.88 -1.43 -13.14
N TYR A 899 42.52 -1.73 -11.88
CA TYR A 899 41.50 -2.73 -11.55
C TYR A 899 40.10 -2.35 -12.06
N LEU A 900 39.63 -1.12 -11.81
CA LEU A 900 38.30 -0.68 -12.25
C LEU A 900 38.16 -0.66 -13.78
N LEU A 901 39.19 -0.28 -14.56
CA LEU A 901 39.16 -0.39 -16.04
C LEU A 901 39.43 -1.81 -16.57
N GLN A 902 39.74 -2.77 -15.71
CA GLN A 902 39.64 -4.19 -16.04
C GLN A 902 38.23 -4.71 -15.76
N ALA A 903 37.60 -4.34 -14.64
CA ALA A 903 36.19 -4.62 -14.37
C ALA A 903 35.27 -4.05 -15.48
N VAL A 904 35.41 -2.77 -15.84
CA VAL A 904 34.67 -2.11 -16.96
C VAL A 904 35.02 -2.69 -18.35
N ARG A 905 36.03 -3.56 -18.47
CA ARG A 905 36.24 -4.37 -19.68
C ARG A 905 35.43 -5.66 -19.63
N LEU A 906 35.56 -6.42 -18.55
CA LEU A 906 34.82 -7.66 -18.31
C LEU A 906 33.30 -7.44 -18.34
N TYR A 907 32.79 -6.35 -17.76
CA TYR A 907 31.38 -5.96 -17.89
C TYR A 907 30.96 -5.65 -19.34
N SER A 908 31.86 -5.09 -20.17
CA SER A 908 31.60 -4.87 -21.60
C SER A 908 31.77 -6.11 -22.48
N GLU A 909 32.07 -7.27 -21.88
CA GLU A 909 32.12 -8.59 -22.53
C GLU A 909 30.89 -9.44 -22.16
N LEU A 910 30.03 -8.98 -21.24
CA LEU A 910 28.75 -9.60 -20.89
C LEU A 910 27.62 -9.12 -21.82
N GLN A 911 26.56 -9.93 -21.93
CA GLN A 911 25.29 -9.48 -22.50
C GLN A 911 24.62 -8.47 -21.57
N ALA A 912 23.94 -7.48 -22.14
CA ALA A 912 23.29 -6.41 -21.38
C ALA A 912 22.12 -6.92 -20.54
N SER A 913 22.28 -6.94 -19.21
CA SER A 913 21.21 -7.25 -18.25
C SER A 913 21.03 -6.11 -17.24
N LYS A 914 19.85 -5.98 -16.63
CA LYS A 914 19.58 -4.92 -15.63
C LYS A 914 20.59 -4.99 -14.48
N GLU A 915 20.88 -6.19 -14.00
CA GLU A 915 21.77 -6.45 -12.86
C GLU A 915 23.22 -6.10 -13.21
N THR A 916 23.72 -6.61 -14.33
CA THR A 916 25.11 -6.36 -14.78
C THR A 916 25.36 -4.91 -15.16
N ASP A 917 24.36 -4.22 -15.70
CA ASP A 917 24.44 -2.79 -15.97
C ASP A 917 24.40 -1.96 -14.67
N MET A 918 23.61 -2.34 -13.65
CA MET A 918 23.64 -1.63 -12.36
C MET A 918 24.96 -1.86 -11.62
N GLU A 919 25.51 -3.07 -11.65
CA GLU A 919 26.88 -3.35 -11.19
C GLU A 919 27.90 -2.44 -11.92
N LEU A 920 27.80 -2.34 -13.24
CA LEU A 920 28.65 -1.46 -14.06
C LEU A 920 28.45 0.02 -13.70
N VAL A 921 27.24 0.49 -13.39
CA VAL A 921 26.98 1.86 -12.91
C VAL A 921 27.79 2.15 -11.66
N GLN A 922 27.77 1.26 -10.66
CA GLN A 922 28.54 1.44 -9.42
C GLN A 922 30.05 1.48 -9.69
N VAL A 923 30.55 0.59 -10.57
CA VAL A 923 31.97 0.56 -10.96
C VAL A 923 32.37 1.81 -11.75
N LEU A 924 31.48 2.37 -12.58
CA LEU A 924 31.69 3.64 -13.27
C LEU A 924 31.69 4.84 -12.30
N LEU A 925 30.88 4.81 -11.24
CA LEU A 925 30.89 5.84 -10.20
C LEU A 925 32.19 5.84 -9.40
N TRP A 926 32.66 4.67 -8.95
CA TRP A 926 33.99 4.54 -8.35
C TRP A 926 35.07 5.02 -9.31
N LEU A 927 35.07 4.55 -10.57
CA LEU A 927 36.01 4.99 -11.60
C LEU A 927 35.98 6.51 -11.81
N GLY A 928 34.80 7.13 -11.70
CA GLY A 928 34.57 8.58 -11.75
C GLY A 928 35.16 9.32 -10.56
N GLN A 929 34.71 9.03 -9.32
CA GLN A 929 35.20 9.61 -8.05
C GLN A 929 36.72 9.52 -7.93
N ALA A 930 37.22 8.37 -8.33
CA ALA A 930 38.62 8.07 -8.23
C ALA A 930 39.39 8.86 -9.32
N SER A 931 38.88 8.95 -10.56
CA SER A 931 39.48 9.77 -11.64
C SER A 931 39.40 11.29 -11.39
N VAL A 932 38.35 11.77 -10.73
CA VAL A 932 38.21 13.16 -10.24
C VAL A 932 39.44 13.53 -9.45
N SER A 933 39.72 12.70 -8.45
CA SER A 933 40.68 13.03 -7.42
C SER A 933 42.10 12.84 -7.96
N GLY A 934 42.31 11.93 -8.93
CA GLY A 934 43.53 11.87 -9.77
C GLY A 934 43.64 12.96 -10.84
N HIS A 935 42.87 14.05 -10.71
CA HIS A 935 42.85 15.24 -11.57
C HIS A 935 42.48 15.02 -13.05
N GLN A 936 41.89 13.89 -13.43
CA GLN A 936 41.48 13.61 -14.82
C GLN A 936 40.00 13.95 -15.06
N LEU A 937 39.68 15.24 -14.94
CA LEU A 937 38.30 15.77 -14.92
C LEU A 937 37.43 15.37 -16.13
N VAL A 938 38.02 15.27 -17.33
CA VAL A 938 37.31 14.83 -18.55
C VAL A 938 36.93 13.35 -18.45
N HIS A 939 37.80 12.51 -17.89
CA HIS A 939 37.51 11.09 -17.71
C HIS A 939 36.46 10.86 -16.61
N SER A 940 36.52 11.59 -15.49
CA SER A 940 35.51 11.45 -14.45
C SER A 940 34.12 11.87 -14.92
N ARG A 941 34.03 12.99 -15.66
CA ARG A 941 32.79 13.43 -16.31
C ARG A 941 32.21 12.31 -17.17
N LEU A 942 32.99 11.75 -18.09
CA LEU A 942 32.55 10.68 -18.99
C LEU A 942 32.09 9.42 -18.26
N CYS A 943 32.74 9.05 -17.14
CA CYS A 943 32.33 7.90 -16.34
C CYS A 943 30.97 8.13 -15.66
N TYR A 944 30.76 9.33 -15.11
CA TYR A 944 29.48 9.71 -14.51
C TYR A 944 28.35 9.85 -15.57
N GLU A 945 28.62 10.45 -16.73
CA GLU A 945 27.65 10.54 -17.83
C GLU A 945 27.29 9.16 -18.40
N MET A 946 28.27 8.25 -18.55
CA MET A 946 27.99 6.85 -18.91
C MET A 946 27.14 6.13 -17.84
N ALA A 947 27.45 6.32 -16.56
CA ALA A 947 26.69 5.74 -15.47
C ALA A 947 25.21 6.19 -15.50
N LEU A 948 24.96 7.46 -15.84
CA LEU A 948 23.60 7.98 -15.98
C LEU A 948 22.88 7.35 -17.18
N LEU A 949 23.56 7.17 -18.31
CA LEU A 949 23.00 6.51 -19.50
C LEU A 949 22.59 5.05 -19.23
N PHE A 950 23.35 4.29 -18.43
CA PHE A 950 22.95 2.93 -18.03
C PHE A 950 21.76 2.93 -17.06
N GLY A 951 21.71 3.87 -16.10
CA GLY A 951 20.56 4.06 -15.23
C GLY A 951 19.27 4.43 -15.99
N LEU A 952 19.40 5.30 -17.00
CA LEU A 952 18.32 5.70 -17.91
C LEU A 952 17.85 4.54 -18.80
N ARG A 953 18.78 3.74 -19.35
CA ARG A 953 18.45 2.57 -20.22
C ARG A 953 17.48 1.60 -19.55
N HIS A 954 17.66 1.34 -18.25
CA HIS A 954 16.83 0.43 -17.47
C HIS A 954 15.77 1.14 -16.60
N GLN A 955 15.58 2.45 -16.80
CA GLN A 955 14.65 3.29 -16.02
C GLN A 955 14.82 3.16 -14.48
N HIS A 956 16.03 2.84 -14.03
CA HIS A 956 16.31 2.49 -12.64
C HIS A 956 16.56 3.73 -11.77
N LEU A 957 15.51 4.19 -11.09
CA LEU A 957 15.48 5.49 -10.41
C LEU A 957 16.59 5.67 -9.36
N SER A 958 16.83 4.68 -8.50
CA SER A 958 17.82 4.79 -7.41
C SER A 958 19.24 5.05 -7.92
N SER A 959 19.64 4.37 -9.01
CA SER A 959 20.97 4.54 -9.59
C SER A 959 21.07 5.84 -10.41
N GLN A 960 20.01 6.24 -11.13
CA GLN A 960 19.95 7.59 -11.72
C GLN A 960 20.10 8.68 -10.66
N LEU A 961 19.45 8.54 -9.51
CA LEU A 961 19.52 9.49 -8.40
C LEU A 961 20.92 9.54 -7.77
N GLN A 962 21.54 8.39 -7.52
CA GLN A 962 22.92 8.30 -7.01
C GLN A 962 23.95 8.90 -7.99
N VAL A 963 23.81 8.63 -9.29
CA VAL A 963 24.68 9.22 -10.31
C VAL A 963 24.45 10.73 -10.41
N THR A 964 23.20 11.18 -10.33
CA THR A 964 22.87 12.61 -10.41
C THR A 964 23.36 13.37 -9.18
N LYS A 965 23.26 12.81 -7.96
CA LYS A 965 23.95 13.29 -6.75
C LYS A 965 25.46 13.47 -6.99
N SER A 966 26.09 12.47 -7.61
CA SER A 966 27.54 12.49 -7.93
C SER A 966 27.91 13.58 -8.95
N LEU A 967 27.09 13.78 -9.98
CA LEU A 967 27.25 14.85 -10.99
C LEU A 967 27.02 16.25 -10.38
N CYS A 968 26.00 16.40 -9.53
CA CYS A 968 25.74 17.64 -8.81
C CYS A 968 26.91 18.04 -7.90
N HIS A 969 27.51 17.07 -7.19
CA HIS A 969 28.73 17.30 -6.41
C HIS A 969 29.93 17.67 -7.30
N PHE A 970 30.13 16.96 -8.42
CA PHE A 970 31.22 17.22 -9.37
C PHE A 970 31.17 18.65 -9.95
N TYR A 971 29.98 19.11 -10.38
CA TYR A 971 29.81 20.45 -10.97
C TYR A 971 29.68 21.59 -9.96
N SER A 972 29.54 21.32 -8.66
CA SER A 972 29.55 22.33 -7.60
C SER A 972 30.91 22.48 -6.92
N SER A 973 31.65 21.39 -6.71
CA SER A 973 32.90 21.39 -5.92
C SER A 973 34.18 21.10 -6.72
N VAL A 974 34.12 20.26 -7.75
CA VAL A 974 35.33 19.74 -8.44
C VAL A 974 35.66 20.56 -9.67
N SER A 975 34.67 20.78 -10.54
CA SER A 975 34.77 21.61 -11.74
C SER A 975 33.56 22.54 -11.81
N PRO A 976 33.61 23.70 -11.13
CA PRO A 976 32.49 24.63 -11.01
C PRO A 976 31.94 25.04 -12.37
N ASN A 977 30.71 24.60 -12.68
CA ASN A 977 29.96 25.01 -13.87
C ASN A 977 28.49 25.18 -13.44
N PRO A 978 27.98 26.43 -13.35
CA PRO A 978 26.65 26.68 -12.79
C PRO A 978 25.54 26.14 -13.70
N ASP A 979 25.69 26.23 -15.02
CA ASP A 979 24.67 25.78 -15.98
C ASP A 979 24.52 24.25 -15.92
N ALA A 980 25.65 23.52 -15.94
CA ALA A 980 25.63 22.06 -15.79
C ALA A 980 25.12 21.64 -14.41
N CYS A 981 25.53 22.35 -13.35
CA CYS A 981 25.05 22.09 -11.99
C CYS A 981 23.53 22.23 -11.90
N ILE A 982 22.95 23.27 -12.52
CA ILE A 982 21.49 23.46 -12.60
C ILE A 982 20.83 22.31 -13.37
N THR A 983 21.32 21.92 -14.56
CA THR A 983 20.64 20.86 -15.34
C THR A 983 20.59 19.51 -14.63
N TYR A 984 21.62 19.17 -13.84
CA TYR A 984 21.58 17.93 -13.03
C TYR A 984 20.72 18.06 -11.77
N HIS A 985 20.61 19.24 -11.14
CA HIS A 985 19.63 19.43 -10.06
C HIS A 985 18.19 19.43 -10.58
N GLU A 986 17.92 19.95 -11.79
CA GLU A 986 16.60 19.85 -12.44
C GLU A 986 16.25 18.38 -12.77
N HIS A 987 17.22 17.56 -13.17
CA HIS A 987 17.00 16.11 -13.33
C HIS A 987 16.77 15.40 -11.99
N TRP A 988 17.54 15.74 -10.94
CA TRP A 988 17.35 15.17 -9.60
C TRP A 988 15.97 15.53 -9.03
N LEU A 989 15.48 16.75 -9.27
CA LEU A 989 14.12 17.15 -8.92
C LEU A 989 13.07 16.26 -9.59
N ALA A 990 13.20 16.01 -10.89
CA ALA A 990 12.30 15.11 -11.62
C ALA A 990 12.37 13.66 -11.10
N LEU A 991 13.54 13.20 -10.64
CA LEU A 991 13.71 11.89 -9.99
C LEU A 991 13.05 11.84 -8.60
N ALA A 992 13.16 12.91 -7.80
CA ALA A 992 12.48 13.02 -6.50
C ALA A 992 10.95 12.99 -6.66
N GLN A 993 10.43 13.68 -7.69
CA GLN A 993 9.02 13.63 -8.07
C GLN A 993 8.58 12.22 -8.51
N GLN A 994 9.38 11.51 -9.32
CA GLN A 994 9.09 10.12 -9.72
C GLN A 994 9.13 9.14 -8.54
N LEU A 995 10.02 9.35 -7.57
CA LEU A 995 10.09 8.60 -6.31
C LEU A 995 9.04 9.07 -5.27
N ARG A 996 8.27 10.12 -5.59
CA ARG A 996 7.31 10.84 -4.73
C ARG A 996 7.86 11.28 -3.37
N ASP A 997 9.16 11.54 -3.32
CA ASP A 997 9.85 12.03 -2.13
C ASP A 997 9.68 13.55 -2.03
N ARG A 998 8.61 13.98 -1.34
CA ARG A 998 8.31 15.40 -1.13
C ARG A 998 9.37 16.11 -0.28
N GLU A 999 10.06 15.43 0.62
CA GLU A 999 11.08 16.08 1.45
C GLU A 999 12.34 16.40 0.62
N MET A 1000 12.82 15.43 -0.17
CA MET A 1000 13.87 15.70 -1.17
C MET A 1000 13.42 16.71 -2.21
N GLU A 1001 12.16 16.67 -2.69
CA GLU A 1001 11.63 17.65 -3.65
C GLU A 1001 11.76 19.09 -3.12
N GLY A 1002 11.32 19.34 -1.88
CA GLY A 1002 11.43 20.65 -1.23
C GLY A 1002 12.88 21.12 -1.05
N GLN A 1003 13.76 20.23 -0.57
CA GLN A 1003 15.19 20.55 -0.39
C GLN A 1003 15.92 20.82 -1.73
N LEU A 1004 15.53 20.11 -2.81
CA LEU A 1004 16.09 20.31 -4.15
C LEU A 1004 15.58 21.60 -4.80
N LEU A 1005 14.32 21.96 -4.60
CA LEU A 1005 13.75 23.23 -5.03
C LEU A 1005 14.42 24.42 -4.32
N GLU A 1006 14.72 24.31 -3.02
CA GLU A 1006 15.50 25.33 -2.32
C GLU A 1006 16.94 25.42 -2.87
N SER A 1007 17.58 24.29 -3.12
CA SER A 1007 18.93 24.21 -3.70
C SER A 1007 19.00 24.81 -5.11
N LEU A 1008 18.02 24.49 -5.97
CA LEU A 1008 17.83 25.12 -7.28
C LEU A 1008 17.56 26.62 -7.14
N GLY A 1009 16.73 27.01 -6.17
CA GLY A 1009 16.48 28.40 -5.81
C GLY A 1009 17.77 29.16 -5.54
N GLN A 1010 18.65 28.60 -4.70
CA GLN A 1010 19.96 29.15 -4.38
C GLN A 1010 20.89 29.21 -5.60
N LEU A 1011 20.97 28.15 -6.43
CA LEU A 1011 21.76 28.15 -7.66
C LEU A 1011 21.30 29.22 -8.66
N TYR A 1012 19.98 29.32 -8.89
CA TYR A 1012 19.41 30.37 -9.73
C TYR A 1012 19.63 31.78 -9.16
N ARG A 1013 19.63 31.96 -7.84
CA ARG A 1013 19.94 33.26 -7.23
C ARG A 1013 21.39 33.68 -7.50
N ASN A 1014 22.33 32.74 -7.48
CA ASN A 1014 23.75 33.00 -7.70
C ASN A 1014 24.07 33.50 -9.13
N LEU A 1015 23.25 33.17 -10.12
CA LEU A 1015 23.37 33.71 -11.49
C LEU A 1015 22.99 35.21 -11.57
N ASN A 1016 22.20 35.73 -10.63
CA ASN A 1016 21.84 37.14 -10.46
C ASN A 1016 21.37 37.88 -11.74
N THR A 1017 20.68 37.19 -12.63
CA THR A 1017 19.99 37.80 -13.80
C THR A 1017 18.50 37.91 -13.54
N SER A 1018 17.81 38.88 -14.14
CA SER A 1018 16.36 39.08 -13.91
C SER A 1018 15.50 37.84 -14.25
N ARG A 1019 15.92 37.01 -15.22
CA ARG A 1019 15.26 35.72 -15.53
C ARG A 1019 15.58 34.63 -14.51
N SER A 1020 16.81 34.57 -14.00
CA SER A 1020 17.19 33.56 -13.00
C SER A 1020 16.65 33.90 -11.61
N LEU A 1021 16.58 35.17 -11.21
CA LEU A 1021 15.89 35.61 -9.98
C LEU A 1021 14.41 35.23 -9.99
N ARG A 1022 13.72 35.34 -11.13
CA ARG A 1022 12.32 34.87 -11.27
C ARG A 1022 12.18 33.35 -11.19
N ARG A 1023 13.11 32.57 -11.75
CA ARG A 1023 13.15 31.10 -11.57
C ARG A 1023 13.42 30.73 -10.11
N SER A 1024 14.40 31.40 -9.48
CA SER A 1024 14.71 31.25 -8.06
C SER A 1024 13.49 31.48 -7.18
N LEU A 1025 12.72 32.55 -7.45
CA LEU A 1025 11.47 32.85 -6.74
C LEU A 1025 10.38 31.81 -6.96
N ALA A 1026 10.28 31.20 -8.15
CA ALA A 1026 9.35 30.10 -8.39
C ALA A 1026 9.74 28.87 -7.56
N CYS A 1027 10.99 28.40 -7.66
CA CYS A 1027 11.46 27.23 -6.92
C CYS A 1027 11.32 27.42 -5.39
N ILE A 1028 11.65 28.60 -4.86
CA ILE A 1028 11.48 28.90 -3.43
C ILE A 1028 10.00 28.98 -3.01
N LYS A 1029 9.08 29.34 -3.91
CA LYS A 1029 7.63 29.31 -3.60
C LYS A 1029 7.06 27.89 -3.68
N GLU A 1030 7.62 27.04 -4.52
CA GLU A 1030 7.28 25.61 -4.59
C GLU A 1030 7.85 24.85 -3.38
N SER A 1031 9.11 25.08 -2.97
CA SER A 1031 9.65 24.50 -1.73
C SER A 1031 8.93 25.02 -0.49
N LEU A 1032 8.62 26.32 -0.42
CA LEU A 1032 7.83 26.90 0.67
C LEU A 1032 6.46 26.23 0.80
N ARG A 1033 5.77 26.01 -0.33
CA ARG A 1033 4.51 25.25 -0.34
C ARG A 1033 4.72 23.86 0.25
N ILE A 1034 5.68 23.09 -0.29
CA ILE A 1034 5.99 21.73 0.17
C ILE A 1034 6.34 21.68 1.67
N PHE A 1035 7.14 22.61 2.20
CA PHE A 1035 7.49 22.62 3.62
C PHE A 1035 6.33 23.02 4.54
N VAL A 1036 5.43 23.91 4.08
CA VAL A 1036 4.17 24.19 4.78
C VAL A 1036 3.26 22.96 4.78
N ASP A 1037 3.17 22.28 3.63
CA ASP A 1037 2.32 21.10 3.42
C ASP A 1037 2.83 19.87 4.21
N LEU A 1038 4.15 19.69 4.36
CA LEU A 1038 4.78 18.69 5.24
C LEU A 1038 4.68 19.05 6.74
N GLY A 1039 4.36 20.30 7.06
CA GLY A 1039 4.32 20.82 8.44
C GLY A 1039 5.68 21.22 9.01
N GLU A 1040 6.73 21.29 8.19
CA GLU A 1040 8.11 21.61 8.57
C GLU A 1040 8.29 23.12 8.76
N ARG A 1041 7.73 23.64 9.87
CA ARG A 1041 7.70 25.08 10.21
C ARG A 1041 9.05 25.75 10.09
N ASP A 1042 10.12 25.06 10.45
CA ASP A 1042 11.47 25.62 10.49
C ASP A 1042 12.02 25.85 9.06
N LYS A 1043 11.94 24.83 8.19
CA LYS A 1043 12.31 24.96 6.75
C LYS A 1043 11.37 25.94 6.02
N ALA A 1044 10.07 25.91 6.33
CA ALA A 1044 9.11 26.86 5.78
C ALA A 1044 9.46 28.32 6.16
N ALA A 1045 9.91 28.57 7.39
CA ALA A 1045 10.33 29.90 7.83
C ALA A 1045 11.64 30.36 7.12
N GLU A 1046 12.58 29.46 6.86
CA GLU A 1046 13.79 29.77 6.07
C GLU A 1046 13.43 30.04 4.59
N ALA A 1047 12.45 29.33 4.03
CA ALA A 1047 11.95 29.56 2.66
C ALA A 1047 11.17 30.89 2.51
N TRP A 1048 10.31 31.26 3.48
CA TRP A 1048 9.69 32.60 3.55
C TRP A 1048 10.75 33.70 3.52
N LEU A 1049 11.81 33.55 4.33
CA LEU A 1049 12.93 34.48 4.37
C LEU A 1049 13.68 34.52 3.03
N GLY A 1050 13.90 33.38 2.39
CA GLY A 1050 14.49 33.26 1.05
C GLY A 1050 13.71 34.04 0.00
N ALA A 1051 12.38 33.93 -0.02
CA ALA A 1051 11.52 34.71 -0.90
C ALA A 1051 11.58 36.22 -0.60
N GLY A 1052 11.63 36.62 0.68
CA GLY A 1052 11.83 38.02 1.08
C GLY A 1052 13.15 38.61 0.55
N ARG A 1053 14.25 37.84 0.62
CA ARG A 1053 15.55 38.23 0.02
C ARG A 1053 15.45 38.38 -1.50
N LEU A 1054 14.70 37.51 -2.18
CA LEU A 1054 14.53 37.55 -3.64
C LEU A 1054 13.69 38.74 -4.10
N HIS A 1055 12.57 39.03 -3.42
CA HIS A 1055 11.80 40.25 -3.67
C HIS A 1055 12.65 41.52 -3.47
N TYR A 1056 13.57 41.54 -2.49
CA TYR A 1056 14.50 42.66 -2.32
C TYR A 1056 15.51 42.79 -3.48
N LEU A 1057 16.05 41.68 -3.98
CA LEU A 1057 16.93 41.69 -5.18
C LEU A 1057 16.18 42.10 -6.45
N MET A 1058 14.89 41.77 -6.55
CA MET A 1058 14.00 42.17 -7.65
C MET A 1058 13.43 43.59 -7.53
N GLN A 1059 13.74 44.31 -6.44
CA GLN A 1059 13.30 45.68 -6.12
C GLN A 1059 11.79 45.83 -5.82
N GLU A 1060 11.12 44.73 -5.43
CA GLU A 1060 9.69 44.67 -5.12
C GLU A 1060 9.45 44.97 -3.62
N ASP A 1061 9.84 46.17 -3.18
CA ASP A 1061 10.06 46.51 -1.76
C ASP A 1061 8.83 46.35 -0.84
N GLU A 1062 7.61 46.47 -1.37
CA GLU A 1062 6.35 46.25 -0.62
C GLU A 1062 6.21 44.79 -0.16
N LEU A 1063 6.64 43.83 -0.98
CA LEU A 1063 6.55 42.40 -0.66
C LEU A 1063 7.64 41.96 0.32
N VAL A 1064 8.78 42.66 0.36
CA VAL A 1064 9.93 42.30 1.21
C VAL A 1064 9.53 42.22 2.68
N GLU A 1065 8.84 43.22 3.21
CA GLU A 1065 8.43 43.23 4.62
C GLU A 1065 7.41 42.14 4.94
N LEU A 1066 6.45 41.88 4.04
CA LEU A 1066 5.43 40.85 4.23
C LEU A 1066 6.07 39.46 4.33
N TYR A 1067 6.94 39.11 3.37
CA TYR A 1067 7.63 37.81 3.37
C TYR A 1067 8.61 37.66 4.56
N LEU A 1068 9.32 38.72 4.97
CA LEU A 1068 10.21 38.68 6.15
C LEU A 1068 9.44 38.61 7.47
N GLN A 1069 8.26 39.24 7.58
CA GLN A 1069 7.42 39.17 8.79
C GLN A 1069 6.74 37.81 8.93
N GLU A 1070 6.25 37.19 7.85
CA GLU A 1070 5.69 35.83 7.92
C GLU A 1070 6.75 34.76 8.21
N ALA A 1071 8.01 34.92 7.74
CA ALA A 1071 9.13 34.08 8.16
C ALA A 1071 9.30 34.07 9.69
N ILE A 1072 9.34 35.28 10.27
CA ILE A 1072 9.52 35.49 11.71
C ILE A 1072 8.30 34.99 12.50
N GLN A 1073 7.08 35.24 12.04
CA GLN A 1073 5.87 34.70 12.66
C GLN A 1073 5.83 33.17 12.63
N THR A 1074 6.27 32.55 11.53
CA THR A 1074 6.30 31.09 11.40
C THR A 1074 7.26 30.46 12.41
N ALA A 1075 8.47 31.01 12.56
CA ALA A 1075 9.42 30.55 13.57
C ALA A 1075 9.01 30.89 15.02
N LEU A 1076 8.29 31.99 15.26
CA LEU A 1076 7.70 32.29 16.57
C LEU A 1076 6.54 31.35 16.94
N ARG A 1077 6.04 30.55 15.99
CA ARG A 1077 5.10 29.42 16.19
C ARG A 1077 5.83 28.06 16.24
N SER A 1078 7.16 28.04 16.19
CA SER A 1078 8.00 26.86 16.49
C SER A 1078 8.39 26.88 17.98
N GLU A 1079 8.81 25.73 18.52
CA GLU A 1079 9.22 25.63 19.94
C GLU A 1079 10.67 26.11 20.17
N GLU A 1080 11.47 26.25 19.10
CA GLU A 1080 12.85 26.75 19.11
C GLU A 1080 12.93 28.30 19.03
N PRO A 1081 13.24 29.02 20.13
CA PRO A 1081 13.53 30.45 20.06
C PRO A 1081 14.84 30.77 19.31
N SER A 1082 15.70 29.76 19.12
CA SER A 1082 16.96 29.82 18.37
C SER A 1082 16.73 30.19 16.90
N LEU A 1083 15.75 29.56 16.25
CA LEU A 1083 15.40 29.86 14.87
C LEU A 1083 14.85 31.28 14.74
N ALA A 1084 13.92 31.69 15.63
CA ALA A 1084 13.39 33.05 15.62
C ALA A 1084 14.50 34.10 15.77
N LEU A 1085 15.50 33.86 16.64
CA LEU A 1085 16.67 34.73 16.77
C LEU A 1085 17.52 34.77 15.49
N LYS A 1086 17.79 33.62 14.86
CA LYS A 1086 18.49 33.52 13.56
C LYS A 1086 17.77 34.34 12.48
N LEU A 1087 16.45 34.16 12.34
CA LEU A 1087 15.66 34.84 11.31
C LEU A 1087 15.53 36.35 11.55
N TYR A 1088 15.41 36.82 12.80
CA TYR A 1088 15.45 38.26 13.08
C TYR A 1088 16.80 38.90 12.70
N GLU A 1089 17.93 38.22 12.94
CA GLU A 1089 19.23 38.72 12.50
C GLU A 1089 19.36 38.67 10.97
N GLU A 1090 19.00 37.56 10.33
CA GLU A 1090 19.09 37.40 8.87
C GLU A 1090 18.15 38.33 8.08
N ALA A 1091 16.98 38.66 8.64
CA ALA A 1091 16.05 39.66 8.07
C ALA A 1091 16.63 41.09 8.17
N GLY A 1092 17.24 41.43 9.30
CA GLY A 1092 18.01 42.67 9.45
C GLY A 1092 19.19 42.74 8.47
N ASP A 1093 19.86 41.61 8.23
CA ASP A 1093 20.98 41.50 7.30
C ASP A 1093 20.61 41.75 5.83
N VAL A 1094 19.35 41.56 5.42
CA VAL A 1094 18.88 41.96 4.08
C VAL A 1094 19.04 43.47 3.89
N PHE A 1095 18.58 44.26 4.85
CA PHE A 1095 18.65 45.73 4.83
C PHE A 1095 20.04 46.26 5.22
N PHE A 1096 20.79 45.56 6.08
CA PHE A 1096 22.15 45.95 6.47
C PHE A 1096 23.20 45.71 5.37
N ASN A 1097 23.04 44.66 4.54
CA ASN A 1097 23.92 44.43 3.39
C ASN A 1097 23.44 45.19 2.14
N GLY A 1098 22.15 45.53 2.06
CA GLY A 1098 21.55 46.30 0.97
C GLY A 1098 21.88 47.80 0.98
N THR A 1099 21.82 48.43 -0.19
CA THR A 1099 21.97 49.91 -0.34
C THR A 1099 20.69 50.68 -0.05
N ARG A 1100 19.52 50.04 -0.08
CA ARG A 1100 18.19 50.66 0.05
C ARG A 1100 17.58 50.35 1.41
N HIS A 1101 16.79 51.27 1.94
CA HIS A 1101 16.04 51.12 3.20
C HIS A 1101 16.83 50.65 4.44
N ARG A 1102 18.14 50.95 4.50
CA ARG A 1102 19.05 50.52 5.57
C ARG A 1102 18.52 50.76 6.99
N HIS A 1103 17.73 51.82 7.19
CA HIS A 1103 17.09 52.13 8.48
C HIS A 1103 16.18 51.01 9.02
N ARG A 1104 15.53 50.21 8.14
CA ARG A 1104 14.65 49.10 8.54
C ARG A 1104 15.39 48.01 9.32
N ALA A 1105 16.69 47.82 9.06
CA ALA A 1105 17.53 46.89 9.83
C ALA A 1105 17.51 47.16 11.35
N VAL A 1106 17.33 48.43 11.76
CA VAL A 1106 17.26 48.81 13.19
C VAL A 1106 16.14 48.07 13.91
N GLU A 1107 15.00 47.87 13.26
CA GLU A 1107 13.81 47.31 13.91
C GLU A 1107 13.97 45.81 14.17
N TYR A 1108 14.33 45.05 13.13
CA TYR A 1108 14.62 43.61 13.23
C TYR A 1108 15.70 43.32 14.29
N TYR A 1109 16.78 44.12 14.34
CA TYR A 1109 17.83 43.98 15.35
C TYR A 1109 17.40 44.44 16.76
N ARG A 1110 16.91 45.68 16.92
CA ARG A 1110 16.68 46.33 18.24
C ARG A 1110 15.40 45.83 18.92
N ALA A 1111 14.32 45.59 18.16
CA ALA A 1111 13.03 45.16 18.70
C ALA A 1111 12.89 43.62 18.75
N GLY A 1112 13.45 42.92 17.76
CA GLY A 1112 13.39 41.45 17.68
C GLY A 1112 14.60 40.74 18.28
N ALA A 1113 15.76 40.87 17.61
CA ALA A 1113 16.93 40.03 17.88
C ALA A 1113 17.53 40.26 19.29
N VAL A 1114 17.72 41.51 19.73
CA VAL A 1114 18.34 41.81 21.05
C VAL A 1114 17.52 41.26 22.23
N PRO A 1115 16.18 41.46 22.33
CA PRO A 1115 15.37 40.84 23.38
C PRO A 1115 15.41 39.31 23.39
N LEU A 1116 15.45 38.67 22.22
CA LEU A 1116 15.59 37.21 22.11
C LEU A 1116 16.98 36.73 22.56
N ALA A 1117 18.06 37.36 22.08
CA ALA A 1117 19.43 37.03 22.48
C ALA A 1117 19.62 37.15 24.00
N ARG A 1118 19.06 38.19 24.64
CA ARG A 1118 19.05 38.35 26.10
C ARG A 1118 18.29 37.24 26.81
N ARG A 1119 17.09 36.89 26.33
CA ARG A 1119 16.27 35.80 26.91
C ARG A 1119 16.99 34.45 26.85
N MET A 1120 17.72 34.19 25.76
CA MET A 1120 18.53 32.99 25.55
C MET A 1120 19.94 33.06 26.17
N LYS A 1121 20.35 34.21 26.74
CA LYS A 1121 21.73 34.49 27.21
C LYS A 1121 22.80 34.29 26.11
N ALA A 1122 22.45 34.53 24.85
CA ALA A 1122 23.30 34.32 23.68
C ALA A 1122 24.30 35.48 23.49
N LEU A 1123 25.23 35.66 24.45
CA LEU A 1123 26.11 36.84 24.56
C LEU A 1123 26.93 37.15 23.29
N ARG A 1124 27.42 36.12 22.58
CA ARG A 1124 28.15 36.30 21.30
C ARG A 1124 27.25 36.86 20.19
N THR A 1125 25.99 36.45 20.15
CA THR A 1125 25.00 36.94 19.18
C THR A 1125 24.56 38.37 19.54
N GLU A 1126 24.31 38.66 20.82
CA GLU A 1126 24.00 40.03 21.29
C GLU A 1126 25.14 41.00 20.96
N LEU A 1127 26.40 40.60 21.21
CA LEU A 1127 27.60 41.36 20.83
C LEU A 1127 27.68 41.61 19.33
N ARG A 1128 27.46 40.57 18.49
CA ARG A 1128 27.44 40.70 17.03
C ARG A 1128 26.36 41.68 16.55
N ILE A 1129 25.16 41.62 17.15
CA ILE A 1129 24.04 42.52 16.82
C ILE A 1129 24.32 43.96 17.26
N PHE A 1130 24.90 44.22 18.44
CA PHE A 1130 25.30 45.58 18.82
C PHE A 1130 26.43 46.13 17.95
N ASN A 1131 27.38 45.29 17.55
CA ASN A 1131 28.39 45.67 16.57
C ASN A 1131 27.75 46.06 15.22
N LYS A 1132 26.76 45.31 14.72
CA LYS A 1132 25.97 45.66 13.50
C LYS A 1132 25.16 46.94 13.67
N LEU A 1133 24.43 47.09 14.78
CA LEU A 1133 23.64 48.29 15.09
C LEU A 1133 24.50 49.54 15.21
N THR A 1134 25.70 49.45 15.80
CA THR A 1134 26.65 50.56 15.89
C THR A 1134 27.07 51.05 14.51
N GLU A 1135 27.52 50.14 13.64
CA GLU A 1135 27.90 50.46 12.26
C GLU A 1135 26.74 51.09 11.49
N LEU A 1136 25.54 50.52 11.63
CA LEU A 1136 24.36 51.02 10.94
C LEU A 1136 23.98 52.43 11.42
N GLN A 1137 23.98 52.71 12.72
CA GLN A 1137 23.72 54.05 13.26
C GLN A 1137 24.80 55.06 12.85
N ILE A 1138 26.08 54.68 12.75
CA ILE A 1138 27.13 55.54 12.16
C ILE A 1138 26.78 55.87 10.69
N SER A 1139 26.37 54.88 9.90
CA SER A 1139 25.99 55.07 8.49
C SER A 1139 24.66 55.82 8.27
N LEU A 1140 23.92 56.10 9.35
CA LEU A 1140 22.67 56.85 9.38
C LEU A 1140 22.80 58.16 10.19
N GLU A 1141 24.04 58.57 10.50
CA GLU A 1141 24.40 59.78 11.26
C GLU A 1141 23.79 59.87 12.69
N GLY A 1142 23.24 58.75 13.19
CA GLY A 1142 22.59 58.62 14.51
C GLY A 1142 23.58 58.43 15.66
N TYR A 1143 24.59 59.29 15.77
CA TYR A 1143 25.78 59.06 16.59
C TYR A 1143 25.50 58.85 18.10
N GLU A 1144 24.49 59.48 18.68
CA GLU A 1144 24.08 59.25 20.07
C GLU A 1144 23.66 57.79 20.31
N LYS A 1145 22.83 57.24 19.41
CA LYS A 1145 22.38 55.83 19.46
C LYS A 1145 23.52 54.87 19.09
N ALA A 1146 24.45 55.30 18.22
CA ALA A 1146 25.68 54.56 17.99
C ALA A 1146 26.52 54.43 19.27
N LEU A 1147 26.54 55.46 20.14
CA LEU A 1147 27.27 55.42 21.41
C LEU A 1147 26.62 54.46 22.44
N GLU A 1148 25.28 54.40 22.50
CA GLU A 1148 24.56 53.39 23.28
C GLU A 1148 25.03 51.97 22.91
N PHE A 1149 25.02 51.64 21.61
CA PHE A 1149 25.36 50.31 21.13
C PHE A 1149 26.86 50.01 21.19
N ALA A 1150 27.73 50.99 20.92
CA ALA A 1150 29.17 50.82 20.98
C ALA A 1150 29.67 50.55 22.41
N THR A 1151 29.12 51.26 23.41
CA THR A 1151 29.48 51.06 24.82
C THR A 1151 28.95 49.74 25.37
N LEU A 1152 27.77 49.29 24.92
CA LEU A 1152 27.26 47.94 25.22
C LEU A 1152 28.13 46.84 24.56
N ALA A 1153 28.52 47.02 23.29
CA ALA A 1153 29.40 46.10 22.59
C ALA A 1153 30.77 45.97 23.29
N ALA A 1154 31.43 47.09 23.62
CA ALA A 1154 32.74 47.08 24.28
C ALA A 1154 32.70 46.43 25.68
N ARG A 1155 31.59 46.56 26.42
CA ARG A 1155 31.39 45.85 27.68
C ARG A 1155 31.17 44.35 27.49
N LEU A 1156 30.39 43.96 26.48
CA LEU A 1156 30.13 42.54 26.19
C LEU A 1156 31.35 41.82 25.59
N SER A 1157 32.17 42.48 24.78
CA SER A 1157 33.36 41.85 24.19
C SER A 1157 34.35 41.39 25.25
N VAL A 1158 34.64 42.24 26.24
CA VAL A 1158 35.50 41.90 27.39
C VAL A 1158 34.94 40.70 28.17
N LEU A 1159 33.62 40.61 28.34
CA LEU A 1159 32.97 39.46 29.00
C LEU A 1159 33.00 38.17 28.16
N THR A 1160 33.06 38.26 26.83
CA THR A 1160 33.13 37.08 25.94
C THR A 1160 34.54 36.52 25.73
N GLY A 1161 35.59 37.29 26.06
CA GLY A 1161 36.99 36.90 25.90
C GLY A 1161 37.50 36.79 24.46
N ASP A 1162 36.70 37.18 23.46
CA ASP A 1162 37.13 37.21 22.04
C ASP A 1162 37.86 38.52 21.74
N GLN A 1163 39.20 38.47 21.76
CA GLN A 1163 40.07 39.61 21.46
C GLN A 1163 39.77 40.27 20.10
N LYS A 1164 39.29 39.52 19.10
CA LYS A 1164 38.95 40.09 17.78
C LYS A 1164 37.66 40.89 17.85
N GLN A 1165 36.67 40.44 18.61
CA GLN A 1165 35.45 41.22 18.85
C GLN A 1165 35.71 42.42 19.79
N GLU A 1166 36.64 42.30 20.75
CA GLU A 1166 37.07 43.42 21.60
C GLU A 1166 37.74 44.52 20.78
N LEU A 1167 38.67 44.16 19.89
CA LEU A 1167 39.32 45.07 18.95
C LEU A 1167 38.29 45.79 18.07
N VAL A 1168 37.33 45.06 17.48
CA VAL A 1168 36.24 45.63 16.65
C VAL A 1168 35.34 46.57 17.46
N ALA A 1169 34.96 46.20 18.69
CA ALA A 1169 34.07 47.00 19.53
C ALA A 1169 34.72 48.32 19.95
N PHE A 1170 35.98 48.31 20.42
CA PHE A 1170 36.70 49.54 20.75
C PHE A 1170 36.98 50.40 19.50
N HIS A 1171 37.26 49.80 18.33
CA HIS A 1171 37.45 50.55 17.09
C HIS A 1171 36.18 51.30 16.67
N ARG A 1172 35.02 50.66 16.80
CA ARG A 1172 33.72 51.29 16.55
C ARG A 1172 33.41 52.36 17.58
N LEU A 1173 33.65 52.11 18.87
CA LEU A 1173 33.49 53.11 19.95
C LEU A 1173 34.35 54.36 19.73
N ALA A 1174 35.63 54.19 19.38
CA ALA A 1174 36.52 55.29 19.02
C ALA A 1174 36.01 56.09 17.82
N THR A 1175 35.45 55.41 16.81
CA THR A 1175 34.89 56.04 15.61
C THR A 1175 33.59 56.80 15.90
N VAL A 1176 32.77 56.34 16.86
CA VAL A 1176 31.62 57.11 17.37
C VAL A 1176 32.08 58.34 18.13
N TYR A 1177 33.02 58.22 19.09
CA TYR A 1177 33.54 59.38 19.82
C TYR A 1177 34.16 60.42 18.88
N PHE A 1178 34.89 59.99 17.84
CA PHE A 1178 35.42 60.88 16.81
C PHE A 1178 34.30 61.64 16.07
N SER A 1179 33.18 60.97 15.77
CA SER A 1179 32.03 61.57 15.09
C SER A 1179 31.21 62.51 15.99
N LEU A 1180 31.24 62.27 17.31
CA LEU A 1180 30.70 63.16 18.36
C LEU A 1180 31.67 64.28 18.76
N ASN A 1181 32.82 64.42 18.09
CA ASN A 1181 33.88 65.38 18.40
C ASN A 1181 34.50 65.24 19.81
N MET A 1182 34.34 64.07 20.45
CA MET A 1182 34.93 63.72 21.75
C MET A 1182 36.34 63.15 21.55
N TYR A 1183 37.25 63.96 21.01
CA TYR A 1183 38.50 63.47 20.43
C TYR A 1183 39.46 62.78 21.41
N GLU A 1184 39.52 63.21 22.68
CA GLU A 1184 40.32 62.54 23.72
C GLU A 1184 39.83 61.09 23.98
N MET A 1185 38.51 60.92 24.11
CA MET A 1185 37.89 59.59 24.28
C MET A 1185 38.06 58.72 23.04
N ALA A 1186 38.10 59.32 21.84
CA ALA A 1186 38.39 58.62 20.59
C ALA A 1186 39.85 58.16 20.50
N GLU A 1187 40.81 59.00 20.92
CA GLU A 1187 42.24 58.64 21.04
C GLU A 1187 42.44 57.46 22.01
N ASP A 1188 41.93 57.56 23.24
CA ASP A 1188 42.11 56.54 24.28
C ASP A 1188 41.43 55.20 23.87
N CYS A 1189 40.29 55.25 23.16
CA CYS A 1189 39.67 54.06 22.58
C CYS A 1189 40.45 53.46 21.39
N TYR A 1190 41.02 54.28 20.49
CA TYR A 1190 41.88 53.77 19.41
C TYR A 1190 43.19 53.17 19.97
N LEU A 1191 43.76 53.75 21.04
CA LEU A 1191 44.91 53.17 21.75
C LEU A 1191 44.55 51.84 22.40
N LYS A 1192 43.37 51.72 23.02
CA LYS A 1192 42.86 50.43 23.51
C LYS A 1192 42.67 49.41 22.37
N THR A 1193 42.16 49.80 21.20
CA THR A 1193 42.14 48.94 19.99
C THR A 1193 43.53 48.44 19.60
N LEU A 1194 44.54 49.32 19.60
CA LEU A 1194 45.91 48.97 19.22
C LEU A 1194 46.60 48.06 20.24
N SER A 1195 46.29 48.21 21.53
CA SER A 1195 46.77 47.30 22.59
C SER A 1195 46.31 45.83 22.46
N LEU A 1196 45.31 45.58 21.59
CA LEU A 1196 44.76 44.25 21.28
C LEU A 1196 45.32 43.67 19.98
N CYS A 1197 46.28 44.34 19.35
CA CYS A 1197 46.96 43.88 18.13
C CYS A 1197 47.81 42.61 18.42
N PRO A 1198 47.80 41.60 17.54
CA PRO A 1198 48.77 40.51 17.59
C PRO A 1198 50.20 41.04 17.43
N PRO A 1199 51.22 40.43 18.08
CA PRO A 1199 52.62 40.88 17.95
C PRO A 1199 53.24 40.62 16.57
N TRP A 1200 52.55 39.92 15.67
CA TRP A 1200 52.97 39.64 14.29
C TRP A 1200 51.79 39.84 13.34
N LEU A 1201 51.94 40.72 12.35
CA LEU A 1201 50.92 40.98 11.33
C LEU A 1201 50.83 39.78 10.37
N GLN A 1202 49.70 39.07 10.36
CA GLN A 1202 49.59 37.80 9.61
C GLN A 1202 49.16 37.98 8.15
N SER A 1203 48.69 39.17 7.76
CA SER A 1203 48.29 39.43 6.37
C SER A 1203 48.43 40.91 5.99
N PRO A 1204 48.61 41.23 4.69
CA PRO A 1204 48.60 42.62 4.22
C PRO A 1204 47.27 43.33 4.51
N LYS A 1205 46.14 42.61 4.51
CA LYS A 1205 44.84 43.20 4.89
C LYS A 1205 44.83 43.72 6.33
N GLU A 1206 45.60 43.09 7.23
CA GLU A 1206 45.79 43.54 8.61
C GLU A 1206 46.71 44.77 8.68
N ALA A 1207 47.86 44.73 8.00
CA ALA A 1207 48.80 45.85 7.95
C ALA A 1207 48.15 47.13 7.40
N LEU A 1208 47.34 47.01 6.33
CA LEU A 1208 46.55 48.09 5.76
C LEU A 1208 45.50 48.65 6.74
N TYR A 1209 44.93 47.82 7.61
CA TYR A 1209 43.99 48.27 8.64
C TYR A 1209 44.71 49.12 9.69
N TYR A 1210 45.80 48.63 10.28
CA TYR A 1210 46.53 49.40 11.30
C TYR A 1210 47.15 50.67 10.70
N ALA A 1211 47.70 50.65 9.48
CA ALA A 1211 48.16 51.85 8.78
C ALA A 1211 47.07 52.94 8.67
N LYS A 1212 45.81 52.54 8.45
CA LYS A 1212 44.65 53.46 8.43
C LYS A 1212 44.27 53.96 9.83
N VAL A 1213 44.34 53.12 10.87
CA VAL A 1213 44.11 53.53 12.27
C VAL A 1213 45.16 54.55 12.72
N TYR A 1214 46.45 54.25 12.51
CA TYR A 1214 47.56 55.15 12.81
C TYR A 1214 47.45 56.47 12.02
N CYS A 1215 47.13 56.43 10.71
CA CYS A 1215 46.84 57.64 9.93
C CYS A 1215 45.65 58.46 10.48
N ARG A 1216 44.66 57.82 11.10
CA ARG A 1216 43.49 58.50 11.68
C ARG A 1216 43.81 59.11 13.05
N LEU A 1217 44.60 58.42 13.88
CA LEU A 1217 45.18 58.96 15.12
C LEU A 1217 46.08 60.18 14.84
N GLY A 1218 47.05 60.07 13.92
CA GLY A 1218 47.94 61.19 13.56
C GLY A 1218 47.19 62.41 13.01
N ARG A 1219 46.07 62.20 12.30
CA ARG A 1219 45.17 63.29 11.88
C ARG A 1219 44.38 63.89 13.06
N LEU A 1220 43.83 63.04 13.92
CA LEU A 1220 43.05 63.45 15.10
C LEU A 1220 43.90 64.31 16.03
N THR A 1221 45.08 63.82 16.40
CA THR A 1221 46.02 64.53 17.29
C THR A 1221 46.49 65.86 16.71
N PHE A 1222 46.98 65.87 15.46
CA PHE A 1222 47.49 67.10 14.84
C PHE A 1222 46.43 68.19 14.66
N TYR A 1223 45.26 67.84 14.13
CA TYR A 1223 44.24 68.85 13.77
C TYR A 1223 43.31 69.22 14.93
N GLN A 1224 42.99 68.28 15.83
CA GLN A 1224 41.97 68.50 16.87
C GLN A 1224 42.58 68.70 18.25
N LEU A 1225 43.48 67.81 18.68
CA LEU A 1225 44.19 67.95 19.97
C LEU A 1225 45.39 68.92 19.89
N LYS A 1226 45.79 69.31 18.67
CA LYS A 1226 46.87 70.25 18.34
C LYS A 1226 48.27 69.82 18.80
N ASP A 1227 48.46 68.52 19.05
CA ASP A 1227 49.77 67.96 19.37
C ASP A 1227 50.49 67.52 18.09
N ALA A 1228 51.64 68.14 17.82
CA ALA A 1228 52.45 67.84 16.64
C ALA A 1228 53.46 66.70 16.86
N HIS A 1229 53.79 66.39 18.12
CA HIS A 1229 54.77 65.35 18.45
C HIS A 1229 54.10 63.97 18.46
N ASP A 1230 53.01 63.80 19.22
CA ASP A 1230 52.24 62.55 19.23
C ASP A 1230 51.73 62.19 17.82
N ALA A 1231 51.29 63.19 17.06
CA ALA A 1231 50.87 63.02 15.67
C ALA A 1231 51.98 62.45 14.77
N THR A 1232 53.21 62.93 14.97
CA THR A 1232 54.37 62.50 14.20
C THR A 1232 54.73 61.05 14.53
N GLU A 1233 54.64 60.63 15.80
CA GLU A 1233 54.81 59.22 16.18
C GLU A 1233 53.75 58.32 15.51
N TYR A 1234 52.47 58.72 15.53
CA TYR A 1234 51.42 57.95 14.84
C TYR A 1234 51.61 57.90 13.32
N PHE A 1235 52.08 58.96 12.67
CA PHE A 1235 52.41 58.90 11.24
C PHE A 1235 53.65 58.06 10.94
N LEU A 1236 54.65 58.00 11.82
CA LEU A 1236 55.80 57.10 11.69
C LEU A 1236 55.38 55.62 11.83
N LEU A 1237 54.49 55.30 12.77
CA LEU A 1237 53.90 53.97 12.90
C LEU A 1237 53.04 53.59 11.67
N ALA A 1238 52.29 54.55 11.11
CA ALA A 1238 51.56 54.36 9.86
C ALA A 1238 52.52 54.09 8.68
N LEU A 1239 53.65 54.80 8.61
CA LEU A 1239 54.66 54.62 7.57
C LEU A 1239 55.33 53.24 7.68
N ALA A 1240 55.66 52.78 8.88
CA ALA A 1240 56.22 51.44 9.10
C ALA A 1240 55.26 50.34 8.60
N ALA A 1241 53.96 50.45 8.90
CA ALA A 1241 52.94 49.54 8.38
C ALA A 1241 52.78 49.62 6.84
N ALA A 1242 52.97 50.80 6.24
CA ALA A 1242 52.94 51.01 4.79
C ALA A 1242 54.18 50.41 4.08
N VAL A 1243 55.35 50.44 4.72
CA VAL A 1243 56.57 49.77 4.22
C VAL A 1243 56.43 48.25 4.25
N LEU A 1244 55.89 47.68 5.34
CA LEU A 1244 55.59 46.24 5.44
C LEU A 1244 54.55 45.76 4.41
N MET A 1245 53.73 46.68 3.88
CA MET A 1245 52.76 46.45 2.81
C MET A 1245 53.36 46.47 1.40
N GLY A 1246 54.50 47.14 1.20
CA GLY A 1246 55.00 47.49 -0.14
C GLY A 1246 54.16 48.54 -0.87
N ASP A 1247 53.34 49.32 -0.15
CA ASP A 1247 52.41 50.30 -0.74
C ASP A 1247 53.09 51.66 -0.91
N GLU A 1248 53.70 51.87 -2.08
CA GLU A 1248 54.42 53.11 -2.45
C GLU A 1248 53.52 54.35 -2.40
N GLU A 1249 52.27 54.27 -2.87
CA GLU A 1249 51.36 55.42 -2.84
C GLU A 1249 51.06 55.82 -1.39
N LEU A 1250 50.67 54.86 -0.56
CA LEU A 1250 50.29 55.12 0.83
C LEU A 1250 51.50 55.62 1.64
N GLN A 1251 52.69 55.04 1.44
CA GLN A 1251 53.95 55.56 1.99
C GLN A 1251 54.17 57.04 1.62
N ASN A 1252 54.06 57.39 0.34
CA ASN A 1252 54.35 58.74 -0.13
C ASN A 1252 53.28 59.75 0.35
N THR A 1253 52.01 59.34 0.50
CA THR A 1253 51.01 60.21 1.17
C THR A 1253 51.25 60.41 2.66
N ILE A 1254 52.02 59.56 3.33
CA ILE A 1254 52.41 59.73 4.74
C ILE A 1254 53.67 60.60 4.87
N LYS A 1255 54.69 60.37 4.03
CA LYS A 1255 55.91 61.22 3.97
C LYS A 1255 55.53 62.70 3.80
N ASN A 1256 54.71 63.00 2.79
CA ASN A 1256 54.20 64.37 2.55
C ASN A 1256 53.42 64.99 3.73
N ARG A 1257 52.83 64.16 4.62
CA ARG A 1257 52.15 64.65 5.84
C ARG A 1257 53.14 64.93 6.95
N LEU A 1258 54.12 64.06 7.16
CA LEU A 1258 55.22 64.28 8.11
C LEU A 1258 55.94 65.60 7.79
N ASP A 1259 56.29 65.83 6.51
CA ASP A 1259 56.89 67.09 6.06
C ASP A 1259 56.02 68.31 6.37
N SER A 1260 54.70 68.21 6.19
CA SER A 1260 53.75 69.29 6.51
C SER A 1260 53.61 69.57 8.01
N ILE A 1261 53.87 68.58 8.87
CA ILE A 1261 53.84 68.72 10.33
C ILE A 1261 55.12 69.39 10.83
N CYS A 1262 56.28 68.98 10.30
CA CYS A 1262 57.57 69.62 10.57
C CYS A 1262 57.63 71.10 10.16
N GLN A 1263 56.77 71.54 9.23
CA GLN A 1263 56.63 72.94 8.79
C GLN A 1263 55.53 73.71 9.55
N SER A 1264 54.81 73.06 10.49
CA SER A 1264 53.70 73.66 11.23
C SER A 1264 54.19 74.53 12.40
N PRO A 1265 53.58 75.70 12.68
CA PRO A 1265 53.90 76.47 13.88
C PRO A 1265 53.66 75.71 15.20
N LEU A 1266 52.81 74.67 15.18
CA LEU A 1266 52.59 73.80 16.34
C LEU A 1266 53.86 73.04 16.75
N TRP A 1267 54.69 72.62 15.78
CA TRP A 1267 55.93 71.86 16.01
C TRP A 1267 57.00 72.63 16.81
N HIS A 1268 56.92 73.96 16.81
CA HIS A 1268 57.83 74.82 17.59
C HIS A 1268 57.19 75.33 18.90
N SER A 1269 55.94 74.97 19.19
CA SER A 1269 55.16 75.60 20.27
C SER A 1269 55.29 74.92 21.64
N ASN A 1270 55.60 73.62 21.69
CA ASN A 1270 55.72 72.88 22.95
C ASN A 1270 56.74 71.72 22.81
N PRO A 1271 57.94 71.78 23.40
CA PRO A 1271 59.04 70.84 23.11
C PRO A 1271 58.94 69.46 23.78
N PHE A 1272 57.81 69.17 24.43
CA PHE A 1272 57.46 67.85 24.97
C PHE A 1272 56.00 67.57 24.59
N GLY A 1273 55.70 66.38 24.08
CA GLY A 1273 54.34 65.97 23.72
C GLY A 1273 53.44 65.82 24.95
N CYS A 1274 52.17 66.18 24.83
CA CYS A 1274 51.20 66.20 25.94
C CYS A 1274 50.60 64.83 26.26
N SER A 1275 51.04 63.74 25.63
CA SER A 1275 50.57 62.37 25.90
C SER A 1275 50.81 61.87 27.33
N SER A 1276 51.64 62.55 28.13
CA SER A 1276 51.81 62.30 29.57
C SER A 1276 50.84 63.07 30.47
N GLU A 1277 50.20 64.14 29.98
CA GLU A 1277 49.30 65.01 30.75
C GLU A 1277 47.81 64.74 30.46
N ARG A 1278 47.47 64.18 29.28
CA ARG A 1278 46.08 63.80 28.97
C ARG A 1278 45.60 62.68 29.89
N ALA A 1279 44.43 62.87 30.49
CA ALA A 1279 43.81 61.87 31.36
C ALA A 1279 43.41 60.62 30.55
N ARG A 1280 44.13 59.52 30.74
CA ARG A 1280 43.82 58.23 30.10
C ARG A 1280 42.85 57.43 30.96
N TRP A 1281 41.60 57.34 30.52
CA TRP A 1281 40.48 56.76 31.26
C TRP A 1281 40.39 55.23 31.12
N LEU A 1282 40.98 54.66 30.06
CA LEU A 1282 40.82 53.24 29.69
C LEU A 1282 42.12 52.42 29.69
N SER A 1283 43.30 53.06 29.63
CA SER A 1283 44.58 52.35 29.42
C SER A 1283 45.43 52.12 30.68
N GLY A 1284 45.01 52.59 31.86
CA GLY A 1284 45.75 52.45 33.13
C GLY A 1284 45.73 51.04 33.78
N GLY A 1285 45.69 49.96 33.00
CA GLY A 1285 45.21 48.66 33.50
C GLY A 1285 45.76 47.37 32.88
N SER A 1286 46.92 47.35 32.23
CA SER A 1286 47.63 46.08 31.95
C SER A 1286 49.14 46.27 31.71
N LEU A 1287 49.92 45.61 32.57
CA LEU A 1287 51.35 45.25 32.53
C LEU A 1287 52.27 45.73 31.38
N ALA A 1288 53.48 46.11 31.77
CA ALA A 1288 54.58 46.51 30.89
C ALA A 1288 55.02 45.44 29.88
N LEU A 1289 55.53 45.91 28.74
CA LEU A 1289 56.56 45.26 27.91
C LEU A 1289 57.94 45.54 28.51
#